data_AF-A0AAF5DE28-F1
#
_entry.id   AF-A0AAF5DE28-F1
#
_cell.length_a   1.000
_cell.length_b   1.000
_cell.length_c   1.000
_cell.angle_alpha   90.00
_cell.angle_beta   90.00
_cell.angle_gamma   90.00
#
_symmetry.space_group_name_H-M   'P 1'
#
loop_
_entity.id
_entity.type
_entity.pdbx_description
1 polymer ?
#
loop_
_entity_poly.entity_id
_entity_poly.type
_entity_poly.pdbx_seq_one_letter_code
_entity_poly.pdbx_strand_id
1 'polypeptide(L)'
;QLFLTYLLKAMTCTAPSNENIVPKNEKTQTTSHPYAGRSIDFDTYWESALVIVRDLMDQRNVSRQKWHELFSLIFNICTWDDEGREKINKRLHCEFSIYVSLAEKRIRSNGNNIEVLKLYIQEWDRFYVLSQYLPLPFKVKTYKKNSFRCGLQDIFVKGPRNNEHDVQGLMYTIWSDMIFSQLKLTLWASVEKLITDERNGISIDENLIIGVRLSFVLLYPDQKCKLQVYYDTFLDNYLKCTKEFYNIKAGEVRMETGIREYLNYINSKLDEEEQRARKYLNADPKSLKELEEITVNVLVTQFADEILAEVRSLIKNNDVPGLAIIYKALNKTDNKINCVLDILKDYITDEGLSTMRENALTVASDPEKFVEQLLDMYNKFTRLIDEAFCGDIRFKTVRDVAFKIVANSTDVFKMEIPTRVKGRCNVESRCPELLANYCDLLLRKSGLSKRLSSEEIDKKLNDLLVVLKYVNSKDIFIKYHKNHLSRRLIMEAYTDIEREEYIVNQFKVCGMPTETIGKMYRMLQDLDLNKEFNLFIKTSQNSKNNNRDVPTNEKDIPDLLNVKILNEGAWGRGKDFVNVTLNENLEEAMLSIESLYKFKHKGRKLNWIHQWSHGTMTFTSNNGKYDLDMSAYQMAVINSFFYCSKEKLSFEALKFATKLPINELTRTLVSLTAFPKIKSQVLLTDCESVASRNFKDDTLFWINYDFFIVKNNVVQNRGKLNLIGRLQLAAEVSSQLEQDEIVTLRELRTQEAIIKIMKMRKECDIIYLENEVVRMLKNIFYPNKKLIKEQIEYLINEKIMDVTTLTSILTSTESLKSFQHEVLWALIVGACLAFLLGFGMGANDVSNAFGTSVGSKVLTLIQAYILASIFETLGSILVGYNVTDSMRKNVIDTSLYSNEPKVLLVGQLAILAGCASWLIIATIAKWPVSTTQGIVGSTVGMSMAMKGFEGIQWMEIVKIAISWVASPLLSGCVSVIIYTIVDHTVLRRDNPFHCGLRVIPYFYFVCLTFNTFAVIYSGSVIIGIPKIPIGISIGIAFAVGIITFLLTMFILKPRLRVWIEKTVPKDAYLDMKNISLESNDEKNKVPVYEKQKMDGTVKGFFKWLLPLRDRQSPLQVLKIFSSIQVFTACFAGFAHGANDVANAIAPLAALISFYQDGNINQNGATPIYVLLFGVLSICVGLWVMGHRVIQTVGQNMSEINPASGFTIEFGAAVTALIASKAGIPISTTHCLVGSVVCVGMIRSGEDIDWKIFRGIVFSWIITLPTCGLISAGVMRLLYLAI
;
A
#
# COMPACT_ATOMS: atom_id res chain seq x y z
N GLN A 1 -12.86 28.46 -23.35
CA GLN A 1 -13.90 29.50 -23.44
C GLN A 1 -14.42 29.69 -24.87
N LEU A 2 -13.59 29.98 -25.87
CA LEU A 2 -14.03 30.12 -27.28
C LEU A 2 -14.86 28.93 -27.81
N PHE A 3 -14.42 27.69 -27.52
CA PHE A 3 -15.18 26.48 -27.86
C PHE A 3 -16.57 26.44 -27.19
N LEU A 4 -16.67 26.89 -25.94
CA LEU A 4 -17.94 26.98 -25.21
C LEU A 4 -18.83 28.08 -25.78
N THR A 5 -18.26 29.24 -26.16
CA THR A 5 -18.98 30.34 -26.81
C THR A 5 -19.51 29.94 -28.18
N TYR A 6 -18.74 29.16 -28.95
CA TYR A 6 -19.17 28.60 -30.24
C TYR A 6 -20.28 27.56 -30.05
N LEU A 7 -20.16 26.69 -29.04
CA LEU A 7 -21.20 25.71 -28.71
C LEU A 7 -22.48 26.40 -28.24
N LEU A 8 -22.38 27.48 -27.44
CA LEU A 8 -23.51 28.30 -26.99
C LEU A 8 -24.16 29.08 -28.13
N LYS A 9 -23.39 29.63 -29.08
CA LYS A 9 -23.95 30.24 -30.31
C LYS A 9 -24.64 29.21 -31.20
N ALA A 10 -24.10 27.99 -31.30
CA ALA A 10 -24.74 26.90 -32.04
C ALA A 10 -26.02 26.38 -31.35
N MET A 11 -26.08 26.43 -30.02
CA MET A 11 -27.23 25.97 -29.23
C MET A 11 -28.37 26.98 -29.09
N THR A 12 -28.15 28.27 -29.33
CA THR A 12 -29.16 29.33 -29.09
C THR A 12 -30.13 29.56 -30.25
N CYS A 13 -30.00 28.84 -31.36
CA CYS A 13 -31.01 28.80 -32.42
C CYS A 13 -32.14 27.81 -32.08
N THR A 14 -32.96 28.13 -31.08
CA THR A 14 -34.24 27.44 -30.81
C THR A 14 -35.40 28.27 -31.34
N ALA A 15 -36.23 27.69 -32.22
CA ALA A 15 -37.56 28.18 -32.59
C ALA A 15 -38.57 27.02 -32.46
N PRO A 16 -39.86 27.31 -32.18
CA PRO A 16 -40.68 26.47 -31.32
C PRO A 16 -41.45 25.35 -32.03
N SER A 17 -41.84 24.38 -31.21
CA SER A 17 -42.70 23.23 -31.50
C SER A 17 -44.03 23.64 -32.13
N ASN A 18 -44.29 23.19 -33.36
CA ASN A 18 -45.65 22.97 -33.83
C ASN A 18 -45.82 21.46 -34.05
N GLU A 19 -46.59 20.89 -33.13
CA GLU A 19 -47.39 19.68 -33.33
C GLU A 19 -48.22 19.88 -34.59
N ASN A 20 -48.21 18.93 -35.52
CA ASN A 20 -49.42 18.37 -36.13
C ASN A 20 -49.13 17.43 -37.32
N ILE A 21 -49.74 16.25 -37.19
CA ILE A 21 -50.29 15.41 -38.27
C ILE A 21 -49.27 14.65 -39.13
N VAL A 22 -49.03 13.38 -38.76
CA VAL A 22 -48.79 12.31 -39.73
C VAL A 22 -49.97 11.33 -39.61
N PRO A 23 -50.77 11.13 -40.68
CA PRO A 23 -51.94 10.27 -40.63
C PRO A 23 -51.59 8.79 -40.63
N LYS A 24 -52.46 8.03 -39.94
CA LYS A 24 -52.49 6.58 -39.79
C LYS A 24 -52.96 5.87 -41.07
N ASN A 25 -52.46 4.64 -41.22
CA ASN A 25 -53.03 3.49 -41.93
C ASN A 25 -53.02 3.50 -43.46
N GLU A 26 -52.14 2.67 -44.03
CA GLU A 26 -52.57 1.69 -45.04
C GLU A 26 -51.72 0.42 -44.96
N LYS A 27 -52.42 -0.71 -45.00
CA LYS A 27 -51.90 -2.05 -44.73
C LYS A 27 -51.04 -2.54 -45.89
N THR A 28 -49.95 -3.21 -45.50
CA THR A 28 -49.02 -3.99 -46.30
C THR A 28 -49.73 -4.95 -47.28
N GLN A 29 -49.75 -4.59 -48.56
CA GLN A 29 -49.76 -5.56 -49.65
C GLN A 29 -48.30 -5.83 -50.07
N THR A 30 -47.91 -7.09 -49.97
CA THR A 30 -46.68 -7.64 -50.55
C THR A 30 -46.71 -7.42 -52.06
N THR A 31 -46.04 -6.36 -52.53
CA THR A 31 -45.75 -6.15 -53.94
C THR A 31 -44.24 -5.99 -54.10
N SER A 32 -43.70 -6.70 -55.09
CA SER A 32 -42.33 -6.60 -55.57
C SER A 32 -41.89 -5.14 -55.69
N HIS A 33 -40.73 -4.81 -55.10
CA HIS A 33 -40.13 -3.48 -55.00
C HIS A 33 -40.36 -2.59 -56.25
N PRO A 34 -41.15 -1.50 -56.17
CA PRO A 34 -41.45 -0.62 -57.31
C PRO A 34 -40.35 0.42 -57.64
N TYR A 35 -39.12 0.25 -57.15
CA TYR A 35 -38.04 1.23 -57.34
C TYR A 35 -36.75 0.70 -57.99
N ALA A 36 -36.74 -0.55 -58.47
CA ALA A 36 -35.65 -1.03 -59.33
C ALA A 36 -35.84 -0.50 -60.75
N GLY A 37 -35.46 0.76 -61.02
CA GLY A 37 -35.50 1.29 -62.39
C GLY A 37 -35.39 2.82 -62.59
N ARG A 38 -35.35 3.66 -61.55
CA ARG A 38 -35.06 5.09 -61.76
C ARG A 38 -33.56 5.30 -61.97
N SER A 39 -33.13 5.59 -63.19
CA SER A 39 -31.82 6.20 -63.44
C SER A 39 -31.85 7.63 -62.89
N ILE A 40 -31.02 7.94 -61.91
CA ILE A 40 -30.83 9.31 -61.42
C ILE A 40 -29.74 9.97 -62.26
N ASP A 41 -29.99 11.19 -62.73
CA ASP A 41 -29.00 12.04 -63.38
C ASP A 41 -28.12 12.72 -62.33
N PHE A 42 -26.81 12.43 -62.34
CA PHE A 42 -25.84 13.01 -61.42
C PHE A 42 -25.79 14.55 -61.52
N ASP A 43 -25.80 15.10 -62.74
CA ASP A 43 -25.51 16.51 -62.96
C ASP A 43 -26.62 17.41 -62.40
N THR A 44 -27.89 17.05 -62.58
CA THR A 44 -29.03 17.80 -62.02
C THR A 44 -28.98 17.90 -60.48
N TYR A 45 -28.70 16.79 -59.79
CA TYR A 45 -28.62 16.77 -58.32
C TYR A 45 -27.35 17.48 -57.84
N TRP A 46 -26.23 17.35 -58.56
CA TRP A 46 -24.97 18.01 -58.23
C TRP A 46 -25.05 19.52 -58.42
N GLU A 47 -25.68 20.04 -59.48
CA GLU A 47 -25.84 21.48 -59.67
C GLU A 47 -26.62 22.13 -58.53
N SER A 48 -27.69 21.48 -58.08
CA SER A 48 -28.48 21.93 -56.92
C SER A 48 -27.64 21.94 -55.63
N ALA A 49 -26.81 20.90 -55.43
CA ALA A 49 -25.89 20.82 -54.29
C ALA A 49 -24.77 21.87 -54.38
N LEU A 50 -24.25 22.11 -55.59
CA LEU A 50 -23.14 23.02 -55.85
C LEU A 50 -23.48 24.47 -55.52
N VAL A 51 -24.72 24.92 -55.79
CA VAL A 51 -25.18 26.26 -55.38
C VAL A 51 -25.05 26.43 -53.87
N ILE A 52 -25.47 25.43 -53.09
CA ILE A 52 -25.39 25.46 -51.63
C ILE A 52 -23.92 25.41 -51.18
N VAL A 53 -23.08 24.57 -51.82
CA VAL A 53 -21.65 24.49 -51.51
C VAL A 53 -20.93 25.82 -51.78
N ARG A 54 -21.23 26.50 -52.90
CA ARG A 54 -20.67 27.82 -53.21
C ARG A 54 -21.15 28.89 -52.25
N ASP A 55 -22.44 28.91 -51.91
CA ASP A 55 -22.97 29.82 -50.89
C ASP A 55 -22.22 29.63 -49.56
N LEU A 56 -21.89 28.39 -49.17
CA LEU A 56 -21.10 28.11 -47.97
C LEU A 56 -19.64 28.55 -48.08
N MET A 57 -18.98 28.33 -49.23
CA MET A 57 -17.59 28.74 -49.48
C MET A 57 -17.44 30.27 -49.47
N ASP A 58 -18.41 30.98 -50.06
CA ASP A 58 -18.48 32.44 -50.05
C ASP A 58 -18.93 33.02 -48.70
N GLN A 59 -19.19 32.19 -47.69
CA GLN A 59 -19.76 32.57 -46.38
C GLN A 59 -21.09 33.35 -46.48
N ARG A 60 -21.91 33.03 -47.50
CA ARG A 60 -23.28 33.56 -47.62
C ARG A 60 -24.23 32.84 -46.66
N ASN A 61 -25.33 33.50 -46.31
CA ASN A 61 -26.32 32.92 -45.41
C ASN A 61 -27.07 31.74 -46.06
N VAL A 62 -26.85 30.54 -45.55
CA VAL A 62 -27.57 29.32 -45.93
C VAL A 62 -28.67 29.03 -44.91
N SER A 63 -29.92 28.95 -45.37
CA SER A 63 -31.04 28.61 -44.49
C SER A 63 -30.92 27.17 -43.97
N ARG A 64 -31.51 26.89 -42.82
CA ARG A 64 -31.54 25.52 -42.26
C ARG A 64 -32.13 24.49 -43.24
N GLN A 65 -33.11 24.91 -44.04
CA GLN A 65 -33.74 24.06 -45.05
C GLN A 65 -32.76 23.72 -46.18
N LYS A 66 -32.07 24.72 -46.76
CA LYS A 66 -31.01 24.48 -47.75
C LYS A 66 -29.88 23.62 -47.18
N TRP A 67 -29.51 23.84 -45.93
CA TRP A 67 -28.50 23.03 -45.26
C TRP A 67 -28.92 21.55 -45.16
N HIS A 68 -30.16 21.26 -44.74
CA HIS A 68 -30.68 19.89 -44.71
C HIS A 68 -30.82 19.30 -46.13
N GLU A 69 -31.24 20.11 -47.10
CA GLU A 69 -31.37 19.71 -48.50
C GLU A 69 -30.04 19.23 -49.07
N LEU A 70 -28.91 19.88 -48.72
CA LEU A 70 -27.59 19.43 -49.10
C LEU A 70 -27.31 17.99 -48.62
N PHE A 71 -27.68 17.62 -47.40
CA PHE A 71 -27.55 16.22 -46.94
C PHE A 71 -28.40 15.26 -47.78
N SER A 72 -29.64 15.64 -48.10
CA SER A 72 -30.53 14.82 -48.92
C SER A 72 -30.01 14.65 -50.34
N LEU A 73 -29.51 15.72 -50.97
CA LEU A 73 -28.92 15.68 -52.31
C LEU A 73 -27.69 14.78 -52.35
N ILE A 74 -26.75 14.96 -51.42
CA ILE A 74 -25.53 14.14 -51.34
C ILE A 74 -25.86 12.69 -51.02
N PHE A 75 -26.82 12.43 -50.12
CA PHE A 75 -27.29 11.08 -49.83
C PHE A 75 -27.87 10.40 -51.08
N ASN A 76 -28.70 11.11 -51.85
CA ASN A 76 -29.28 10.58 -53.07
C ASN A 76 -28.20 10.27 -54.12
N ILE A 77 -27.26 11.20 -54.36
CA ILE A 77 -26.15 10.96 -55.29
C ILE A 77 -25.34 9.73 -54.86
N CYS A 78 -24.95 9.64 -53.59
CA CYS A 78 -24.15 8.51 -53.09
C CYS A 78 -24.90 7.17 -53.07
N THR A 79 -26.22 7.19 -52.97
CA THR A 79 -27.03 5.96 -52.85
C THR A 79 -27.41 5.39 -54.21
N TRP A 80 -27.60 6.25 -55.21
CA TRP A 80 -28.17 5.87 -56.51
C TRP A 80 -27.19 5.94 -57.69
N ASP A 81 -26.07 6.66 -57.58
CA ASP A 81 -24.96 6.63 -58.55
C ASP A 81 -23.78 5.85 -57.97
N ASP A 82 -23.42 4.73 -58.61
CA ASP A 82 -22.31 3.86 -58.20
C ASP A 82 -20.96 4.61 -58.21
N GLU A 83 -20.78 5.59 -59.12
CA GLU A 83 -19.60 6.47 -59.20
C GLU A 83 -19.81 7.83 -58.50
N GLY A 84 -20.95 8.05 -57.87
CA GLY A 84 -21.37 9.38 -57.39
C GLY A 84 -20.37 10.01 -56.42
N ARG A 85 -19.71 9.21 -55.56
CA ARG A 85 -18.68 9.71 -54.62
C ARG A 85 -17.42 10.21 -55.33
N GLU A 86 -16.94 9.48 -56.33
CA GLU A 86 -15.74 9.85 -57.06
C GLU A 86 -15.99 11.13 -57.87
N LYS A 87 -17.17 11.22 -58.52
CA LYS A 87 -17.60 12.42 -59.24
C LYS A 87 -17.74 13.63 -58.31
N ILE A 88 -18.38 13.48 -57.14
CA ILE A 88 -18.45 14.53 -56.11
C ILE A 88 -17.05 15.00 -55.72
N ASN A 89 -16.14 14.08 -55.42
CA ASN A 89 -14.78 14.42 -54.99
C ASN A 89 -13.99 15.17 -56.08
N LYS A 90 -14.05 14.69 -57.33
CA LYS A 90 -13.43 15.39 -58.49
C LYS A 90 -13.98 16.81 -58.66
N ARG A 91 -15.31 16.99 -58.58
CA ARG A 91 -15.93 18.32 -58.71
C ARG A 91 -15.58 19.23 -57.52
N LEU A 92 -15.59 18.72 -56.29
CA LEU A 92 -15.16 19.45 -55.09
C LEU A 92 -13.69 19.87 -55.18
N HIS A 93 -12.81 19.02 -55.70
CA HIS A 93 -11.40 19.36 -55.89
C HIS A 93 -11.25 20.62 -56.76
N CYS A 94 -11.96 20.70 -57.88
CA CYS A 94 -11.95 21.88 -58.75
C CYS A 94 -12.45 23.14 -58.03
N GLU A 95 -13.59 23.05 -57.33
CA GLU A 95 -14.18 24.20 -56.62
C GLU A 95 -13.28 24.71 -55.49
N PHE A 96 -12.70 23.80 -54.69
CA PHE A 96 -11.76 24.17 -53.63
C PHE A 96 -10.46 24.74 -54.19
N SER A 97 -9.95 24.21 -55.30
CA SER A 97 -8.74 24.76 -55.95
C SER A 97 -8.96 26.21 -56.38
N ILE A 98 -10.15 26.53 -56.92
CA ILE A 98 -10.51 27.92 -57.28
C ILE A 98 -10.55 28.79 -56.03
N TYR A 99 -11.28 28.36 -54.99
CA TYR A 99 -11.38 29.11 -53.72
C TYR A 99 -10.01 29.41 -53.10
N VAL A 100 -9.14 28.39 -53.02
CA VAL A 100 -7.79 28.51 -52.45
C VAL A 100 -6.89 29.37 -53.34
N SER A 101 -6.99 29.29 -54.67
CA SER A 101 -6.23 30.17 -55.58
C SER A 101 -6.56 31.66 -55.39
N LEU A 102 -7.81 31.98 -55.07
CA LEU A 102 -8.22 33.36 -54.76
C LEU A 102 -7.69 33.81 -53.40
N ALA A 103 -7.66 32.92 -52.40
CA ALA A 103 -7.04 33.19 -51.11
C ALA A 103 -5.52 33.42 -51.25
N GLU A 104 -4.83 32.61 -52.05
CA GLU A 104 -3.39 32.78 -52.32
C GLU A 104 -3.08 34.17 -52.90
N LYS A 105 -3.87 34.63 -53.89
CA LYS A 105 -3.72 35.97 -54.48
C LYS A 105 -3.91 37.10 -53.44
N ARG A 106 -4.85 36.93 -52.50
CA ARG A 106 -5.05 37.91 -51.42
C ARG A 106 -3.86 37.95 -50.46
N ILE A 107 -3.32 36.80 -50.07
CA ILE A 107 -2.18 36.71 -49.16
C ILE A 107 -0.92 37.30 -49.80
N ARG A 108 -0.69 37.06 -51.10
CA ARG A 108 0.50 37.56 -51.83
C ARG A 108 0.41 39.01 -52.30
N SER A 109 -0.70 39.72 -52.02
CA SER A 109 -0.88 41.09 -52.49
C SER A 109 0.12 42.09 -51.87
N ASN A 110 0.71 41.77 -50.71
CA ASN A 110 1.66 42.63 -49.99
C ASN A 110 3.03 41.95 -49.79
N GLY A 111 4.10 42.76 -49.73
CA GLY A 111 5.50 42.28 -49.67
C GLY A 111 6.14 42.21 -48.28
N ASN A 112 5.50 42.71 -47.21
CA ASN A 112 6.09 42.71 -45.86
C ASN A 112 5.75 41.43 -45.07
N ASN A 113 6.74 40.76 -44.48
CA ASN A 113 6.56 39.46 -43.80
C ASN A 113 5.48 39.48 -42.69
N ILE A 114 5.39 40.55 -41.91
CA ILE A 114 4.38 40.68 -40.83
C ILE A 114 2.97 40.87 -41.41
N GLU A 115 2.84 41.61 -42.51
CA GLU A 115 1.55 41.77 -43.18
C GLU A 115 1.11 40.47 -43.86
N VAL A 116 2.04 39.74 -44.47
CA VAL A 116 1.80 38.39 -45.00
C VAL A 116 1.30 37.47 -43.89
N LEU A 117 1.90 37.51 -42.69
CA LEU A 117 1.42 36.74 -41.54
C LEU A 117 -0.02 37.11 -41.16
N LYS A 118 -0.35 38.39 -41.04
CA LYS A 118 -1.70 38.84 -40.69
C LYS A 118 -2.74 38.44 -41.74
N LEU A 119 -2.43 38.62 -43.01
CA LEU A 119 -3.30 38.24 -44.13
C LEU A 119 -3.46 36.71 -44.21
N TYR A 120 -2.37 35.96 -43.99
CA TYR A 120 -2.41 34.50 -43.92
C TYR A 120 -3.36 34.03 -42.82
N ILE A 121 -3.25 34.57 -41.61
CA ILE A 121 -4.12 34.18 -40.48
C ILE A 121 -5.58 34.54 -40.78
N GLN A 122 -5.85 35.71 -41.34
CA GLN A 122 -7.21 36.11 -41.70
C GLN A 122 -7.87 35.15 -42.70
N GLU A 123 -7.13 34.73 -43.73
CA GLU A 123 -7.63 33.78 -44.73
C GLU A 123 -7.66 32.34 -44.18
N TRP A 124 -6.68 31.96 -43.36
CA TRP A 124 -6.63 30.68 -42.68
C TRP A 124 -7.81 30.47 -41.74
N ASP A 125 -8.17 31.47 -40.93
CA ASP A 125 -9.29 31.37 -39.99
C ASP A 125 -10.62 31.17 -40.73
N ARG A 126 -10.82 31.87 -41.86
CA ARG A 126 -11.99 31.68 -42.73
C ARG A 126 -12.05 30.25 -43.27
N PHE A 127 -10.93 29.77 -43.79
CA PHE A 127 -10.81 28.42 -44.35
C PHE A 127 -10.95 27.32 -43.28
N TYR A 128 -10.34 27.51 -42.10
CA TYR A 128 -10.40 26.58 -40.98
C TYR A 128 -11.83 26.43 -40.45
N VAL A 129 -12.56 27.54 -40.30
CA VAL A 129 -13.97 27.49 -39.90
C VAL A 129 -14.79 26.72 -40.94
N LEU A 130 -14.57 26.98 -42.23
CA LEU A 130 -15.22 26.27 -43.34
C LEU A 130 -14.93 24.76 -43.32
N SER A 131 -13.68 24.36 -43.04
CA SER A 131 -13.26 22.95 -43.01
C SER A 131 -13.87 22.14 -41.85
N GLN A 132 -14.45 22.80 -40.84
CA GLN A 132 -15.13 22.11 -39.74
C GLN A 132 -16.55 21.66 -40.10
N TYR A 133 -17.31 22.47 -40.85
CA TYR A 133 -18.72 22.18 -41.12
C TYR A 133 -18.99 21.70 -42.54
N LEU A 134 -18.29 22.21 -43.56
CA LEU A 134 -18.57 21.87 -44.96
C LEU A 134 -18.43 20.37 -45.27
N PRO A 135 -17.49 19.60 -44.67
CA PRO A 135 -17.38 18.16 -44.91
C PRO A 135 -18.53 17.32 -44.33
N LEU A 136 -19.37 17.85 -43.44
CA LEU A 136 -20.40 17.09 -42.72
C LEU A 136 -21.44 16.40 -43.64
N PRO A 137 -22.00 17.06 -44.67
CA PRO A 137 -22.96 16.45 -45.59
C PRO A 137 -22.36 15.32 -46.43
N PHE A 138 -21.03 15.28 -46.57
CA PHE A 138 -20.31 14.29 -47.40
C PHE A 138 -19.90 13.03 -46.63
N LYS A 139 -20.13 12.98 -45.31
CA LYS A 139 -19.82 11.80 -44.46
C LYS A 139 -20.86 10.67 -44.58
N VAL A 140 -21.62 10.60 -45.67
CA VAL A 140 -22.67 9.59 -45.90
C VAL A 140 -22.04 8.21 -46.08
N LYS A 141 -22.32 7.26 -45.17
CA LYS A 141 -21.97 5.84 -45.33
C LYS A 141 -23.02 5.14 -46.19
N THR A 142 -22.58 4.44 -47.23
CA THR A 142 -23.45 3.61 -48.08
C THR A 142 -23.38 2.17 -47.60
N TYR A 143 -24.53 1.52 -47.47
CA TYR A 143 -24.62 0.09 -47.17
C TYR A 143 -24.24 -0.70 -48.43
N LYS A 144 -23.25 -1.61 -48.35
CA LYS A 144 -23.07 -2.63 -49.39
C LYS A 144 -24.31 -3.52 -49.42
N LYS A 145 -24.85 -3.78 -50.61
CA LYS A 145 -26.12 -4.47 -50.95
C LYS A 145 -26.39 -5.85 -50.31
N ASN A 146 -25.52 -6.39 -49.46
CA ASN A 146 -25.66 -7.74 -48.89
C ASN A 146 -25.80 -7.79 -47.35
N SER A 147 -26.37 -6.77 -46.70
CA SER A 147 -26.72 -6.86 -45.28
C SER A 147 -28.11 -6.28 -45.00
N PHE A 148 -29.15 -7.05 -45.31
CA PHE A 148 -30.53 -6.81 -44.88
C PHE A 148 -30.66 -7.16 -43.39
N ARG A 149 -30.32 -6.22 -42.49
CA ARG A 149 -30.75 -6.14 -41.07
C ARG A 149 -30.04 -4.94 -40.42
N CYS A 150 -30.62 -3.74 -40.45
CA CYS A 150 -30.10 -2.61 -39.68
C CYS A 150 -31.16 -1.54 -39.47
N GLY A 151 -31.38 -1.15 -38.21
CA GLY A 151 -32.28 -0.08 -37.82
C GLY A 151 -31.63 1.30 -37.88
N LEU A 152 -32.46 2.35 -37.80
CA LEU A 152 -32.12 3.77 -37.92
C LEU A 152 -30.98 4.30 -37.02
N GLN A 153 -30.55 3.55 -36.00
CA GLN A 153 -29.44 3.96 -35.10
C GLN A 153 -28.03 3.69 -35.66
N ASP A 154 -27.88 2.89 -36.71
CA ASP A 154 -26.56 2.56 -37.28
C ASP A 154 -26.03 3.57 -38.31
N ILE A 155 -26.76 4.67 -38.56
CA ILE A 155 -26.34 5.77 -39.45
C ILE A 155 -25.01 6.42 -38.97
N PHE A 156 -24.66 6.30 -37.68
CA PHE A 156 -23.53 7.03 -37.09
C PHE A 156 -22.41 6.15 -36.47
N VAL A 157 -22.42 4.81 -36.64
CA VAL A 157 -21.40 3.93 -36.04
C VAL A 157 -20.22 3.62 -37.00
N LYS A 158 -19.00 3.61 -36.46
CA LYS A 158 -17.68 3.55 -37.13
C LYS A 158 -17.39 2.22 -37.89
N GLY A 159 -17.91 2.07 -39.12
CA GLY A 159 -17.38 1.15 -40.15
C GLY A 159 -15.98 1.51 -40.68
N PRO A 160 -15.30 0.60 -41.41
CA PRO A 160 -13.85 0.59 -41.62
C PRO A 160 -13.33 1.74 -42.50
N ARG A 161 -12.15 2.27 -42.13
CA ARG A 161 -11.43 3.39 -42.74
C ARG A 161 -10.87 3.02 -44.12
N ASN A 162 -11.66 3.11 -45.18
CA ASN A 162 -11.12 3.36 -46.51
C ASN A 162 -11.24 4.87 -46.76
N ASN A 163 -10.13 5.59 -46.61
CA ASN A 163 -10.03 7.05 -46.57
C ASN A 163 -9.99 7.74 -47.96
N GLU A 164 -10.35 7.05 -49.04
CA GLU A 164 -10.16 7.58 -50.40
C GLU A 164 -11.04 8.81 -50.74
N HIS A 165 -12.04 9.13 -49.90
CA HIS A 165 -12.96 10.24 -50.16
C HIS A 165 -13.26 11.13 -48.93
N ASP A 166 -12.25 11.47 -48.12
CA ASP A 166 -12.41 12.46 -47.04
C ASP A 166 -12.34 13.89 -47.59
N VAL A 167 -13.49 14.56 -47.67
CA VAL A 167 -13.60 15.97 -48.12
C VAL A 167 -12.79 16.91 -47.23
N GLN A 168 -12.67 16.64 -45.92
CA GLN A 168 -11.85 17.48 -45.05
C GLN A 168 -10.36 17.33 -45.37
N GLY A 169 -9.92 16.09 -45.61
CA GLY A 169 -8.57 15.79 -46.08
C GLY A 169 -8.25 16.52 -47.38
N LEU A 170 -9.15 16.44 -48.37
CA LEU A 170 -9.03 17.13 -49.66
C LEU A 170 -8.83 18.65 -49.47
N MET A 171 -9.65 19.30 -48.63
CA MET A 171 -9.52 20.73 -48.35
C MET A 171 -8.13 21.06 -47.80
N TYR A 172 -7.66 20.32 -46.79
CA TYR A 172 -6.34 20.55 -46.19
C TYR A 172 -5.19 20.27 -47.15
N THR A 173 -5.28 19.25 -48.00
CA THR A 173 -4.28 18.97 -49.03
C THR A 173 -4.14 20.15 -49.99
N ILE A 174 -5.26 20.68 -50.51
CA ILE A 174 -5.23 21.82 -51.45
C ILE A 174 -4.63 23.06 -50.78
N TRP A 175 -5.03 23.39 -49.55
CA TRP A 175 -4.44 24.53 -48.82
C TRP A 175 -2.94 24.33 -48.54
N SER A 176 -2.56 23.11 -48.15
CA SER A 176 -1.17 22.73 -47.90
C SER A 176 -0.31 22.95 -49.14
N ASP A 177 -0.74 22.43 -50.28
CA ASP A 177 0.04 22.45 -51.53
C ASP A 177 0.13 23.85 -52.13
N MET A 178 -0.96 24.61 -52.13
CA MET A 178 -1.00 25.92 -52.78
C MET A 178 -0.44 27.07 -51.93
N ILE A 179 -0.66 27.06 -50.61
CA ILE A 179 -0.35 28.21 -49.74
C ILE A 179 0.72 27.85 -48.69
N PHE A 180 0.45 26.87 -47.84
CA PHE A 180 1.27 26.62 -46.65
C PHE A 180 2.67 26.12 -46.98
N SER A 181 2.82 25.23 -47.96
CA SER A 181 4.11 24.68 -48.40
C SER A 181 5.11 25.77 -48.81
N GLN A 182 4.62 26.85 -49.42
CA GLN A 182 5.39 28.01 -49.89
C GLN A 182 5.70 29.02 -48.79
N LEU A 183 4.80 29.17 -47.80
CA LEU A 183 4.90 30.20 -46.77
C LEU A 183 5.45 29.70 -45.42
N LYS A 184 5.55 28.38 -45.21
CA LYS A 184 5.90 27.77 -43.90
C LYS A 184 7.13 28.38 -43.22
N LEU A 185 8.21 28.66 -43.98
CA LEU A 185 9.46 29.20 -43.42
C LEU A 185 9.32 30.69 -43.08
N THR A 186 8.64 31.48 -43.92
CA THR A 186 8.39 32.91 -43.69
C THR A 186 7.44 33.12 -42.49
N LEU A 187 6.43 32.25 -42.35
CA LEU A 187 5.53 32.23 -41.21
C LEU A 187 6.30 31.92 -39.92
N TRP A 188 7.17 30.90 -39.93
CA TRP A 188 8.02 30.58 -38.79
C TRP A 188 8.92 31.75 -38.38
N ALA A 189 9.67 32.35 -39.32
CA ALA A 189 10.57 33.46 -39.01
C ALA A 189 9.84 34.67 -38.37
N SER A 190 8.59 34.90 -38.78
CA SER A 190 7.74 35.93 -38.18
C SER A 190 7.28 35.55 -36.76
N VAL A 191 6.93 34.29 -36.54
CA VAL A 191 6.56 33.73 -35.22
C VAL A 191 7.74 33.76 -34.25
N GLU A 192 8.93 33.36 -34.69
CA GLU A 192 10.17 33.36 -33.89
C GLU A 192 10.48 34.77 -33.35
N LYS A 193 10.35 35.79 -34.21
CA LYS A 193 10.51 37.19 -33.81
C LYS A 193 9.49 37.60 -32.74
N LEU A 194 8.21 37.27 -32.93
CA LEU A 194 7.15 37.58 -31.95
C LEU A 194 7.42 36.92 -30.59
N ILE A 195 7.86 35.65 -30.58
CA ILE A 195 8.19 34.94 -29.33
C ILE A 195 9.38 35.61 -28.63
N THR A 196 10.41 36.01 -29.38
CA THR A 196 11.59 36.70 -28.83
C THR A 196 11.22 38.09 -28.29
N ASP A 197 10.37 38.83 -29.00
CA ASP A 197 9.85 40.12 -28.56
C ASP A 197 9.05 39.99 -27.26
N GLU A 198 8.19 38.96 -27.14
CA GLU A 198 7.44 38.68 -25.91
C GLU A 198 8.35 38.28 -24.74
N ARG A 199 9.41 37.49 -24.97
CA ARG A 199 10.40 37.16 -23.95
C ARG A 199 11.16 38.38 -23.43
N ASN A 200 11.32 39.40 -24.28
CA ASN A 200 11.90 40.69 -23.92
C ASN A 200 10.87 41.67 -23.32
N GLY A 201 9.61 41.25 -23.13
CA GLY A 201 8.55 42.02 -22.47
C GLY A 201 7.68 42.88 -23.41
N ILE A 202 7.79 42.72 -24.72
CA ILE A 202 6.96 43.43 -25.71
C ILE A 202 5.61 42.72 -25.85
N SER A 203 4.51 43.47 -25.86
CA SER A 203 3.17 42.91 -26.07
C SER A 203 2.96 42.52 -27.54
N ILE A 204 2.48 41.30 -27.77
CA ILE A 204 2.26 40.71 -29.10
C ILE A 204 0.81 40.22 -29.26
N ASP A 205 0.36 40.05 -30.52
CA ASP A 205 -0.92 39.39 -30.82
C ASP A 205 -0.76 37.88 -30.76
N GLU A 206 -1.23 37.28 -29.66
CA GLU A 206 -1.16 35.84 -29.40
C GLU A 206 -1.83 34.99 -30.51
N ASN A 207 -2.87 35.52 -31.17
CA ASN A 207 -3.63 34.76 -32.17
C ASN A 207 -2.79 34.42 -33.42
N LEU A 208 -1.80 35.25 -33.74
CA LEU A 208 -0.91 35.02 -34.88
C LEU A 208 -0.09 33.73 -34.70
N ILE A 209 0.44 33.52 -33.50
CA ILE A 209 1.23 32.32 -33.17
C ILE A 209 0.31 31.09 -33.12
N ILE A 210 -0.84 31.21 -32.46
CA ILE A 210 -1.83 30.14 -32.31
C ILE A 210 -2.31 29.63 -33.67
N GLY A 211 -2.61 30.54 -34.60
CA GLY A 211 -3.09 30.20 -35.94
C GLY A 211 -2.01 29.56 -36.82
N VAL A 212 -0.75 30.04 -36.75
CA VAL A 212 0.38 29.39 -37.43
C VAL A 212 0.59 27.98 -36.87
N ARG A 213 0.63 27.81 -35.55
CA ARG A 213 0.74 26.48 -34.92
C ARG A 213 -0.38 25.55 -35.38
N LEU A 214 -1.64 26.02 -35.43
CA LEU A 214 -2.77 25.21 -35.93
C LEU A 214 -2.55 24.75 -37.38
N SER A 215 -1.94 25.61 -38.21
CA SER A 215 -1.58 25.25 -39.59
C SER A 215 -0.56 24.10 -39.62
N PHE A 216 0.51 24.16 -38.81
CA PHE A 216 1.52 23.08 -38.69
C PHE A 216 0.94 21.76 -38.17
N VAL A 217 -0.13 21.80 -37.38
CA VAL A 217 -0.78 20.60 -36.81
C VAL A 217 -1.79 19.97 -37.78
N LEU A 218 -2.52 20.77 -38.58
CA LEU A 218 -3.65 20.29 -39.38
C LEU A 218 -3.31 20.00 -40.84
N LEU A 219 -2.33 20.70 -41.42
CA LEU A 219 -1.97 20.61 -42.83
C LEU A 219 -0.93 19.51 -43.05
N TYR A 220 -1.42 18.27 -43.14
CA TYR A 220 -0.60 17.07 -43.24
C TYR A 220 -0.87 16.27 -44.52
N PRO A 221 0.15 15.88 -45.31
CA PRO A 221 -0.06 15.07 -46.51
C PRO A 221 -0.38 13.58 -46.21
N ASP A 222 0.17 13.01 -45.12
CA ASP A 222 -0.05 11.61 -44.73
C ASP A 222 -0.83 11.47 -43.39
N GLN A 223 -2.00 10.84 -43.43
CA GLN A 223 -2.85 10.60 -42.25
C GLN A 223 -2.23 9.68 -41.18
N LYS A 224 -1.17 8.91 -41.50
CA LYS A 224 -0.51 8.02 -40.53
C LYS A 224 0.32 8.77 -39.47
N CYS A 225 0.86 9.94 -39.80
CA CYS A 225 1.83 10.67 -38.96
C CYS A 225 1.36 12.10 -38.63
N LYS A 226 0.13 12.28 -38.15
CA LYS A 226 -0.57 13.58 -37.99
C LYS A 226 0.19 14.74 -37.34
N LEU A 227 1.23 14.51 -36.54
CA LEU A 227 1.94 15.54 -35.77
C LEU A 227 3.40 15.72 -36.19
N GLN A 228 3.88 14.98 -37.19
CA GLN A 228 5.31 14.86 -37.42
C GLN A 228 5.95 16.15 -38.03
N VAL A 229 5.29 16.88 -38.94
CA VAL A 229 5.69 18.23 -39.42
C VAL A 229 5.68 19.25 -38.27
N TYR A 230 4.71 19.17 -37.36
CA TYR A 230 4.71 20.01 -36.16
C TYR A 230 5.95 19.70 -35.30
N TYR A 231 6.28 18.43 -35.07
CA TYR A 231 7.48 18.05 -34.32
C TYR A 231 8.77 18.47 -35.03
N ASP A 232 8.93 18.12 -36.31
CA ASP A 232 10.16 18.27 -37.08
C ASP A 232 10.47 19.73 -37.45
N THR A 233 9.46 20.60 -37.49
CA THR A 233 9.65 22.00 -37.91
C THR A 233 9.27 22.98 -36.81
N PHE A 234 8.03 22.96 -36.31
CA PHE A 234 7.56 23.98 -35.37
C PHE A 234 8.15 23.76 -33.97
N LEU A 235 8.01 22.56 -33.41
CA LEU A 235 8.50 22.24 -32.08
C LEU A 235 10.04 22.28 -32.05
N ASP A 236 10.72 21.61 -32.97
CA ASP A 236 12.19 21.60 -33.02
C ASP A 236 12.78 23.03 -33.09
N ASN A 237 12.25 23.90 -33.95
CA ASN A 237 12.72 25.29 -34.03
C ASN A 237 12.35 26.11 -32.77
N TYR A 238 11.15 25.91 -32.20
CA TYR A 238 10.76 26.55 -30.94
C TYR A 238 11.71 26.18 -29.80
N LEU A 239 12.06 24.90 -29.69
CA LEU A 239 12.97 24.37 -28.69
C LEU A 239 14.40 24.92 -28.87
N LYS A 240 14.91 24.95 -30.11
CA LYS A 240 16.23 25.54 -30.45
C LYS A 240 16.30 27.02 -30.07
N CYS A 241 15.31 27.82 -30.48
CA CYS A 241 15.22 29.24 -30.15
C CYS A 241 15.17 29.47 -28.62
N THR A 242 14.42 28.63 -27.90
CA THR A 242 14.36 28.70 -26.43
C THR A 242 15.72 28.43 -25.79
N LYS A 243 16.41 27.38 -26.25
CA LYS A 243 17.74 27.01 -25.76
C LYS A 243 18.76 28.13 -25.97
N GLU A 244 18.81 28.70 -27.16
CA GLU A 244 19.74 29.79 -27.52
C GLU A 244 19.47 31.06 -26.71
N PHE A 245 18.20 31.44 -26.55
CA PHE A 245 17.81 32.60 -25.76
C PHE A 245 18.27 32.48 -24.30
N TYR A 246 17.96 31.36 -23.64
CA TYR A 246 18.32 31.18 -22.23
C TYR A 246 19.81 30.89 -22.01
N ASN A 247 20.53 30.31 -22.98
CA ASN A 247 21.99 30.13 -22.86
C ASN A 247 22.71 31.47 -22.67
N ILE A 248 22.27 32.51 -23.39
CA ILE A 248 22.85 33.86 -23.30
C ILE A 248 22.36 34.54 -22.00
N LYS A 249 21.04 34.59 -21.80
CA LYS A 249 20.43 35.31 -20.66
C LYS A 249 20.80 34.72 -19.30
N ALA A 250 20.88 33.40 -19.17
CA ALA A 250 21.30 32.75 -17.94
C ALA A 250 22.77 33.05 -17.59
N GLY A 251 23.63 33.16 -18.60
CA GLY A 251 25.02 33.61 -18.45
C GLY A 251 25.13 35.02 -17.89
N GLU A 252 24.42 35.97 -18.50
CA GLU A 252 24.41 37.39 -18.12
C GLU A 252 23.91 37.58 -16.68
N VAL A 253 22.71 37.09 -16.37
CA VAL A 253 22.07 37.29 -15.05
C VAL A 253 22.90 36.67 -13.94
N ARG A 254 23.44 35.46 -14.15
CA ARG A 254 24.28 34.79 -13.15
C ARG A 254 25.53 35.60 -12.80
N MET A 255 26.20 36.18 -13.80
CA MET A 255 27.41 36.99 -13.59
C MET A 255 27.10 38.33 -12.91
N GLU A 256 25.92 38.89 -13.15
CA GLU A 256 25.52 40.18 -12.58
C GLU A 256 25.03 40.07 -11.14
N THR A 257 24.18 39.08 -10.82
CA THR A 257 23.49 39.03 -9.53
C THR A 257 24.06 38.01 -8.55
N GLY A 258 24.83 37.02 -9.02
CA GLY A 258 25.28 35.89 -8.22
C GLY A 258 24.24 34.75 -8.09
N ILE A 259 24.63 33.65 -7.44
CA ILE A 259 23.88 32.38 -7.41
C ILE A 259 22.54 32.50 -6.66
N ARG A 260 22.49 33.28 -5.57
CA ARG A 260 21.30 33.36 -4.68
C ARG A 260 20.11 34.00 -5.40
N GLU A 261 20.33 35.14 -6.06
CA GLU A 261 19.35 35.82 -6.89
C GLU A 261 19.04 35.04 -8.17
N TYR A 262 20.04 34.33 -8.70
CA TYR A 262 19.86 33.43 -9.86
C TYR A 262 18.88 32.28 -9.56
N LEU A 263 18.82 31.76 -8.31
CA LEU A 263 17.79 30.78 -7.93
C LEU A 263 16.37 31.33 -8.08
N ASN A 264 16.14 32.59 -7.68
CA ASN A 264 14.84 33.24 -7.87
C ASN A 264 14.52 33.45 -9.36
N TYR A 265 15.55 33.81 -10.14
CA TYR A 265 15.43 33.94 -11.59
C TYR A 265 15.02 32.61 -12.26
N ILE A 266 15.65 31.49 -11.89
CA ILE A 266 15.28 30.14 -12.39
C ILE A 266 13.79 29.88 -12.15
N ASN A 267 13.30 30.10 -10.94
CA ASN A 267 11.91 29.79 -10.60
C ASN A 267 10.91 30.64 -11.42
N SER A 268 11.17 31.95 -11.56
CA SER A 268 10.33 32.83 -12.37
C SER A 268 10.31 32.41 -13.83
N LYS A 269 11.48 32.10 -14.41
CA LYS A 269 11.60 31.80 -15.85
C LYS A 269 11.08 30.42 -16.23
N LEU A 270 11.20 29.42 -15.36
CA LEU A 270 10.57 28.12 -15.59
C LEU A 270 9.03 28.25 -15.63
N ASP A 271 8.44 29.00 -14.69
CA ASP A 271 6.99 29.19 -14.63
C ASP A 271 6.48 30.02 -15.83
N GLU A 272 7.22 31.06 -16.25
CA GLU A 272 6.90 31.87 -17.43
C GLU A 272 6.93 31.05 -18.74
N GLU A 273 7.97 30.23 -18.98
CA GLU A 273 8.03 29.38 -20.18
C GLU A 273 6.97 28.28 -20.17
N GLU A 274 6.63 27.70 -19.02
CA GLU A 274 5.54 26.72 -18.94
C GLU A 274 4.20 27.34 -19.36
N GLN A 275 3.90 28.55 -18.88
CA GLN A 275 2.69 29.28 -19.26
C GLN A 275 2.67 29.62 -20.75
N ARG A 276 3.79 30.10 -21.30
CA ARG A 276 3.96 30.38 -22.73
C ARG A 276 3.76 29.13 -23.59
N ALA A 277 4.32 28.00 -23.16
CA ALA A 277 4.21 26.73 -23.84
C ALA A 277 2.77 26.20 -23.88
N ARG A 278 2.05 26.29 -22.76
CA ARG A 278 0.62 25.91 -22.71
C ARG A 278 -0.24 26.74 -23.67
N LYS A 279 0.17 27.96 -23.99
CA LYS A 279 -0.49 28.81 -24.99
C LYS A 279 -0.08 28.45 -26.43
N TYR A 280 1.22 28.34 -26.69
CA TYR A 280 1.77 28.32 -28.06
C TYR A 280 2.15 26.94 -28.60
N LEU A 281 2.50 25.98 -27.75
CA LEU A 281 2.72 24.61 -28.19
C LEU A 281 1.37 23.89 -28.36
N ASN A 282 1.41 22.74 -29.03
CA ASN A 282 0.26 21.87 -29.13
C ASN A 282 0.00 21.18 -27.77
N ALA A 283 -1.27 20.90 -27.47
CA ALA A 283 -1.71 20.34 -26.18
C ALA A 283 -1.40 18.84 -26.03
N ASP A 284 -0.26 18.39 -26.55
CA ASP A 284 0.25 17.04 -26.36
C ASP A 284 1.28 16.99 -25.21
N PRO A 285 1.32 15.89 -24.43
CA PRO A 285 2.28 15.75 -23.34
C PRO A 285 3.75 15.81 -23.77
N LYS A 286 4.05 15.43 -25.02
CA LYS A 286 5.42 15.36 -25.55
C LYS A 286 6.03 16.76 -25.68
N SER A 287 5.29 17.71 -26.25
CA SER A 287 5.74 19.10 -26.45
C SER A 287 6.11 19.81 -25.15
N LEU A 288 5.25 19.70 -24.13
CA LEU A 288 5.52 20.31 -22.82
C LEU A 288 6.72 19.65 -22.14
N LYS A 289 6.85 18.33 -22.25
CA LYS A 289 7.97 17.59 -21.66
C LYS A 289 9.31 17.96 -22.28
N GLU A 290 9.40 18.02 -23.62
CA GLU A 290 10.65 18.36 -24.31
C GLU A 290 11.09 19.80 -24.02
N LEU A 291 10.15 20.74 -23.88
CA LEU A 291 10.46 22.09 -23.45
C LEU A 291 10.95 22.14 -22.00
N GLU A 292 10.28 21.42 -21.09
CA GLU A 292 10.68 21.34 -19.69
C GLU A 292 12.10 20.76 -19.56
N GLU A 293 12.43 19.69 -20.30
CA GLU A 293 13.76 19.10 -20.33
C GLU A 293 14.82 20.12 -20.80
N ILE A 294 14.55 20.90 -21.85
CA ILE A 294 15.49 21.90 -22.37
C ILE A 294 15.66 23.09 -21.43
N THR A 295 14.56 23.62 -20.90
CA THR A 295 14.59 24.78 -19.98
C THR A 295 15.28 24.42 -18.67
N VAL A 296 15.03 23.24 -18.10
CA VAL A 296 15.75 22.72 -16.93
C VAL A 296 17.23 22.50 -17.25
N ASN A 297 17.55 21.96 -18.44
CA ASN A 297 18.95 21.72 -18.80
C ASN A 297 19.78 23.02 -18.89
N VAL A 298 19.23 24.06 -19.53
CA VAL A 298 19.92 25.35 -19.72
C VAL A 298 19.97 26.17 -18.44
N LEU A 299 18.87 26.23 -17.67
CA LEU A 299 18.80 27.06 -16.47
C LEU A 299 19.42 26.39 -15.24
N VAL A 300 19.35 25.07 -15.13
CA VAL A 300 19.72 24.33 -13.91
C VAL A 300 20.92 23.41 -14.17
N THR A 301 20.80 22.44 -15.08
CA THR A 301 21.82 21.37 -15.25
C THR A 301 23.21 21.92 -15.59
N GLN A 302 23.27 22.96 -16.44
CA GLN A 302 24.52 23.62 -16.81
C GLN A 302 25.29 24.21 -15.63
N PHE A 303 24.59 24.66 -14.58
CA PHE A 303 25.17 25.32 -13.40
C PHE A 303 24.96 24.51 -12.11
N ALA A 304 24.65 23.22 -12.25
CA ALA A 304 24.27 22.37 -11.12
C ALA A 304 25.38 22.26 -10.06
N ASP A 305 26.65 22.19 -10.46
CA ASP A 305 27.75 22.01 -9.51
C ASP A 305 27.99 23.26 -8.64
N GLU A 306 27.76 24.45 -9.20
CA GLU A 306 27.76 25.73 -8.45
C GLU A 306 26.58 25.81 -7.47
N ILE A 307 25.38 25.40 -7.91
CA ILE A 307 24.19 25.33 -7.04
C ILE A 307 24.42 24.35 -5.89
N LEU A 308 25.02 23.18 -6.17
CA LEU A 308 25.32 22.16 -5.16
C LEU A 308 26.31 22.64 -4.09
N ALA A 309 27.25 23.52 -4.44
CA ALA A 309 28.22 24.07 -3.49
C ALA A 309 27.55 24.92 -2.39
N GLU A 310 26.45 25.60 -2.70
CA GLU A 310 25.71 26.46 -1.76
C GLU A 310 24.78 25.68 -0.82
N VAL A 311 24.39 24.44 -1.17
CA VAL A 311 23.42 23.64 -0.38
C VAL A 311 23.84 23.51 1.08
N ARG A 312 25.12 23.22 1.35
CA ARG A 312 25.62 23.08 2.73
C ARG A 312 25.51 24.39 3.52
N SER A 313 25.76 25.53 2.87
CA SER A 313 25.62 26.86 3.47
C SER A 313 24.16 27.18 3.79
N LEU A 314 23.24 26.87 2.87
CA LEU A 314 21.80 27.08 3.04
C LEU A 314 21.22 26.22 4.17
N ILE A 315 21.64 24.96 4.28
CA ILE A 315 21.23 24.08 5.39
C ILE A 315 21.71 24.66 6.73
N LYS A 316 22.98 25.09 6.80
CA LYS A 316 23.55 25.69 8.02
C LYS A 316 22.80 26.95 8.46
N ASN A 317 22.40 27.79 7.50
CA ASN A 317 21.67 29.04 7.76
C ASN A 317 20.15 28.87 7.90
N ASN A 318 19.62 27.64 7.78
CA ASN A 318 18.19 27.33 7.80
C ASN A 318 17.38 28.11 6.74
N ASP A 319 17.93 28.27 5.53
CA ASP A 319 17.30 29.00 4.42
C ASP A 319 16.32 28.11 3.65
N VAL A 320 15.11 27.98 4.21
CA VAL A 320 14.03 27.15 3.65
C VAL A 320 13.64 27.57 2.22
N PRO A 321 13.43 28.87 1.88
CA PRO A 321 13.09 29.27 0.52
C PRO A 321 14.16 28.88 -0.50
N GLY A 322 15.45 29.09 -0.19
CA GLY A 322 16.54 28.72 -1.08
C GLY A 322 16.60 27.21 -1.35
N LEU A 323 16.45 26.40 -0.30
CA LEU A 323 16.43 24.94 -0.41
C LEU A 323 15.19 24.43 -1.18
N ALA A 324 14.03 25.04 -1.02
CA ALA A 324 12.80 24.68 -1.74
C ALA A 324 12.93 24.93 -3.26
N ILE A 325 13.59 26.02 -3.65
CA ILE A 325 13.88 26.30 -5.07
C ILE A 325 14.84 25.26 -5.63
N ILE A 326 15.92 24.94 -4.91
CA ILE A 326 16.88 23.91 -5.31
C ILE A 326 16.18 22.56 -5.45
N TYR A 327 15.27 22.21 -4.54
CA TYR A 327 14.46 21.00 -4.64
C TYR A 327 13.57 21.00 -5.88
N LYS A 328 12.78 22.05 -6.12
CA LYS A 328 11.91 22.17 -7.30
C LYS A 328 12.70 22.05 -8.61
N ALA A 329 13.92 22.60 -8.64
CA ALA A 329 14.80 22.59 -9.81
C ALA A 329 15.49 21.23 -10.02
N LEU A 330 16.17 20.69 -9.00
CA LEU A 330 16.96 19.46 -9.11
C LEU A 330 16.11 18.19 -9.07
N ASN A 331 14.90 18.22 -8.52
CA ASN A 331 14.02 17.05 -8.53
C ASN A 331 13.58 16.65 -9.96
N LYS A 332 13.68 17.57 -10.92
CA LYS A 332 13.44 17.30 -12.34
C LYS A 332 14.64 16.64 -13.04
N THR A 333 15.75 16.48 -12.34
CA THR A 333 16.99 15.87 -12.87
C THR A 333 17.29 14.57 -12.14
N ASP A 334 17.33 13.45 -12.88
CA ASP A 334 17.37 12.09 -12.28
C ASP A 334 18.60 11.83 -11.39
N ASN A 335 19.74 12.47 -11.68
CA ASN A 335 21.00 12.16 -10.99
C ASN A 335 21.44 13.21 -9.96
N LYS A 336 21.16 14.50 -10.18
CA LYS A 336 21.72 15.58 -9.33
C LYS A 336 21.00 15.70 -7.98
N ILE A 337 19.74 15.27 -7.88
CA ILE A 337 19.02 15.22 -6.60
C ILE A 337 19.70 14.26 -5.59
N ASN A 338 20.36 13.20 -6.08
CA ASN A 338 21.10 12.27 -5.21
C ASN A 338 22.30 12.95 -4.55
N CYS A 339 22.94 13.92 -5.23
CA CYS A 339 24.01 14.70 -4.62
C CYS A 339 23.51 15.56 -3.44
N VAL A 340 22.29 16.11 -3.53
CA VAL A 340 21.66 16.85 -2.41
C VAL A 340 21.36 15.90 -1.25
N LEU A 341 20.89 14.68 -1.54
CA LEU A 341 20.66 13.64 -0.54
C LEU A 341 21.95 13.30 0.22
N ASP A 342 23.06 13.12 -0.49
CA ASP A 342 24.36 12.84 0.12
C ASP A 342 24.87 14.02 0.96
N ILE A 343 24.78 15.26 0.45
CA ILE A 343 25.15 16.47 1.21
C ILE A 343 24.34 16.58 2.50
N LEU A 344 23.03 16.32 2.45
CA LEU A 344 22.19 16.36 3.65
C LEU A 344 22.57 15.24 4.64
N LYS A 345 22.81 14.02 4.15
CA LYS A 345 23.23 12.89 4.98
C LYS A 345 24.51 13.21 5.75
N ASP A 346 25.51 13.71 5.02
CA ASP A 346 26.81 14.06 5.59
C ASP A 346 26.67 15.21 6.57
N TYR A 347 25.90 16.26 6.22
CA TYR A 347 25.65 17.38 7.11
C TYR A 347 24.96 16.97 8.43
N ILE A 348 23.90 16.16 8.38
CA ILE A 348 23.21 15.67 9.59
C ILE A 348 24.17 14.83 10.46
N THR A 349 25.00 14.01 9.82
CA THR A 349 25.97 13.16 10.51
C THR A 349 27.06 14.00 11.18
N ASP A 350 27.62 14.97 10.45
CA ASP A 350 28.65 15.89 10.95
C ASP A 350 28.11 16.73 12.13
N GLU A 351 26.95 17.36 11.96
CA GLU A 351 26.34 18.19 13.00
C GLU A 351 25.99 17.34 14.24
N GLY A 352 25.44 16.14 14.04
CA GLY A 352 25.09 15.25 15.14
C GLY A 352 26.30 14.75 15.91
N LEU A 353 27.38 14.38 15.23
CA LEU A 353 28.62 13.96 15.90
C LEU A 353 29.30 15.13 16.62
N SER A 354 29.34 16.33 16.04
CA SER A 354 29.91 17.52 16.70
C SER A 354 29.14 17.89 17.97
N THR A 355 27.81 17.95 17.86
CA THR A 355 26.88 18.28 18.95
C THR A 355 26.99 17.28 20.11
N MET A 356 27.20 16.00 19.80
CA MET A 356 27.43 14.96 20.81
C MET A 356 28.84 15.04 21.44
N ARG A 357 29.87 15.39 20.66
CA ARG A 357 31.25 15.58 21.18
C ARG A 357 31.35 16.75 22.14
N GLU A 358 30.75 17.89 21.80
CA GLU A 358 30.75 19.10 22.65
C GLU A 358 30.14 18.83 24.03
N ASN A 359 29.09 18.01 24.08
CA ASN A 359 28.36 17.73 25.32
C ASN A 359 28.78 16.44 26.03
N ALA A 360 29.83 15.73 25.55
CA ALA A 360 30.22 14.42 26.05
C ALA A 360 30.42 14.35 27.58
N LEU A 361 31.04 15.37 28.18
CA LEU A 361 31.32 15.43 29.62
C LEU A 361 30.04 15.51 30.47
N THR A 362 29.08 16.34 30.06
CA THR A 362 27.79 16.49 30.75
C THR A 362 26.88 15.28 30.54
N VAL A 363 26.86 14.75 29.33
CA VAL A 363 25.93 13.73 28.84
C VAL A 363 26.25 12.35 29.40
N ALA A 364 27.53 12.03 29.65
CA ALA A 364 27.92 10.75 30.26
C ALA A 364 27.37 10.55 31.69
N SER A 365 27.02 11.64 32.37
CA SER A 365 26.49 11.63 33.74
C SER A 365 24.96 11.70 33.81
N ASP A 366 24.32 12.33 32.83
CA ASP A 366 22.89 12.65 32.84
C ASP A 366 22.17 12.08 31.60
N PRO A 367 21.44 10.96 31.75
CA PRO A 367 20.71 10.34 30.63
C PRO A 367 19.54 11.19 30.13
N GLU A 368 19.00 12.14 30.92
CA GLU A 368 17.91 13.03 30.45
C GLU A 368 18.42 13.98 29.37
N LYS A 369 19.51 14.71 29.67
CA LYS A 369 20.11 15.65 28.72
C LYS A 369 20.55 15.00 27.42
N PHE A 370 21.06 13.76 27.50
CA PHE A 370 21.45 12.99 26.31
C PHE A 370 20.28 12.79 25.34
N VAL A 371 19.18 12.25 25.86
CA VAL A 371 18.04 11.83 25.04
C VAL A 371 17.30 13.05 24.51
N GLU A 372 17.16 14.10 25.32
CA GLU A 372 16.56 15.37 24.88
C GLU A 372 17.36 16.00 23.73
N GLN A 373 18.69 16.02 23.84
CA GLN A 373 19.54 16.58 22.78
C GLN A 373 19.40 15.82 21.44
N LEU A 374 19.33 14.48 21.49
CA LEU A 374 19.08 13.67 20.29
C LEU A 374 17.70 13.94 19.68
N LEU A 375 16.67 14.09 20.52
CA LEU A 375 15.31 14.37 20.08
C LEU A 375 15.16 15.77 19.49
N ASP A 376 15.78 16.78 20.08
CA ASP A 376 15.75 18.15 19.58
C ASP A 376 16.38 18.23 18.19
N MET A 377 17.52 17.56 18.00
CA MET A 377 18.17 17.45 16.71
C MET A 377 17.29 16.71 15.69
N TYR A 378 16.64 15.62 16.10
CA TYR A 378 15.72 14.87 15.24
C TYR A 378 14.57 15.73 14.75
N ASN A 379 13.98 16.50 15.66
CA ASN A 379 12.87 17.40 15.36
C ASN A 379 13.32 18.58 14.47
N LYS A 380 14.52 19.13 14.69
CA LYS A 380 15.12 20.18 13.85
C LYS A 380 15.20 19.73 12.38
N PHE A 381 15.81 18.59 12.10
CA PHE A 381 15.96 18.10 10.73
C PHE A 381 14.65 17.59 10.14
N THR A 382 13.72 17.11 10.96
CA THR A 382 12.37 16.75 10.49
C THR A 382 11.63 17.97 9.96
N ARG A 383 11.62 19.09 10.71
CA ARG A 383 11.01 20.35 10.26
C ARG A 383 11.66 20.88 8.99
N LEU A 384 12.99 20.90 8.94
CA LEU A 384 13.73 21.32 7.76
C LEU A 384 13.31 20.50 6.52
N ILE A 385 13.18 19.18 6.67
CA ILE A 385 12.79 18.30 5.56
C ILE A 385 11.34 18.53 5.12
N ASP A 386 10.42 18.68 6.07
CA ASP A 386 9.02 18.91 5.75
C ASP A 386 8.80 20.26 5.06
N GLU A 387 9.50 21.32 5.50
CA GLU A 387 9.34 22.68 4.95
C GLU A 387 10.14 22.90 3.66
N ALA A 388 11.41 22.49 3.60
CA ALA A 388 12.30 22.77 2.47
C ALA A 388 12.22 21.74 1.34
N PHE A 389 11.93 20.48 1.67
CA PHE A 389 11.93 19.37 0.70
C PHE A 389 10.54 18.74 0.55
N CYS A 390 9.48 19.48 0.89
CA CYS A 390 8.07 19.05 0.80
C CYS A 390 7.77 17.70 1.47
N GLY A 391 8.55 17.32 2.50
CA GLY A 391 8.39 16.05 3.19
C GLY A 391 8.76 14.81 2.35
N ASP A 392 9.60 14.96 1.32
CA ASP A 392 10.06 13.88 0.44
C ASP A 392 10.64 12.69 1.23
N ILE A 393 10.16 11.49 0.89
CA ILE A 393 10.52 10.23 1.57
C ILE A 393 12.00 9.93 1.45
N ARG A 394 12.66 10.31 0.33
CA ARG A 394 14.11 10.11 0.14
C ARG A 394 14.90 10.88 1.19
N PHE A 395 14.50 12.12 1.48
CA PHE A 395 15.14 12.98 2.47
C PHE A 395 14.88 12.49 3.91
N LYS A 396 13.67 12.00 4.20
CA LYS A 396 13.34 11.36 5.49
C LYS A 396 14.17 10.10 5.73
N THR A 397 14.37 9.30 4.69
CA THR A 397 15.21 8.09 4.73
C THR A 397 16.68 8.45 4.99
N VAL A 398 17.19 9.50 4.34
CA VAL A 398 18.54 10.04 4.58
C VAL A 398 18.72 10.47 6.04
N ARG A 399 17.77 11.24 6.60
CA ARG A 399 17.78 11.60 8.03
C ARG A 399 17.83 10.36 8.90
N ASP A 400 16.98 9.37 8.62
CA ASP A 400 16.94 8.12 9.41
C ASP A 400 18.26 7.34 9.35
N VAL A 401 18.93 7.31 8.19
CA VAL A 401 20.26 6.72 8.03
C VAL A 401 21.30 7.50 8.83
N ALA A 402 21.29 8.83 8.77
CA ALA A 402 22.22 9.68 9.52
C ALA A 402 22.03 9.53 11.04
N PHE A 403 20.78 9.54 11.53
CA PHE A 403 20.48 9.31 12.95
C PHE A 403 20.86 7.91 13.42
N LYS A 404 20.74 6.89 12.56
CA LYS A 404 21.26 5.55 12.85
C LYS A 404 22.79 5.56 13.00
N ILE A 405 23.51 6.35 12.21
CA ILE A 405 24.97 6.50 12.35
C ILE A 405 25.28 7.21 13.67
N VAL A 406 24.62 8.34 13.97
CA VAL A 406 24.88 9.12 15.20
C VAL A 406 24.56 8.31 16.46
N ALA A 407 23.39 7.66 16.53
CA ALA A 407 22.97 6.90 17.71
C ALA A 407 23.87 5.69 18.02
N ASN A 408 24.45 5.07 16.98
CA ASN A 408 25.35 3.93 17.12
C ASN A 408 26.84 4.30 17.03
N SER A 409 27.17 5.60 16.98
CA SER A 409 28.56 6.04 16.92
C SER A 409 29.30 5.68 18.20
N THR A 410 30.47 5.06 18.04
CA THR A 410 31.38 4.74 19.13
C THR A 410 32.33 5.90 19.41
N ASP A 411 32.34 6.97 18.63
CA ASP A 411 33.28 8.08 18.82
C ASP A 411 33.06 8.83 20.14
N VAL A 412 31.80 8.91 20.59
CA VAL A 412 31.40 9.77 21.71
C VAL A 412 31.14 8.98 23.00
N PHE A 413 30.35 7.90 22.95
CA PHE A 413 30.02 7.11 24.13
C PHE A 413 30.32 5.63 23.90
N LYS A 414 31.49 5.20 24.38
CA LYS A 414 32.00 3.83 24.24
C LYS A 414 31.54 2.96 25.39
N MET A 415 31.09 1.77 25.06
CA MET A 415 30.92 0.65 25.98
C MET A 415 31.82 -0.49 25.50
N GLU A 416 32.74 -0.92 26.36
CA GLU A 416 33.62 -2.06 26.08
C GLU A 416 32.90 -3.34 26.47
N ILE A 417 32.74 -4.24 25.50
CA ILE A 417 32.21 -5.59 25.68
C ILE A 417 33.43 -6.54 25.65
N PRO A 418 33.73 -7.27 26.73
CA PRO A 418 34.80 -8.25 26.78
C PRO A 418 34.62 -9.31 25.69
N THR A 419 35.72 -9.87 25.19
CA THR A 419 35.68 -11.08 24.36
C THR A 419 36.40 -12.21 25.08
N ARG A 420 36.13 -13.49 24.76
CA ARG A 420 36.84 -14.63 25.36
C ARG A 420 38.37 -14.57 25.16
N VAL A 421 38.84 -13.83 24.14
CA VAL A 421 40.26 -13.58 23.94
C VAL A 421 40.74 -12.54 24.96
N LYS A 422 41.49 -13.00 25.97
CA LYS A 422 42.13 -12.13 26.97
C LYS A 422 42.86 -10.97 26.26
N GLY A 423 42.47 -9.73 26.58
CA GLY A 423 43.09 -8.50 26.06
C GLY A 423 42.40 -7.83 24.86
N ARG A 424 41.25 -8.32 24.38
CA ARG A 424 40.44 -7.64 23.33
C ARG A 424 39.00 -7.34 23.80
N CYS A 425 38.55 -6.11 23.56
CA CYS A 425 37.19 -5.65 23.81
C CYS A 425 36.54 -5.19 22.49
N ASN A 426 35.28 -5.56 22.26
CA ASN A 426 34.46 -4.95 21.22
C ASN A 426 33.88 -3.64 21.75
N VAL A 427 33.99 -2.55 20.99
CA VAL A 427 33.46 -1.25 21.39
C VAL A 427 32.12 -1.02 20.73
N GLU A 428 31.08 -0.82 21.52
CA GLU A 428 29.74 -0.44 21.06
C GLU A 428 29.29 0.90 21.65
N SER A 429 28.22 1.48 21.11
CA SER A 429 27.64 2.72 21.63
C SER A 429 26.97 2.47 22.98
N ARG A 430 27.17 3.39 23.93
CA ARG A 430 26.49 3.41 25.24
C ARG A 430 25.04 3.93 25.17
N CYS A 431 24.58 4.38 24.00
CA CYS A 431 23.23 4.87 23.78
C CYS A 431 22.10 3.94 24.31
N PRO A 432 22.12 2.60 24.11
CA PRO A 432 21.08 1.72 24.63
C PRO A 432 20.96 1.73 26.16
N GLU A 433 22.09 1.84 26.88
CA GLU A 433 22.11 1.93 28.35
C GLU A 433 21.48 3.26 28.81
N LEU A 434 21.87 4.37 28.19
CA LEU A 434 21.35 5.70 28.53
C LEU A 434 19.85 5.81 28.26
N LEU A 435 19.36 5.23 27.16
CA LEU A 435 17.92 5.15 26.87
C LEU A 435 17.18 4.32 27.92
N ALA A 436 17.74 3.18 28.36
CA ALA A 436 17.12 2.37 29.40
C ALA A 436 17.07 3.11 30.75
N ASN A 437 18.12 3.88 31.08
CA ASN A 437 18.18 4.72 32.27
C ASN A 437 17.18 5.89 32.19
N TYR A 438 17.03 6.53 31.03
CA TYR A 438 16.02 7.58 30.83
C TYR A 438 14.60 7.03 30.96
N CYS A 439 14.34 5.85 30.40
CA CYS A 439 13.07 5.14 30.57
C CYS A 439 12.77 4.85 32.05
N ASP A 440 13.77 4.41 32.83
CA ASP A 440 13.61 4.23 34.29
C ASP A 440 13.31 5.56 35.01
N LEU A 441 13.93 6.68 34.63
CA LEU A 441 13.64 7.98 35.23
C LEU A 441 12.19 8.43 35.02
N LEU A 442 11.60 8.12 33.86
CA LEU A 442 10.21 8.44 33.53
C LEU A 442 9.20 7.53 34.26
N LEU A 443 9.49 6.22 34.36
CA LEU A 443 8.56 5.23 34.93
C LEU A 443 8.69 5.07 36.46
N ARG A 444 9.81 5.48 37.05
CA ARG A 444 10.04 5.47 38.51
C ARG A 444 9.48 6.74 39.15
N LYS A 445 9.14 6.68 40.45
CA LYS A 445 8.87 7.87 41.30
C LYS A 445 10.12 8.74 41.54
N SER A 446 10.73 9.26 40.48
CA SER A 446 11.94 10.08 40.45
C SER A 446 11.62 11.57 40.63
N GLY A 447 12.65 12.43 40.67
CA GLY A 447 12.45 13.88 40.61
C GLY A 447 11.88 14.35 39.26
N LEU A 448 12.26 13.67 38.18
CA LEU A 448 11.82 14.00 36.82
C LEU A 448 10.34 13.67 36.59
N SER A 449 9.89 12.48 36.97
CA SER A 449 8.48 12.07 36.80
C SER A 449 7.52 12.86 37.69
N LYS A 450 8.01 13.46 38.78
CA LYS A 450 7.23 14.38 39.61
C LYS A 450 7.10 15.79 39.03
N ARG A 451 8.02 16.20 38.14
CA ARG A 451 8.02 17.52 37.50
C ARG A 451 7.14 17.55 36.24
N LEU A 452 6.98 16.42 35.57
CA LEU A 452 6.26 16.30 34.30
C LEU A 452 4.79 15.96 34.52
N SER A 453 3.94 16.42 33.61
CA SER A 453 2.53 15.99 33.54
C SER A 453 2.41 14.56 32.99
N SER A 454 1.25 13.92 33.19
CA SER A 454 0.98 12.59 32.63
C SER A 454 1.11 12.54 31.11
N GLU A 455 0.61 13.57 30.42
CA GLU A 455 0.66 13.68 28.96
C GLU A 455 2.10 13.91 28.45
N GLU A 456 2.88 14.71 29.18
CA GLU A 456 4.30 14.94 28.86
C GLU A 456 5.13 13.67 29.03
N ILE A 457 4.85 12.86 30.05
CA ILE A 457 5.50 11.56 30.24
C ILE A 457 5.19 10.65 29.06
N ASP A 458 3.92 10.53 28.67
CA ASP A 458 3.52 9.66 27.56
C ASP A 458 4.12 10.12 26.23
N LYS A 459 4.23 11.44 26.00
CA LYS A 459 4.94 12.01 24.86
C LYS A 459 6.43 11.64 24.88
N LYS A 460 7.13 11.88 25.99
CA LYS A 460 8.56 11.56 26.14
C LYS A 460 8.85 10.06 26.00
N LEU A 461 7.93 9.22 26.45
CA LEU A 461 7.99 7.77 26.24
C LEU A 461 7.88 7.39 24.77
N ASN A 462 6.95 8.00 24.02
CA ASN A 462 6.84 7.80 22.57
C ASN A 462 8.07 8.31 21.81
N ASP A 463 8.61 9.46 22.21
CA ASP A 463 9.82 10.03 21.63
C ASP A 463 11.03 9.10 21.88
N LEU A 464 11.17 8.53 23.08
CA LEU A 464 12.18 7.50 23.36
C LEU A 464 12.06 6.30 22.42
N LEU A 465 10.83 5.85 22.12
CA LEU A 465 10.60 4.72 21.21
C LEU A 465 11.04 5.06 19.77
N VAL A 466 10.99 6.33 19.36
CA VAL A 466 11.54 6.79 18.07
C VAL A 466 13.04 6.62 18.05
N VAL A 467 13.75 7.09 19.08
CA VAL A 467 15.22 6.95 19.17
C VAL A 467 15.63 5.47 19.22
N LEU A 468 14.89 4.65 19.97
CA LEU A 468 15.15 3.23 20.14
C LEU A 468 15.09 2.44 18.81
N LYS A 469 14.34 2.91 17.81
CA LYS A 469 14.32 2.30 16.47
C LYS A 469 15.68 2.39 15.77
N TYR A 470 16.43 3.47 16.02
CA TYR A 470 17.74 3.71 15.40
C TYR A 470 18.88 2.94 16.09
N VAL A 471 18.65 2.34 17.25
CA VAL A 471 19.67 1.59 18.00
C VAL A 471 19.83 0.16 17.45
N ASN A 472 21.08 -0.24 17.16
CA ASN A 472 21.42 -1.58 16.65
C ASN A 472 21.36 -2.65 17.75
N SER A 473 21.92 -2.36 18.94
CA SER A 473 22.06 -3.31 20.04
C SER A 473 20.95 -3.12 21.07
N LYS A 474 19.74 -3.58 20.73
CA LYS A 474 18.54 -3.49 21.59
C LYS A 474 18.59 -4.46 22.76
N ASP A 475 19.37 -5.53 22.67
CA ASP A 475 19.62 -6.47 23.76
C ASP A 475 20.18 -5.81 25.03
N ILE A 476 21.11 -4.88 24.87
CA ILE A 476 21.67 -4.08 25.97
C ILE A 476 20.53 -3.30 26.65
N PHE A 477 19.73 -2.56 25.86
CA PHE A 477 18.58 -1.83 26.39
C PHE A 477 17.62 -2.76 27.15
N ILE A 478 17.27 -3.92 26.58
CA ILE A 478 16.37 -4.90 27.19
C ILE A 478 16.91 -5.41 28.52
N LYS A 479 18.21 -5.72 28.60
CA LYS A 479 18.86 -6.23 29.80
C LYS A 479 18.77 -5.20 30.93
N TYR A 480 19.19 -3.95 30.67
CA TYR A 480 19.09 -2.86 31.64
C TYR A 480 17.64 -2.56 32.01
N HIS A 481 16.73 -2.50 31.04
CA HIS A 481 15.32 -2.24 31.29
C HIS A 481 14.67 -3.37 32.12
N LYS A 482 14.99 -4.64 31.86
CA LYS A 482 14.51 -5.77 32.67
C LYS A 482 14.97 -5.65 34.13
N ASN A 483 16.22 -5.26 34.35
CA ASN A 483 16.76 -5.05 35.70
C ASN A 483 16.09 -3.86 36.40
N HIS A 484 15.81 -2.77 35.67
CA HIS A 484 15.07 -1.63 36.20
C HIS A 484 13.62 -2.00 36.53
N LEU A 485 12.96 -2.75 35.64
CA LEU A 485 11.60 -3.25 35.83
C LEU A 485 11.51 -4.17 37.06
N SER A 486 12.41 -5.16 37.19
CA SER A 486 12.41 -6.07 38.35
C SER A 486 12.55 -5.29 39.66
N ARG A 487 13.45 -4.29 39.69
CA ARG A 487 13.61 -3.38 40.81
C ARG A 487 12.33 -2.60 41.12
N ARG A 488 11.70 -1.99 40.12
CA ARG A 488 10.50 -1.17 40.32
C ARG A 488 9.33 -2.02 40.82
N LEU A 489 9.17 -3.25 40.33
CA LEU A 489 8.10 -4.16 40.76
C LEU A 489 8.33 -4.74 42.15
N ILE A 490 9.56 -5.15 42.49
CA ILE A 490 9.88 -5.66 43.83
C ILE A 490 9.76 -4.56 44.89
N MET A 491 10.25 -3.36 44.58
CA MET A 491 10.23 -2.21 45.51
C MET A 491 8.93 -1.39 45.45
N GLU A 492 7.98 -1.74 44.58
CA GLU A 492 6.74 -0.98 44.33
C GLU A 492 7.00 0.53 44.06
N ALA A 493 8.10 0.81 43.36
CA ALA A 493 8.62 2.15 43.10
C ALA A 493 8.19 2.72 41.72
N TYR A 494 7.30 2.03 41.02
CA TYR A 494 6.68 2.49 39.76
C TYR A 494 5.65 3.59 40.01
N THR A 495 5.47 4.50 39.07
CA THR A 495 4.43 5.54 39.14
C THR A 495 3.05 4.98 38.80
N ASP A 496 2.98 4.16 37.76
CA ASP A 496 1.74 3.64 37.17
C ASP A 496 2.02 2.29 36.51
N ILE A 497 1.22 1.28 36.85
CA ILE A 497 1.37 -0.08 36.32
C ILE A 497 0.90 -0.20 34.86
N GLU A 498 -0.11 0.59 34.45
CA GLU A 498 -0.62 0.56 33.08
C GLU A 498 0.43 1.09 32.09
N ARG A 499 1.25 2.06 32.52
CA ARG A 499 2.40 2.54 31.72
C ARG A 499 3.49 1.48 31.56
N GLU A 500 3.74 0.69 32.59
CA GLU A 500 4.68 -0.44 32.50
C GLU A 500 4.19 -1.46 31.46
N GLU A 501 2.90 -1.81 31.49
CA GLU A 501 2.28 -2.68 30.49
C GLU A 501 2.32 -2.09 29.09
N TYR A 502 2.01 -0.80 28.95
CA TYR A 502 2.06 -0.09 27.67
C TYR A 502 3.46 -0.14 27.06
N ILE A 503 4.50 0.20 27.83
CA ILE A 503 5.89 0.21 27.33
C ILE A 503 6.39 -1.18 26.99
N VAL A 504 6.09 -2.18 27.82
CA VAL A 504 6.41 -3.59 27.52
C VAL A 504 5.73 -4.04 26.22
N ASN A 505 4.50 -3.59 25.95
CA ASN A 505 3.82 -3.84 24.68
C ASN A 505 4.46 -3.09 23.50
N GLN A 506 4.91 -1.84 23.68
CA GLN A 506 5.58 -1.07 22.62
C GLN A 506 6.94 -1.65 22.21
N PHE A 507 7.63 -2.36 23.11
CA PHE A 507 8.85 -3.10 22.75
C PHE A 507 8.62 -4.17 21.68
N LYS A 508 7.41 -4.74 21.62
CA LYS A 508 7.01 -5.65 20.54
C LYS A 508 7.01 -4.94 19.18
N VAL A 509 6.51 -3.70 19.15
CA VAL A 509 6.45 -2.86 17.93
C VAL A 509 7.86 -2.45 17.50
N CYS A 510 8.78 -2.26 18.44
CA CYS A 510 10.19 -1.97 18.16
C CYS A 510 10.99 -3.18 17.64
N GLY A 511 10.35 -4.35 17.48
CA GLY A 511 10.96 -5.57 16.94
C GLY A 511 11.73 -6.41 17.96
N MET A 512 11.56 -6.16 19.27
CA MET A 512 12.25 -6.94 20.30
C MET A 512 11.71 -8.38 20.41
N PRO A 513 12.51 -9.34 20.94
CA PRO A 513 12.09 -10.74 21.04
C PRO A 513 10.82 -10.96 21.85
N THR A 514 9.84 -11.64 21.24
CA THR A 514 8.58 -12.01 21.90
C THR A 514 8.79 -12.84 23.17
N GLU A 515 9.83 -13.66 23.23
CA GLU A 515 10.17 -14.45 24.43
C GLU A 515 10.49 -13.55 25.63
N THR A 516 11.31 -12.52 25.44
CA THR A 516 11.72 -11.62 26.53
C THR A 516 10.58 -10.72 26.96
N ILE A 517 9.79 -10.21 26.01
CA ILE A 517 8.56 -9.46 26.29
C ILE A 517 7.59 -10.35 27.07
N GLY A 518 7.42 -11.61 26.67
CA GLY A 518 6.59 -12.58 27.39
C GLY A 518 7.08 -12.82 28.82
N LYS A 519 8.40 -12.82 29.06
CA LYS A 519 8.96 -12.87 30.43
C LYS A 519 8.61 -11.61 31.23
N MET A 520 8.75 -10.41 30.66
CA MET A 520 8.37 -9.16 31.33
C MET A 520 6.87 -9.11 31.65
N TYR A 521 6.00 -9.55 30.73
CA TYR A 521 4.57 -9.62 30.98
C TYR A 521 4.22 -10.61 32.11
N ARG A 522 4.90 -11.76 32.16
CA ARG A 522 4.77 -12.69 33.30
C ARG A 522 5.22 -12.07 34.63
N MET A 523 6.24 -11.21 34.62
CA MET A 523 6.65 -10.48 35.84
C MET A 523 5.56 -9.54 36.34
N LEU A 524 4.81 -8.90 35.44
CA LEU A 524 3.65 -8.07 35.78
C LEU A 524 2.49 -8.92 36.32
N GLN A 525 2.19 -10.05 35.68
CA GLN A 525 1.16 -10.99 36.16
C GLN A 525 1.46 -11.55 37.56
N ASP A 526 2.73 -11.85 37.85
CA ASP A 526 3.14 -12.33 39.19
C ASP A 526 2.77 -11.31 40.29
N LEU A 527 2.71 -10.01 39.99
CA LEU A 527 2.31 -8.98 40.95
C LEU A 527 0.84 -9.13 41.38
N ASP A 528 -0.06 -9.45 40.44
CA ASP A 528 -1.47 -9.66 40.77
C ASP A 528 -1.70 -10.98 41.52
N LEU A 529 -1.00 -12.04 41.12
CA LEU A 529 -0.99 -13.30 41.87
C LEU A 529 -0.48 -13.12 43.31
N ASN A 530 0.48 -12.21 43.52
CA ASN A 530 0.98 -11.87 44.84
C ASN A 530 -0.06 -11.15 45.70
N LYS A 531 -0.86 -10.24 45.13
CA LYS A 531 -1.96 -9.59 45.87
C LYS A 531 -2.96 -10.64 46.35
N GLU A 532 -3.36 -11.57 45.48
CA GLU A 532 -4.28 -12.67 45.82
C GLU A 532 -3.71 -13.60 46.90
N PHE A 533 -2.41 -13.92 46.82
CA PHE A 533 -1.77 -14.80 47.80
C PHE A 533 -1.64 -14.14 49.18
N ASN A 534 -1.30 -12.85 49.25
CA ASN A 534 -1.27 -12.13 50.52
C ASN A 534 -2.68 -11.97 51.14
N LEU A 535 -3.72 -11.77 50.32
CA LEU A 535 -5.11 -11.80 50.80
C LEU A 535 -5.51 -13.17 51.35
N PHE A 536 -5.05 -14.25 50.69
CA PHE A 536 -5.24 -15.60 51.16
C PHE A 536 -4.57 -15.85 52.52
N ILE A 537 -3.31 -15.44 52.70
CA ILE A 537 -2.60 -15.52 54.00
C ILE A 537 -3.44 -14.84 55.10
N LYS A 538 -3.86 -13.60 54.88
CA LYS A 538 -4.67 -12.84 55.84
C LYS A 538 -6.01 -13.51 56.17
N THR A 539 -6.67 -14.08 55.16
CA THR A 539 -7.96 -14.77 55.33
C THR A 539 -7.78 -16.08 56.11
N SER A 540 -6.75 -16.87 55.79
CA SER A 540 -6.43 -18.11 56.50
C SER A 540 -6.09 -17.86 57.97
N GLN A 541 -5.48 -16.71 58.30
CA GLN A 541 -5.24 -16.30 59.69
C GLN A 541 -6.53 -15.88 60.41
N ASN A 542 -7.35 -15.02 59.82
CA ASN A 542 -8.62 -14.60 60.42
C ASN A 542 -9.56 -15.77 60.69
N SER A 543 -9.56 -16.78 59.81
CA SER A 543 -10.37 -17.99 59.99
C SER A 543 -9.87 -18.87 61.14
N LYS A 544 -8.57 -18.85 61.48
CA LYS A 544 -8.03 -19.52 62.67
C LYS A 544 -8.42 -18.76 63.95
N ASN A 545 -8.35 -17.43 63.97
CA ASN A 545 -8.68 -16.61 65.15
C ASN A 545 -10.17 -16.63 65.56
N ASN A 546 -11.09 -16.91 64.63
CA ASN A 546 -12.52 -17.03 64.95
C ASN A 546 -12.92 -18.39 65.56
N ASN A 547 -12.10 -19.43 65.42
CA ASN A 547 -12.32 -20.73 66.06
C ASN A 547 -11.57 -20.78 67.40
N ARG A 548 -12.21 -20.32 68.48
CA ARG A 548 -11.60 -20.18 69.81
C ARG A 548 -11.23 -21.50 70.54
N ASP A 549 -11.42 -22.67 69.94
CA ASP A 549 -11.30 -23.97 70.63
C ASP A 549 -10.13 -24.87 70.17
N VAL A 550 -9.10 -24.34 69.50
CA VAL A 550 -7.87 -25.12 69.21
C VAL A 550 -6.63 -24.40 69.78
N PRO A 551 -5.90 -25.00 70.73
CA PRO A 551 -4.59 -24.50 71.15
C PRO A 551 -3.55 -24.87 70.08
N THR A 552 -3.44 -24.06 69.04
CA THR A 552 -2.29 -24.16 68.12
C THR A 552 -1.17 -23.24 68.61
N ASN A 553 -0.08 -23.83 69.11
CA ASN A 553 1.21 -23.17 69.39
C ASN A 553 1.91 -22.60 68.13
N GLU A 554 1.21 -22.46 66.99
CA GLU A 554 1.74 -21.76 65.82
C GLU A 554 1.54 -20.25 66.03
N LYS A 555 2.62 -19.50 66.31
CA LYS A 555 2.57 -18.03 66.37
C LYS A 555 2.02 -17.46 65.06
N ASP A 556 1.22 -16.40 65.17
CA ASP A 556 0.65 -15.68 64.03
C ASP A 556 1.74 -15.13 63.08
N ILE A 557 1.51 -15.24 61.76
CA ILE A 557 2.34 -14.55 60.76
C ILE A 557 2.13 -13.03 60.94
N PRO A 558 3.19 -12.22 61.06
CA PRO A 558 3.04 -10.77 61.26
C PRO A 558 2.26 -10.10 60.10
N ASP A 559 1.24 -9.29 60.42
CA ASP A 559 0.40 -8.57 59.43
C ASP A 559 1.19 -7.68 58.45
N LEU A 560 2.40 -7.27 58.85
CA LEU A 560 3.30 -6.40 58.09
C LEU A 560 4.15 -7.15 57.04
N LEU A 561 4.11 -8.47 57.00
CA LEU A 561 4.91 -9.28 56.08
C LEU A 561 4.24 -9.37 54.70
N ASN A 562 4.89 -8.81 53.68
CA ASN A 562 4.45 -8.90 52.28
C ASN A 562 5.22 -10.00 51.55
N VAL A 563 4.53 -11.09 51.20
CA VAL A 563 5.14 -12.24 50.53
C VAL A 563 5.02 -12.11 49.02
N LYS A 564 6.15 -12.23 48.31
CA LYS A 564 6.18 -12.19 46.84
C LYS A 564 6.65 -13.53 46.29
N ILE A 565 5.75 -14.23 45.60
CA ILE A 565 5.99 -15.47 44.90
C ILE A 565 6.29 -15.13 43.44
N LEU A 566 7.49 -15.50 42.99
CA LEU A 566 8.03 -15.10 41.69
C LEU A 566 8.30 -16.33 40.83
N ASN A 567 7.93 -16.26 39.55
CA ASN A 567 8.23 -17.33 38.61
C ASN A 567 9.70 -17.28 38.15
N GLU A 568 10.47 -18.33 38.48
CA GLU A 568 11.89 -18.44 38.12
C GLU A 568 12.16 -18.18 36.62
N GLY A 569 11.30 -18.69 35.73
CA GLY A 569 11.48 -18.55 34.28
C GLY A 569 11.32 -17.12 33.76
N ALA A 570 10.61 -16.25 34.49
CA ALA A 570 10.37 -14.86 34.11
C ALA A 570 11.43 -13.93 34.71
N TRP A 571 11.66 -14.03 36.01
CA TRP A 571 12.55 -13.16 36.77
C TRP A 571 14.04 -13.49 36.54
N GLY A 572 14.37 -14.76 36.28
CA GLY A 572 15.73 -15.23 36.00
C GLY A 572 16.28 -16.13 37.10
N ARG A 573 17.38 -16.83 36.79
CA ARG A 573 18.10 -17.69 37.74
C ARG A 573 19.04 -16.84 38.59
N GLY A 574 18.71 -16.59 39.85
CA GLY A 574 19.75 -16.34 40.84
C GLY A 574 20.56 -17.61 40.97
N LYS A 575 21.74 -17.69 40.35
CA LYS A 575 22.56 -18.91 40.39
C LYS A 575 23.04 -19.22 41.82
N ASP A 576 23.12 -18.22 42.68
CA ASP A 576 23.64 -18.33 44.04
C ASP A 576 22.55 -17.96 45.06
N PHE A 577 21.76 -18.95 45.49
CA PHE A 577 20.93 -18.77 46.68
C PHE A 577 21.87 -18.67 47.89
N VAL A 578 22.01 -17.47 48.43
CA VAL A 578 22.82 -17.23 49.63
C VAL A 578 22.00 -17.56 50.87
N ASN A 579 22.46 -18.53 51.65
CA ASN A 579 21.91 -18.82 52.97
C ASN A 579 22.31 -17.69 53.93
N VAL A 580 21.33 -17.00 54.50
CA VAL A 580 21.55 -15.97 55.52
C VAL A 580 20.76 -16.32 56.76
N THR A 581 21.33 -16.07 57.93
CA THR A 581 20.61 -16.22 59.20
C THR A 581 19.85 -14.93 59.50
N LEU A 582 18.53 -15.03 59.67
CA LEU A 582 17.65 -13.91 60.00
C LEU A 582 17.19 -14.01 61.45
N ASN A 583 16.32 -13.09 61.88
CA ASN A 583 15.70 -13.16 63.19
C ASN A 583 14.80 -14.41 63.30
N GLU A 584 14.83 -15.09 64.45
CA GLU A 584 14.04 -16.30 64.74
C GLU A 584 12.55 -16.13 64.40
N ASN A 585 11.96 -14.96 64.70
CA ASN A 585 10.55 -14.69 64.40
C ASN A 585 10.26 -14.66 62.88
N LEU A 586 11.23 -14.23 62.06
CA LEU A 586 11.10 -14.24 60.60
C LEU A 586 11.28 -15.64 60.04
N GLU A 587 12.22 -16.42 60.58
CA GLU A 587 12.45 -17.80 60.17
C GLU A 587 11.23 -18.70 60.49
N GLU A 588 10.62 -18.53 61.66
CA GLU A 588 9.34 -19.17 62.02
C GLU A 588 8.22 -18.79 61.03
N ALA A 589 8.07 -17.50 60.71
CA ALA A 589 7.07 -17.02 59.76
C ALA A 589 7.30 -17.58 58.34
N MET A 590 8.56 -17.69 57.90
CA MET A 590 8.93 -18.26 56.61
C MET A 590 8.50 -19.73 56.50
N LEU A 591 8.74 -20.54 57.54
CA LEU A 591 8.30 -21.94 57.59
C LEU A 591 6.77 -22.06 57.54
N SER A 592 6.05 -21.19 58.25
CA SER A 592 4.59 -21.10 58.22
C SER A 592 4.05 -20.72 56.83
N ILE A 593 4.72 -19.81 56.12
CA ILE A 593 4.34 -19.44 54.75
C ILE A 593 4.57 -20.60 53.78
N GLU A 594 5.68 -21.32 53.92
CA GLU A 594 5.97 -22.49 53.10
C GLU A 594 4.93 -23.60 53.28
N SER A 595 4.49 -23.84 54.51
CA SER A 595 3.46 -24.84 54.80
C SER A 595 2.12 -24.45 54.18
N LEU A 596 1.72 -23.18 54.32
CA LEU A 596 0.51 -22.62 53.68
C LEU A 596 0.55 -22.70 52.16
N TYR A 597 1.70 -22.39 51.54
CA TYR A 597 1.83 -22.49 50.09
C TYR A 597 1.77 -23.94 49.61
N LYS A 598 2.44 -24.87 50.30
CA LYS A 598 2.39 -26.32 49.99
C LYS A 598 0.98 -26.89 50.15
N PHE A 599 0.19 -26.37 51.08
CA PHE A 599 -1.22 -26.74 51.23
C PHE A 599 -2.04 -26.37 49.98
N LYS A 600 -1.86 -25.15 49.45
CA LYS A 600 -2.59 -24.66 48.26
C LYS A 600 -2.04 -25.22 46.94
N HIS A 601 -0.72 -25.38 46.82
CA HIS A 601 -0.02 -25.72 45.58
C HIS A 601 0.92 -26.91 45.78
N LYS A 602 0.41 -28.11 45.51
CA LYS A 602 1.18 -29.36 45.57
C LYS A 602 2.20 -29.46 44.43
N GLY A 603 3.38 -30.02 44.71
CA GLY A 603 4.42 -30.31 43.71
C GLY A 603 5.36 -29.16 43.35
N ARG A 604 5.25 -27.99 44.01
CA ARG A 604 6.15 -26.86 43.80
C ARG A 604 7.19 -26.77 44.91
N LYS A 605 8.45 -26.49 44.55
CA LYS A 605 9.53 -26.18 45.48
C LYS A 605 9.67 -24.66 45.59
N LEU A 606 9.84 -24.17 46.82
CA LEU A 606 10.10 -22.76 47.11
C LEU A 606 11.56 -22.60 47.54
N ASN A 607 12.18 -21.51 47.11
CA ASN A 607 13.48 -21.05 47.58
C ASN A 607 13.37 -19.56 47.93
N TRP A 608 13.94 -19.14 49.05
CA TRP A 608 13.94 -17.74 49.47
C TRP A 608 15.08 -16.97 48.79
N ILE A 609 14.75 -15.84 48.15
CA ILE A 609 15.72 -14.96 47.50
C ILE A 609 16.01 -13.77 48.42
N HIS A 610 16.86 -13.98 49.43
CA HIS A 610 17.19 -12.95 50.41
C HIS A 610 17.83 -11.69 49.79
N GLN A 611 18.48 -11.81 48.64
CA GLN A 611 19.07 -10.67 47.93
C GLN A 611 18.04 -9.60 47.51
N TRP A 612 16.79 -10.01 47.24
CA TRP A 612 15.69 -9.11 46.82
C TRP A 612 14.75 -8.74 47.96
N SER A 613 14.85 -9.45 49.09
CA SER A 613 14.11 -9.17 50.30
C SER A 613 14.60 -7.86 50.93
N HIS A 614 13.64 -7.08 51.38
CA HIS A 614 13.86 -5.81 52.06
C HIS A 614 12.77 -5.61 53.11
N GLY A 615 13.04 -4.73 54.07
CA GLY A 615 12.09 -4.39 55.13
C GLY A 615 12.41 -3.04 55.74
N THR A 616 11.46 -2.50 56.51
CA THR A 616 11.68 -1.28 57.29
C THR A 616 12.01 -1.68 58.72
N MET A 617 13.14 -1.23 59.24
CA MET A 617 13.55 -1.44 60.61
C MET A 617 13.63 -0.11 61.34
N THR A 618 13.02 -0.05 62.52
CA THR A 618 12.99 1.17 63.32
C THR A 618 14.22 1.23 64.22
N PHE A 619 15.08 2.21 63.98
CA PHE A 619 16.33 2.45 64.71
C PHE A 619 16.14 3.58 65.73
N THR A 620 16.37 3.29 67.01
CA THR A 620 16.26 4.27 68.10
C THR A 620 17.66 4.65 68.58
N SER A 621 18.01 5.91 68.39
CA SER A 621 19.27 6.54 68.80
C SER A 621 19.04 7.50 69.97
N ASN A 622 20.12 8.01 70.56
CA ASN A 622 20.06 9.12 71.53
C ASN A 622 19.41 10.38 70.95
N ASN A 623 19.52 10.59 69.63
CA ASN A 623 19.08 11.81 68.95
C ASN A 623 17.65 11.71 68.41
N GLY A 624 17.05 10.52 68.36
CA GLY A 624 15.77 10.33 67.71
C GLY A 624 15.45 8.90 67.28
N LYS A 625 14.27 8.74 66.67
CA LYS A 625 13.72 7.46 66.18
C LYS A 625 13.55 7.53 64.66
N TYR A 626 14.18 6.59 63.94
CA TYR A 626 14.25 6.61 62.49
C TYR A 626 13.78 5.30 61.88
N ASP A 627 13.05 5.38 60.77
CA ASP A 627 12.63 4.21 60.02
C ASP A 627 13.61 3.99 58.86
N LEU A 628 14.35 2.89 58.91
CA LEU A 628 15.38 2.55 57.94
C LEU A 628 14.83 1.46 57.01
N ASP A 629 14.60 1.79 55.73
CA ASP A 629 14.37 0.75 54.73
C ASP A 629 15.71 0.09 54.41
N MET A 630 15.81 -1.19 54.74
CA MET A 630 17.03 -1.97 54.71
C MET A 630 16.86 -3.24 53.89
N SER A 631 17.97 -3.62 53.28
CA SER A 631 18.22 -4.91 52.66
C SER A 631 18.09 -6.05 53.68
N ALA A 632 17.68 -7.26 53.27
CA ALA A 632 17.70 -8.40 54.18
C ALA A 632 19.11 -8.75 54.69
N TYR A 633 20.15 -8.54 53.89
CA TYR A 633 21.54 -8.70 54.33
C TYR A 633 21.93 -7.62 55.34
N GLN A 634 21.50 -6.38 55.12
CA GLN A 634 21.70 -5.30 56.10
C GLN A 634 20.98 -5.61 57.40
N MET A 635 19.75 -6.13 57.34
CA MET A 635 19.00 -6.58 58.53
C MET A 635 19.70 -7.74 59.24
N ALA A 636 20.25 -8.72 58.53
CA ALA A 636 21.01 -9.82 59.13
C ALA A 636 22.26 -9.34 59.90
N VAL A 637 22.99 -8.38 59.32
CA VAL A 637 24.13 -7.74 60.00
C VAL A 637 23.68 -7.02 61.26
N ILE A 638 22.64 -6.18 61.19
CA ILE A 638 22.17 -5.47 62.39
C ILE A 638 21.57 -6.43 63.43
N ASN A 639 20.89 -7.49 63.00
CA ASN A 639 20.32 -8.52 63.88
C ASN A 639 21.41 -9.22 64.72
N SER A 640 22.63 -9.32 64.19
CA SER A 640 23.78 -9.89 64.91
C SER A 640 24.17 -9.08 66.16
N PHE A 641 23.80 -7.79 66.21
CA PHE A 641 24.01 -6.91 67.37
C PHE A 641 22.84 -6.92 68.36
N PHE A 642 21.73 -7.61 68.08
CA PHE A 642 20.53 -7.54 68.94
C PHE A 642 20.78 -8.11 70.35
N TYR A 643 21.51 -9.23 70.44
CA TYR A 643 21.87 -9.87 71.71
C TYR A 643 23.14 -9.28 72.35
N CYS A 644 23.94 -8.52 71.59
CA CYS A 644 25.24 -7.96 71.99
C CYS A 644 25.29 -6.43 71.76
N SER A 645 24.20 -5.72 72.10
CA SER A 645 23.95 -4.33 71.66
C SER A 645 25.08 -3.32 71.94
N LYS A 646 25.83 -3.46 73.05
CA LYS A 646 26.93 -2.56 73.43
C LYS A 646 28.33 -3.09 73.07
N GLU A 647 28.43 -4.27 72.49
CA GLU A 647 29.72 -4.89 72.16
C GLU A 647 30.17 -4.52 70.74
N LYS A 648 31.48 -4.61 70.52
CA LYS A 648 32.08 -4.50 69.19
C LYS A 648 32.23 -5.92 68.62
N LEU A 649 31.69 -6.18 67.43
CA LEU A 649 31.81 -7.46 66.76
C LEU A 649 32.92 -7.40 65.70
N SER A 650 33.78 -8.41 65.65
CA SER A 650 34.79 -8.52 64.60
C SER A 650 34.16 -8.94 63.27
N PHE A 651 34.87 -8.71 62.16
CA PHE A 651 34.48 -9.18 60.84
C PHE A 651 34.28 -10.71 60.81
N GLU A 652 35.16 -11.47 61.46
CA GLU A 652 35.03 -12.92 61.59
C GLU A 652 33.76 -13.33 62.35
N ALA A 653 33.44 -12.63 63.45
CA ALA A 653 32.23 -12.90 64.22
C ALA A 653 30.97 -12.62 63.39
N LEU A 654 30.93 -11.52 62.65
CA LEU A 654 29.82 -11.19 61.75
C LEU A 654 29.69 -12.18 60.59
N LYS A 655 30.81 -12.67 60.07
CA LYS A 655 30.83 -13.74 59.05
C LYS A 655 30.21 -15.03 59.56
N PHE A 656 30.54 -15.44 60.80
CA PHE A 656 29.94 -16.62 61.41
C PHE A 656 28.45 -16.40 61.73
N ALA A 657 28.10 -15.25 62.31
CA ALA A 657 26.74 -14.94 62.74
C ALA A 657 25.75 -14.81 61.56
N THR A 658 26.13 -14.13 60.49
CA THR A 658 25.26 -13.89 59.33
C THR A 658 25.27 -15.02 58.31
N LYS A 659 26.33 -15.84 58.30
CA LYS A 659 26.64 -16.85 57.26
C LYS A 659 26.76 -16.29 55.84
N LEU A 660 26.92 -14.98 55.69
CA LEU A 660 27.07 -14.34 54.38
C LEU A 660 28.43 -14.68 53.74
N PRO A 661 28.48 -14.88 52.41
CA PRO A 661 29.72 -14.91 51.65
C PRO A 661 30.51 -13.62 51.87
N ILE A 662 31.83 -13.73 51.94
CA ILE A 662 32.76 -12.62 52.24
C ILE A 662 32.50 -11.40 51.34
N ASN A 663 32.27 -11.62 50.05
CA ASN A 663 32.03 -10.54 49.09
C ASN A 663 30.72 -9.78 49.35
N GLU A 664 29.67 -10.48 49.81
CA GLU A 664 28.39 -9.87 50.14
C GLU A 664 28.41 -9.22 51.52
N LEU A 665 29.11 -9.84 52.49
CA LEU A 665 29.30 -9.26 53.83
C LEU A 665 30.08 -7.95 53.76
N THR A 666 31.24 -7.92 53.10
CA THR A 666 32.06 -6.70 52.96
C THR A 666 31.27 -5.57 52.30
N ARG A 667 30.55 -5.86 51.21
CA ARG A 667 29.68 -4.87 50.54
C ARG A 667 28.56 -4.37 51.45
N THR A 668 27.91 -5.28 52.18
CA THR A 668 26.85 -4.93 53.12
C THR A 668 27.39 -4.04 54.24
N LEU A 669 28.58 -4.33 54.77
CA LEU A 669 29.23 -3.51 55.78
C LEU A 669 29.58 -2.11 55.26
N VAL A 670 30.21 -2.00 54.08
CA VAL A 670 30.47 -0.68 53.45
C VAL A 670 29.18 0.13 53.29
N SER A 671 28.07 -0.52 52.96
CA SER A 671 26.78 0.18 52.81
C SER A 671 26.17 0.70 54.11
N LEU A 672 26.58 0.16 55.26
CA LEU A 672 26.13 0.58 56.59
C LEU A 672 27.11 1.55 57.25
N THR A 673 28.40 1.46 56.92
CA THR A 673 29.49 2.28 57.48
C THR A 673 29.87 3.49 56.63
N ALA A 674 29.56 3.50 55.33
CA ALA A 674 29.90 4.58 54.40
C ALA A 674 28.80 4.82 53.34
N PHE A 675 27.55 5.00 53.79
CA PHE A 675 26.44 5.34 52.90
C PHE A 675 26.56 6.80 52.40
N PRO A 676 26.63 7.06 51.07
CA PRO A 676 26.99 8.38 50.53
C PRO A 676 25.99 9.52 50.82
N LYS A 677 24.72 9.20 51.09
CA LYS A 677 23.65 10.21 51.22
C LYS A 677 23.41 10.70 52.64
N ILE A 678 24.18 10.21 53.62
CA ILE A 678 24.02 10.57 55.03
C ILE A 678 25.34 11.02 55.63
N LYS A 679 25.26 12.01 56.54
CA LYS A 679 26.44 12.51 57.27
C LYS A 679 26.82 11.61 58.44
N SER A 680 25.82 11.08 59.15
CA SER A 680 25.99 10.11 60.23
C SER A 680 25.69 8.71 59.72
N GLN A 681 26.56 7.75 60.01
CA GLN A 681 26.47 6.36 59.54
C GLN A 681 25.80 5.47 60.59
N VAL A 682 25.09 4.42 60.17
CA VAL A 682 24.33 3.55 61.10
C VAL A 682 25.26 2.62 61.88
N LEU A 683 26.28 2.11 61.19
CA LEU A 683 27.32 1.26 61.76
C LEU A 683 28.65 2.02 61.73
N LEU A 684 29.45 1.88 62.78
CA LEU A 684 30.81 2.43 62.86
C LEU A 684 31.82 1.28 62.76
N THR A 685 33.04 1.62 62.36
CA THR A 685 34.16 0.69 62.25
C THR A 685 35.45 1.36 62.73
N ASP A 686 36.40 0.56 63.20
CA ASP A 686 37.76 0.99 63.51
C ASP A 686 38.65 1.14 62.26
N CYS A 687 38.17 0.71 61.09
CA CYS A 687 38.85 0.88 59.81
C CYS A 687 38.82 2.35 59.36
N GLU A 688 39.99 3.01 59.32
CA GLU A 688 40.12 4.41 58.91
C GLU A 688 39.68 4.68 57.46
N SER A 689 39.90 3.72 56.55
CA SER A 689 39.52 3.84 55.14
C SER A 689 38.51 2.75 54.76
N VAL A 690 37.23 3.10 54.83
CA VAL A 690 36.11 2.20 54.58
C VAL A 690 36.03 1.83 53.10
N ALA A 691 36.59 0.68 52.74
CA ALA A 691 36.48 0.07 51.43
C ALA A 691 36.40 -1.46 51.56
N SER A 692 35.69 -2.13 50.66
CA SER A 692 35.44 -3.59 50.74
C SER A 692 36.72 -4.44 50.86
N ARG A 693 37.84 -3.93 50.34
CA ARG A 693 39.16 -4.58 50.36
C ARG A 693 39.97 -4.39 51.65
N ASN A 694 39.55 -3.48 52.52
CA ASN A 694 40.30 -3.07 53.71
C ASN A 694 39.84 -3.75 55.00
N PHE A 695 38.72 -4.48 54.95
CA PHE A 695 38.22 -5.23 56.11
C PHE A 695 39.02 -6.52 56.29
N LYS A 696 39.61 -6.68 57.47
CA LYS A 696 40.32 -7.87 57.93
C LYS A 696 39.49 -8.61 58.97
N ASP A 697 39.82 -9.86 59.26
CA ASP A 697 39.07 -10.70 60.21
C ASP A 697 38.96 -10.09 61.62
N ASP A 698 39.94 -9.27 62.04
CA ASP A 698 40.01 -8.54 63.30
C ASP A 698 39.33 -7.16 63.29
N THR A 699 38.91 -6.66 62.12
CA THR A 699 38.24 -5.35 62.01
C THR A 699 36.95 -5.32 62.81
N LEU A 700 36.79 -4.33 63.69
CA LEU A 700 35.68 -4.22 64.62
C LEU A 700 34.57 -3.31 64.08
N PHE A 701 33.32 -3.70 64.34
CA PHE A 701 32.11 -2.96 63.98
C PHE A 701 31.20 -2.80 65.19
N TRP A 702 30.51 -1.66 65.30
CA TRP A 702 29.52 -1.41 66.36
C TRP A 702 28.43 -0.44 65.93
N ILE A 703 27.27 -0.52 66.59
CA ILE A 703 26.12 0.35 66.32
C ILE A 703 26.42 1.80 66.72
N ASN A 704 26.06 2.76 65.85
CA ASN A 704 26.11 4.19 66.16
C ASN A 704 24.90 4.65 66.97
N TYR A 705 24.99 4.68 68.30
CA TYR A 705 23.92 5.17 69.17
C TYR A 705 23.69 6.69 69.10
N ASP A 706 24.63 7.45 68.56
CA ASP A 706 24.51 8.90 68.33
C ASP A 706 24.07 9.23 66.90
N PHE A 707 23.51 8.26 66.16
CA PHE A 707 23.07 8.44 64.79
C PHE A 707 22.03 9.57 64.64
N PHE A 708 22.22 10.44 63.65
CA PHE A 708 21.27 11.50 63.31
C PHE A 708 21.11 11.74 61.82
N ILE A 709 19.93 12.21 61.42
CA ILE A 709 19.64 12.58 60.03
C ILE A 709 19.67 14.11 59.90
N VAL A 710 20.39 14.62 58.90
CA VAL A 710 20.41 16.05 58.56
C VAL A 710 19.59 16.28 57.31
N LYS A 711 18.56 17.12 57.41
CA LYS A 711 17.76 17.59 56.26
C LYS A 711 17.74 19.12 56.29
N ASN A 712 18.07 19.78 55.18
CA ASN A 712 18.20 21.24 55.10
C ASN A 712 19.11 21.85 56.18
N ASN A 713 20.27 21.24 56.45
CA ASN A 713 21.19 21.62 57.53
C ASN A 713 20.63 21.57 58.97
N VAL A 714 19.42 21.05 59.17
CA VAL A 714 18.79 20.86 60.48
C VAL A 714 18.79 19.38 60.85
N VAL A 715 19.25 19.06 62.06
CA VAL A 715 19.18 17.72 62.64
C VAL A 715 17.73 17.37 62.91
N GLN A 716 17.30 16.21 62.43
CA GLN A 716 15.94 15.72 62.58
C GLN A 716 15.90 14.63 63.64
N ASN A 717 14.95 14.69 64.58
CA ASN A 717 14.77 13.66 65.61
C ASN A 717 13.87 12.49 65.14
N ARG A 718 13.30 12.61 63.94
CA ARG A 718 12.52 11.57 63.27
C ARG A 718 12.75 11.63 61.76
N GLY A 719 12.71 10.49 61.09
CA GLY A 719 12.82 10.45 59.64
C GLY A 719 12.80 9.04 59.07
N LYS A 720 12.41 8.94 57.81
CA LYS A 720 12.49 7.70 57.03
C LYS A 720 13.64 7.78 56.04
N LEU A 721 14.50 6.76 56.03
CA LEU A 721 15.69 6.70 55.20
C LEU A 721 15.71 5.37 54.44
N ASN A 722 15.98 5.43 53.14
CA ASN A 722 16.18 4.22 52.34
C ASN A 722 17.67 3.92 52.17
N LEU A 723 18.15 2.89 52.87
CA LEU A 723 19.54 2.41 52.86
C LEU A 723 19.81 1.34 51.80
N ILE A 724 18.78 0.86 51.09
CA ILE A 724 18.88 -0.19 50.06
C ILE A 724 19.71 0.30 48.86
N GLY A 725 19.66 1.60 48.57
CA GLY A 725 20.54 2.25 47.59
C GLY A 725 20.52 1.63 46.18
N ARG A 726 21.68 1.61 45.50
CA ARG A 726 21.93 0.82 44.27
C ARG A 726 22.45 -0.60 44.58
N LEU A 727 22.78 -0.88 45.85
CA LEU A 727 23.65 -1.95 46.32
C LEU A 727 23.11 -3.38 46.12
N GLN A 728 21.80 -3.60 46.24
CA GLN A 728 21.24 -4.97 46.20
C GLN A 728 21.09 -5.54 44.78
N LEU A 729 21.09 -4.72 43.74
CA LEU A 729 20.85 -5.19 42.36
C LEU A 729 22.02 -4.94 41.40
N ALA A 730 22.98 -4.07 41.75
CA ALA A 730 24.18 -3.84 40.95
C ALA A 730 25.41 -4.03 41.84
N ALA A 731 26.12 -5.13 41.66
CA ALA A 731 27.48 -5.23 42.16
C ALA A 731 28.35 -4.34 41.26
N GLU A 732 29.24 -3.50 41.78
CA GLU A 732 30.24 -2.85 40.92
C GLU A 732 31.14 -3.89 40.21
N VAL A 733 31.26 -5.09 40.77
CA VAL A 733 31.90 -6.26 40.13
C VAL A 733 31.01 -6.88 39.02
N SER A 734 29.73 -6.49 38.92
CA SER A 734 28.82 -7.02 37.89
C SER A 734 28.92 -6.36 36.53
N SER A 735 29.58 -5.23 36.31
CA SER A 735 29.64 -4.71 34.93
C SER A 735 30.35 -5.71 34.00
N GLN A 736 31.47 -6.30 34.46
CA GLN A 736 32.19 -7.33 33.71
C GLN A 736 31.33 -8.60 33.55
N LEU A 737 30.73 -9.08 34.64
CA LEU A 737 29.87 -10.29 34.61
C LEU A 737 28.62 -10.08 33.75
N GLU A 738 28.02 -8.89 33.79
CA GLU A 738 26.87 -8.50 32.96
C GLU A 738 27.27 -8.44 31.49
N GLN A 739 28.45 -7.89 31.18
CA GLN A 739 28.98 -7.88 29.82
C GLN A 739 29.30 -9.30 29.35
N ASP A 740 29.91 -10.14 30.18
CA ASP A 740 30.18 -11.55 29.89
C ASP A 740 28.87 -12.34 29.66
N GLU A 741 27.81 -12.03 30.41
CA GLU A 741 26.46 -12.58 30.20
C GLU A 741 25.87 -12.13 28.86
N ILE A 742 26.06 -10.86 28.47
CA ILE A 742 25.62 -10.34 27.15
C ILE A 742 26.36 -11.08 26.04
N VAL A 743 27.67 -11.25 26.15
CA VAL A 743 28.50 -12.00 25.19
C VAL A 743 28.02 -13.43 25.07
N THR A 744 27.89 -14.12 26.20
CA THR A 744 27.43 -15.52 26.25
C THR A 744 26.04 -15.65 25.63
N LEU A 745 25.13 -14.72 25.92
CA LEU A 745 23.79 -14.73 25.35
C LEU A 745 23.79 -14.49 23.83
N ARG A 746 24.66 -13.59 23.33
CA ARG A 746 24.82 -13.34 21.89
C ARG A 746 25.39 -14.56 21.17
N GLU A 747 26.35 -15.26 21.75
CA GLU A 747 26.88 -16.53 21.24
C GLU A 747 25.75 -17.57 21.14
N LEU A 748 25.02 -17.82 22.23
CA LEU A 748 23.92 -18.78 22.27
C LEU A 748 22.80 -18.43 21.28
N ARG A 749 22.46 -17.14 21.12
CA ARG A 749 21.46 -16.69 20.13
C ARG A 749 21.95 -16.83 18.70
N THR A 750 23.24 -16.60 18.46
CA THR A 750 23.86 -16.84 17.14
C THR A 750 23.84 -18.33 16.82
N GLN A 751 24.19 -19.18 17.78
CA GLN A 751 24.08 -20.64 17.64
C GLN A 751 22.64 -21.08 17.40
N GLU A 752 21.68 -20.60 18.20
CA GLU A 752 20.25 -20.90 18.03
C GLU A 752 19.76 -20.48 16.63
N ALA A 753 20.17 -19.29 16.15
CA ALA A 753 19.85 -18.78 14.83
C ALA A 753 20.42 -19.68 13.73
N ILE A 754 21.71 -20.03 13.81
CA ILE A 754 22.37 -20.93 12.86
C ILE A 754 21.65 -22.29 12.86
N ILE A 755 21.42 -22.88 14.03
CA ILE A 755 20.73 -24.17 14.17
C ILE A 755 19.31 -24.11 13.59
N LYS A 756 18.56 -23.03 13.81
CA LYS A 756 17.21 -22.86 13.23
C LYS A 756 17.25 -22.80 11.71
N ILE A 757 18.19 -22.04 11.13
CA ILE A 757 18.37 -21.94 9.68
C ILE A 757 18.79 -23.31 9.11
N MET A 758 19.78 -23.96 9.74
CA MET A 758 20.28 -25.28 9.32
C MET A 758 19.24 -26.38 9.47
N LYS A 759 18.44 -26.39 10.54
CA LYS A 759 17.33 -27.35 10.69
C LYS A 759 16.24 -27.14 9.63
N MET A 760 16.00 -25.89 9.24
CA MET A 760 15.00 -25.55 8.23
C MET A 760 15.47 -25.86 6.81
N ARG A 761 16.77 -25.66 6.51
CA ARG A 761 17.32 -25.76 5.14
C ARG A 761 18.09 -27.05 4.87
N LYS A 762 18.59 -27.72 5.90
CA LYS A 762 19.50 -28.89 5.87
C LYS A 762 20.88 -28.57 5.28
N GLU A 763 20.94 -27.87 4.15
CA GLU A 763 22.16 -27.40 3.49
C GLU A 763 22.02 -25.92 3.08
N CYS A 764 23.08 -25.12 3.23
CA CYS A 764 23.09 -23.73 2.75
C CYS A 764 24.51 -23.18 2.53
N ASP A 765 24.62 -22.17 1.66
CA ASP A 765 25.86 -21.41 1.46
C ASP A 765 26.20 -20.57 2.70
N ILE A 766 27.49 -20.43 3.02
CA ILE A 766 27.98 -19.66 4.16
C ILE A 766 27.62 -18.17 4.04
N ILE A 767 27.65 -17.58 2.85
CA ILE A 767 27.28 -16.17 2.65
C ILE A 767 25.79 -15.97 2.89
N TYR A 768 24.99 -16.92 2.41
CA TYR A 768 23.55 -16.93 2.67
C TYR A 768 23.26 -17.12 4.17
N LEU A 769 23.95 -18.06 4.83
CA LEU A 769 23.83 -18.27 6.27
C LEU A 769 24.19 -16.99 7.05
N GLU A 770 25.29 -16.31 6.70
CA GLU A 770 25.68 -15.03 7.29
C GLU A 770 24.57 -13.99 7.16
N ASN A 771 24.01 -13.80 5.95
CA ASN A 771 22.95 -12.83 5.70
C ASN A 771 21.64 -13.17 6.44
N GLU A 772 21.27 -14.44 6.50
CA GLU A 772 20.09 -14.91 7.21
C GLU A 772 20.22 -14.79 8.72
N VAL A 773 21.39 -15.10 9.27
CA VAL A 773 21.70 -14.92 10.70
C VAL A 773 21.63 -13.43 11.05
N VAL A 774 22.25 -12.56 10.26
CA VAL A 774 22.12 -11.10 10.41
C VAL A 774 20.66 -10.69 10.34
N ARG A 775 19.89 -11.21 9.38
CA ARG A 775 18.46 -10.87 9.20
C ARG A 775 17.60 -11.26 10.40
N MET A 776 17.84 -12.43 11.01
CA MET A 776 17.09 -12.88 12.18
C MET A 776 17.51 -12.13 13.45
N LEU A 777 18.78 -11.77 13.57
CA LEU A 777 19.32 -11.18 14.79
C LEU A 777 19.32 -9.64 14.79
N LYS A 778 19.25 -8.96 13.63
CA LYS A 778 19.38 -7.49 13.50
C LYS A 778 18.46 -6.66 14.41
N ASN A 779 17.31 -7.21 14.81
CA ASN A 779 16.38 -6.52 15.71
C ASN A 779 16.78 -6.63 17.18
N ILE A 780 17.69 -7.55 17.51
CA ILE A 780 18.22 -7.82 18.85
C ILE A 780 19.61 -7.16 18.96
N PHE A 781 20.53 -7.54 18.08
CA PHE A 781 21.87 -6.98 17.95
C PHE A 781 22.38 -7.22 16.52
N TYR A 782 23.39 -6.48 16.07
CA TYR A 782 23.99 -6.72 14.77
C TYR A 782 25.18 -7.70 14.90
N PRO A 783 25.06 -8.98 14.47
CA PRO A 783 26.16 -9.92 14.62
C PRO A 783 27.29 -9.57 13.63
N ASN A 784 28.51 -9.42 14.14
CA ASN A 784 29.70 -9.27 13.29
C ASN A 784 29.96 -10.60 12.55
N LYS A 785 30.38 -10.54 11.28
CA LYS A 785 30.82 -11.70 10.49
C LYS A 785 31.79 -12.60 11.26
N LYS A 786 32.68 -12.01 12.05
CA LYS A 786 33.61 -12.76 12.91
C LYS A 786 32.89 -13.65 13.93
N LEU A 787 31.90 -13.12 14.64
CA LEU A 787 31.12 -13.88 15.63
C LEU A 787 30.39 -15.04 14.94
N ILE A 788 29.78 -14.80 13.78
CA ILE A 788 29.08 -15.84 13.01
C ILE A 788 30.04 -16.99 12.66
N LYS A 789 31.24 -16.66 12.15
CA LYS A 789 32.26 -17.66 11.81
C LYS A 789 32.73 -18.47 13.01
N GLU A 790 33.05 -17.81 14.13
CA GLU A 790 33.45 -18.49 15.37
C GLU A 790 32.35 -19.44 15.87
N GLN A 791 31.07 -19.07 15.74
CA GLN A 791 29.96 -19.95 16.14
C GLN A 791 29.71 -21.09 15.15
N ILE A 792 29.93 -20.87 13.85
CA ILE A 792 29.89 -21.95 12.85
C ILE A 792 30.97 -22.99 13.17
N GLU A 793 32.22 -22.56 13.40
CA GLU A 793 33.34 -23.43 13.78
C GLU A 793 33.05 -24.20 15.07
N TYR A 794 32.52 -23.51 16.09
CA TYR A 794 32.11 -24.14 17.35
C TYR A 794 31.08 -25.26 17.11
N LEU A 795 30.03 -25.00 16.33
CA LEU A 795 28.97 -25.98 16.05
C LEU A 795 29.44 -27.16 15.20
N ILE A 796 30.43 -26.95 14.33
CA ILE A 796 31.08 -28.02 13.57
C ILE A 796 31.91 -28.91 14.51
N ASN A 797 32.70 -28.30 15.40
CA ASN A 797 33.52 -29.04 16.37
C ASN A 797 32.67 -29.88 17.34
N GLU A 798 31.51 -29.37 17.76
CA GLU A 798 30.54 -30.11 18.58
C GLU A 798 29.78 -31.20 17.80
N LYS A 799 30.11 -31.44 16.51
CA LYS A 799 29.45 -32.39 15.62
C LYS A 799 27.94 -32.16 15.47
N ILE A 800 27.49 -30.92 15.64
CA ILE A 800 26.10 -30.51 15.40
C ILE A 800 25.89 -30.20 13.90
N MET A 801 26.95 -29.78 13.21
CA MET A 801 27.02 -29.59 11.76
C MET A 801 28.17 -30.42 11.18
N ASP A 802 27.96 -31.03 10.02
CA ASP A 802 29.02 -31.60 9.20
C ASP A 802 29.35 -30.64 8.05
N VAL A 803 30.65 -30.36 7.85
CA VAL A 803 31.13 -29.58 6.70
C VAL A 803 31.35 -30.53 5.53
N THR A 804 30.31 -30.76 4.73
CA THR A 804 30.50 -31.24 3.36
C THR A 804 30.95 -30.05 2.50
N THR A 805 32.24 -30.05 2.13
CA THR A 805 32.89 -29.19 1.12
C THR A 805 33.03 -27.69 1.43
N LEU A 806 34.18 -27.33 2.00
CA LEU A 806 34.82 -26.01 1.96
C LEU A 806 35.41 -25.75 0.56
N THR A 807 34.79 -24.90 -0.29
CA THR A 807 35.49 -23.99 -1.21
C THR A 807 34.50 -23.10 -1.99
N SER A 808 34.36 -21.83 -1.61
CA SER A 808 34.10 -20.69 -2.52
C SER A 808 33.75 -19.41 -1.74
N ILE A 809 34.74 -18.56 -1.45
CA ILE A 809 34.47 -17.18 -0.98
C ILE A 809 35.00 -16.12 -1.96
N LEU A 810 35.68 -16.51 -3.05
CA LEU A 810 36.16 -15.57 -4.07
C LEU A 810 35.43 -15.65 -5.42
N THR A 811 34.35 -16.44 -5.54
CA THR A 811 33.57 -16.54 -6.78
C THR A 811 32.13 -16.01 -6.70
N SER A 812 31.64 -15.46 -5.57
CA SER A 812 30.20 -15.13 -5.43
C SER A 812 29.71 -13.94 -6.29
N THR A 813 30.57 -12.97 -6.60
CA THR A 813 30.20 -11.85 -7.50
C THR A 813 30.29 -12.22 -8.97
N GLU A 814 31.18 -13.14 -9.35
CA GLU A 814 31.24 -13.70 -10.71
C GLU A 814 30.15 -14.77 -10.92
N SER A 815 29.82 -15.55 -9.90
CA SER A 815 28.78 -16.60 -9.98
C SER A 815 27.38 -16.04 -10.14
N LEU A 816 27.04 -14.91 -9.48
CA LEU A 816 25.74 -14.27 -9.69
C LEU A 816 25.62 -13.70 -11.10
N LYS A 817 26.67 -13.03 -11.63
CA LYS A 817 26.66 -12.52 -13.01
C LYS A 817 26.63 -13.65 -14.04
N SER A 818 27.39 -14.73 -13.82
CA SER A 818 27.35 -15.94 -14.67
C SER A 818 25.96 -16.57 -14.64
N PHE A 819 25.39 -16.74 -13.45
CA PHE A 819 24.03 -17.25 -13.28
C PHE A 819 23.01 -16.35 -14.01
N GLN A 820 23.08 -15.03 -13.83
CA GLN A 820 22.22 -14.08 -14.53
C GLN A 820 22.36 -14.19 -16.05
N HIS A 821 23.58 -14.29 -16.57
CA HIS A 821 23.82 -14.46 -18.00
C HIS A 821 23.24 -15.80 -18.51
N GLU A 822 23.44 -16.89 -17.78
CA GLU A 822 22.95 -18.22 -18.12
C GLU A 822 21.42 -18.35 -18.06
N VAL A 823 20.74 -17.60 -17.20
CA VAL A 823 19.27 -17.68 -17.04
C VAL A 823 18.51 -16.51 -17.66
N LEU A 824 19.21 -15.55 -18.29
CA LEU A 824 18.58 -14.40 -18.94
C LEU A 824 17.58 -14.81 -20.02
N TRP A 825 17.91 -15.83 -20.82
CA TRP A 825 16.99 -16.36 -21.84
C TRP A 825 15.68 -16.85 -21.21
N ALA A 826 15.77 -17.51 -20.05
CA ALA A 826 14.63 -18.04 -19.34
C ALA A 826 13.77 -16.89 -18.79
N LEU A 827 14.38 -15.81 -18.31
CA LEU A 827 13.63 -14.60 -17.92
C LEU A 827 12.89 -13.97 -19.10
N ILE A 828 13.52 -13.86 -20.28
CA ILE A 828 12.89 -13.30 -21.50
C ILE A 828 11.72 -14.17 -21.95
N VAL A 829 11.94 -15.49 -22.06
CA VAL A 829 10.89 -16.46 -22.40
C VAL A 829 9.77 -16.42 -21.36
N GLY A 830 10.11 -16.33 -20.07
CA GLY A 830 9.17 -16.22 -18.98
C GLY A 830 8.32 -14.95 -19.05
N ALA A 831 8.90 -13.80 -19.41
CA ALA A 831 8.15 -12.57 -19.65
C ALA A 831 7.17 -12.72 -20.82
N CYS A 832 7.58 -13.34 -21.92
CA CYS A 832 6.70 -13.64 -23.06
C CYS A 832 5.55 -14.58 -22.67
N LEU A 833 5.84 -15.66 -21.93
CA LEU A 833 4.82 -16.61 -21.47
C LEU A 833 3.87 -16.00 -20.43
N ALA A 834 4.38 -15.13 -19.55
CA ALA A 834 3.57 -14.37 -18.62
C ALA A 834 2.66 -13.37 -19.34
N PHE A 835 3.13 -12.76 -20.43
CA PHE A 835 2.28 -11.94 -21.29
C PHE A 835 1.16 -12.78 -21.93
N LEU A 836 1.47 -13.98 -22.42
CA LEU A 836 0.46 -14.90 -22.98
C LEU A 836 -0.54 -15.38 -21.92
N LEU A 837 -0.08 -15.63 -20.70
CA LEU A 837 -0.96 -15.98 -19.57
C LEU A 837 -1.90 -14.82 -19.25
N GLY A 838 -1.36 -13.61 -19.11
CA GLY A 838 -2.16 -12.39 -18.90
C GLY A 838 -3.15 -12.16 -20.04
N PHE A 839 -2.73 -12.35 -21.30
CA PHE A 839 -3.61 -12.30 -22.47
C PHE A 839 -4.75 -13.32 -22.37
N GLY A 840 -4.45 -14.58 -22.06
CA GLY A 840 -5.45 -15.63 -21.87
C GLY A 840 -6.43 -15.29 -20.75
N MET A 841 -5.93 -14.80 -19.61
CA MET A 841 -6.72 -14.39 -18.47
C MET A 841 -7.64 -13.19 -18.77
N GLY A 842 -7.14 -12.20 -19.51
CA GLY A 842 -7.97 -11.08 -19.96
C GLY A 842 -9.07 -11.51 -20.91
N ALA A 843 -8.77 -12.44 -21.81
CA ALA A 843 -9.75 -12.96 -22.75
C ALA A 843 -10.79 -13.88 -22.09
N ASN A 844 -10.44 -14.56 -20.99
CA ASN A 844 -11.30 -15.51 -20.31
C ASN A 844 -11.92 -14.95 -19.01
N ASP A 845 -11.10 -14.75 -17.99
CA ASP A 845 -11.50 -14.40 -16.63
C ASP A 845 -12.12 -12.99 -16.57
N VAL A 846 -11.45 -11.94 -17.11
CA VAL A 846 -11.99 -10.56 -17.10
C VAL A 846 -13.28 -10.46 -17.91
N SER A 847 -13.36 -11.19 -19.02
CA SER A 847 -14.56 -11.28 -19.84
C SER A 847 -15.78 -11.76 -19.05
N ASN A 848 -15.58 -12.63 -18.04
CA ASN A 848 -16.65 -13.07 -17.16
C ASN A 848 -17.19 -11.90 -16.32
N ALA A 849 -16.30 -11.08 -15.75
CA ALA A 849 -16.64 -9.95 -14.87
C ALA A 849 -17.55 -8.90 -15.53
N PHE A 850 -17.40 -8.70 -16.84
CA PHE A 850 -18.21 -7.77 -17.61
C PHE A 850 -19.32 -8.45 -18.43
N GLY A 851 -19.37 -9.79 -18.45
CA GLY A 851 -20.34 -10.57 -19.22
C GLY A 851 -21.79 -10.18 -18.92
N THR A 852 -22.14 -10.03 -17.65
CA THR A 852 -23.49 -9.66 -17.18
C THR A 852 -23.91 -8.25 -17.58
N SER A 853 -22.99 -7.29 -17.52
CA SER A 853 -23.23 -5.89 -17.88
C SER A 853 -23.49 -5.70 -19.38
N VAL A 854 -22.82 -6.50 -20.21
CA VAL A 854 -23.03 -6.53 -21.66
C VAL A 854 -24.27 -7.36 -22.01
N GLY A 855 -24.47 -8.50 -21.35
CA GLY A 855 -25.62 -9.37 -21.52
C GLY A 855 -26.95 -8.68 -21.23
N SER A 856 -26.99 -7.89 -20.16
CA SER A 856 -28.12 -7.03 -19.78
C SER A 856 -28.30 -5.78 -20.64
N LYS A 857 -27.42 -5.57 -21.64
CA LYS A 857 -27.44 -4.43 -22.57
C LYS A 857 -27.28 -3.07 -21.87
N VAL A 858 -26.69 -3.06 -20.67
CA VAL A 858 -26.38 -1.82 -19.94
C VAL A 858 -25.09 -1.21 -20.47
N LEU A 859 -24.08 -2.06 -20.71
CA LEU A 859 -22.83 -1.66 -21.32
C LEU A 859 -22.73 -2.24 -22.74
N THR A 860 -22.22 -1.44 -23.66
CA THR A 860 -21.72 -1.95 -24.93
C THR A 860 -20.39 -2.68 -24.71
N LEU A 861 -20.01 -3.57 -25.62
CA LEU A 861 -18.71 -4.27 -25.57
C LEU A 861 -17.54 -3.31 -25.42
N ILE A 862 -17.53 -2.20 -26.17
CA ILE A 862 -16.45 -1.20 -26.12
C ILE A 862 -16.43 -0.48 -24.77
N GLN A 863 -17.59 -0.11 -24.22
CA GLN A 863 -17.65 0.52 -22.89
C GLN A 863 -17.15 -0.43 -21.80
N ALA A 864 -17.52 -1.72 -21.89
CA ALA A 864 -17.00 -2.74 -20.98
C ALA A 864 -15.47 -2.84 -21.07
N TYR A 865 -14.88 -2.85 -22.26
CA TYR A 865 -13.43 -2.90 -22.42
C TYR A 865 -12.70 -1.69 -21.84
N ILE A 866 -13.25 -0.49 -22.02
CA ILE A 866 -12.69 0.74 -21.45
C ILE A 866 -12.76 0.71 -19.92
N LEU A 867 -13.93 0.38 -19.36
CA LEU A 867 -14.12 0.32 -17.90
C LEU A 867 -13.26 -0.78 -17.28
N ALA A 868 -13.20 -1.97 -17.89
CA ALA A 868 -12.33 -3.04 -17.45
C ALA A 868 -10.87 -2.59 -17.39
N SER A 869 -10.37 -1.97 -18.46
CA SER A 869 -8.97 -1.51 -18.51
C SER A 869 -8.64 -0.53 -17.36
N ILE A 870 -9.58 0.37 -17.02
CA ILE A 870 -9.40 1.32 -15.92
C ILE A 870 -9.45 0.62 -14.56
N PHE A 871 -10.50 -0.16 -14.29
CA PHE A 871 -10.74 -0.71 -12.96
C PHE A 871 -9.86 -1.93 -12.64
N GLU A 872 -9.47 -2.73 -13.63
CA GLU A 872 -8.44 -3.77 -13.46
C GLU A 872 -7.10 -3.16 -13.04
N THR A 873 -6.70 -2.07 -13.72
CA THR A 873 -5.49 -1.31 -13.37
C THR A 873 -5.56 -0.81 -11.93
N LEU A 874 -6.69 -0.20 -11.54
CA LEU A 874 -6.88 0.32 -10.18
C LEU A 874 -6.86 -0.81 -9.13
N GLY A 875 -7.53 -1.93 -9.39
CA GLY A 875 -7.56 -3.09 -8.49
C GLY A 875 -6.16 -3.67 -8.24
N SER A 876 -5.41 -3.87 -9.33
CA SER A 876 -4.05 -4.40 -9.29
C SER A 876 -3.09 -3.52 -8.49
N ILE A 877 -3.10 -2.22 -8.79
CA ILE A 877 -2.21 -1.24 -8.18
C ILE A 877 -2.54 -1.03 -6.69
N LEU A 878 -3.82 -0.91 -6.34
CA LEU A 878 -4.22 -0.56 -4.98
C LEU A 878 -4.20 -1.74 -4.01
N VAL A 879 -4.54 -2.95 -4.46
CA VAL A 879 -4.76 -4.12 -3.59
C VAL A 879 -3.91 -5.33 -4.00
N GLY A 880 -3.58 -5.49 -5.28
CA GLY A 880 -2.99 -6.71 -5.85
C GLY A 880 -1.63 -7.13 -5.29
N TYR A 881 -0.83 -6.19 -4.77
CA TYR A 881 0.51 -6.49 -4.24
C TYR A 881 0.51 -7.47 -3.06
N ASN A 882 -0.57 -7.52 -2.25
CA ASN A 882 -0.67 -8.45 -1.11
C ASN A 882 -0.95 -9.90 -1.55
N VAL A 883 -1.57 -10.11 -2.70
CA VAL A 883 -2.06 -11.43 -3.15
C VAL A 883 -0.93 -12.23 -3.79
N THR A 884 -0.02 -11.58 -4.52
CA THR A 884 1.10 -12.25 -5.22
C THR A 884 1.98 -13.08 -4.28
N ASP A 885 2.22 -12.58 -3.06
CA ASP A 885 3.05 -13.27 -2.07
C ASP A 885 2.46 -14.57 -1.53
N SER A 886 1.12 -14.69 -1.52
CA SER A 886 0.43 -15.87 -1.00
C SER A 886 0.46 -17.03 -1.99
N MET A 887 0.39 -16.74 -3.30
CA MET A 887 0.47 -17.78 -4.34
C MET A 887 1.89 -18.34 -4.50
N ARG A 888 2.92 -17.50 -4.28
CA ARG A 888 4.33 -17.86 -4.47
C ARG A 888 4.83 -19.00 -3.56
N LYS A 889 4.22 -19.17 -2.37
CA LYS A 889 4.80 -19.95 -1.24
C LYS A 889 4.03 -21.23 -0.84
N ASN A 890 2.78 -21.42 -1.27
CA ASN A 890 1.86 -22.35 -0.59
C ASN A 890 1.45 -23.62 -1.37
N VAL A 891 1.96 -23.86 -2.59
CA VAL A 891 1.54 -25.03 -3.40
C VAL A 891 2.58 -26.16 -3.38
N ILE A 892 3.87 -25.80 -3.47
CA ILE A 892 4.99 -26.74 -3.43
C ILE A 892 6.03 -26.27 -2.42
N ASP A 893 6.68 -27.23 -1.75
CA ASP A 893 7.82 -26.92 -0.90
C ASP A 893 9.05 -26.58 -1.77
N THR A 894 9.31 -25.28 -1.91
CA THR A 894 10.48 -24.78 -2.65
C THR A 894 11.81 -25.24 -2.08
N SER A 895 11.86 -25.70 -0.82
CA SER A 895 13.10 -26.16 -0.19
C SER A 895 13.68 -27.41 -0.86
N LEU A 896 12.85 -28.25 -1.50
CA LEU A 896 13.30 -29.43 -2.27
C LEU A 896 14.12 -29.08 -3.51
N TYR A 897 14.06 -27.83 -3.96
CA TYR A 897 14.81 -27.33 -5.12
C TYR A 897 15.99 -26.45 -4.70
N SER A 898 16.36 -26.41 -3.41
CA SER A 898 17.49 -25.61 -2.91
C SER A 898 18.79 -25.89 -3.65
N ASN A 899 19.02 -27.15 -4.00
CA ASN A 899 20.25 -27.61 -4.64
C ASN A 899 20.18 -27.52 -6.18
N GLU A 900 19.00 -27.22 -6.75
CA GLU A 900 18.73 -27.17 -8.19
C GLU A 900 17.92 -25.91 -8.57
N PRO A 901 18.41 -24.68 -8.32
CA PRO A 901 17.65 -23.46 -8.56
C PRO A 901 17.23 -23.29 -10.02
N LYS A 902 18.05 -23.76 -10.98
CA LYS A 902 17.73 -23.74 -12.42
C LYS A 902 16.51 -24.60 -12.76
N VAL A 903 16.32 -25.73 -12.09
CA VAL A 903 15.16 -26.61 -12.30
C VAL A 903 13.88 -25.91 -11.84
N LEU A 904 13.92 -25.24 -10.68
CA LEU A 904 12.77 -24.46 -10.21
C LEU A 904 12.48 -23.26 -11.12
N LEU A 905 13.53 -22.59 -11.62
CA LEU A 905 13.43 -21.46 -12.53
C LEU A 905 12.75 -21.86 -13.84
N VAL A 906 13.22 -22.91 -14.49
CA VAL A 906 12.60 -23.45 -15.69
C VAL A 906 11.22 -24.04 -15.42
N GLY A 907 11.00 -24.57 -14.22
CA GLY A 907 9.68 -24.94 -13.75
C GLY A 907 8.67 -23.80 -13.77
N GLN A 908 9.07 -22.56 -13.50
CA GLN A 908 8.17 -21.40 -13.67
C GLN A 908 7.77 -21.19 -15.12
N LEU A 909 8.67 -21.46 -16.09
CA LEU A 909 8.34 -21.41 -17.52
C LEU A 909 7.32 -22.49 -17.88
N ALA A 910 7.49 -23.70 -17.38
CA ALA A 910 6.55 -24.79 -17.58
C ALA A 910 5.17 -24.46 -17.00
N ILE A 911 5.13 -23.86 -15.81
CA ILE A 911 3.88 -23.41 -15.18
C ILE A 911 3.17 -22.36 -16.04
N LEU A 912 3.90 -21.33 -16.48
CA LEU A 912 3.36 -20.27 -17.34
C LEU A 912 2.86 -20.83 -18.68
N ALA A 913 3.65 -21.68 -19.34
CA ALA A 913 3.28 -22.28 -20.62
C ALA A 913 2.06 -23.19 -20.52
N GLY A 914 2.01 -24.05 -19.49
CA GLY A 914 0.90 -24.96 -19.25
C GLY A 914 -0.42 -24.22 -19.03
N CYS A 915 -0.40 -23.20 -18.18
CA CYS A 915 -1.58 -22.42 -17.86
C CYS A 915 -2.00 -21.51 -19.03
N ALA A 916 -1.06 -20.79 -19.67
CA ALA A 916 -1.36 -19.90 -20.79
C ALA A 916 -1.97 -20.65 -21.99
N SER A 917 -1.39 -21.80 -22.33
CA SER A 917 -1.87 -22.62 -23.46
C SER A 917 -3.31 -23.07 -23.23
N TRP A 918 -3.62 -23.58 -22.04
CA TRP A 918 -4.98 -24.03 -21.72
C TRP A 918 -5.98 -22.86 -21.68
N LEU A 919 -5.64 -21.71 -21.08
CA LEU A 919 -6.54 -20.56 -21.06
C LEU A 919 -6.89 -20.08 -22.48
N ILE A 920 -5.92 -20.05 -23.38
CA ILE A 920 -6.16 -19.67 -24.78
C ILE A 920 -7.07 -20.71 -25.45
N ILE A 921 -6.82 -22.01 -25.28
CA ILE A 921 -7.66 -23.09 -25.83
C ILE A 921 -9.09 -23.01 -25.29
N ALA A 922 -9.26 -22.86 -23.96
CA ALA A 922 -10.56 -22.72 -23.32
C ALA A 922 -11.31 -21.47 -23.81
N THR A 923 -10.61 -20.37 -24.02
CA THR A 923 -11.18 -19.13 -24.59
C THR A 923 -11.63 -19.34 -26.03
N ILE A 924 -10.86 -20.06 -26.85
CA ILE A 924 -11.27 -20.41 -28.22
C ILE A 924 -12.55 -21.26 -28.19
N ALA A 925 -12.62 -22.22 -27.26
CA ALA A 925 -13.78 -23.07 -27.00
C ALA A 925 -14.95 -22.34 -26.28
N LYS A 926 -14.78 -21.05 -25.94
CA LYS A 926 -15.76 -20.20 -25.25
C LYS A 926 -16.13 -20.68 -23.84
N TRP A 927 -15.24 -21.42 -23.18
CA TRP A 927 -15.43 -21.92 -21.83
C TRP A 927 -14.87 -20.93 -20.79
N PRO A 928 -15.70 -20.44 -19.86
CA PRO A 928 -15.24 -19.67 -18.72
C PRO A 928 -14.54 -20.61 -17.72
N VAL A 929 -13.22 -20.54 -17.68
CA VAL A 929 -12.36 -21.35 -16.79
C VAL A 929 -11.65 -20.44 -15.78
N SER A 930 -10.98 -21.04 -14.80
CA SER A 930 -10.26 -20.31 -13.76
C SER A 930 -8.76 -20.41 -13.94
N THR A 931 -8.08 -19.27 -13.98
CA THR A 931 -6.62 -19.23 -14.00
C THR A 931 -6.02 -19.83 -12.72
N THR A 932 -6.65 -19.68 -11.55
CA THR A 932 -6.18 -20.28 -10.28
C THR A 932 -6.09 -21.80 -10.38
N GLN A 933 -7.09 -22.45 -10.99
CA GLN A 933 -7.05 -23.89 -11.25
C GLN A 933 -5.92 -24.26 -12.22
N GLY A 934 -5.73 -23.45 -13.25
CA GLY A 934 -4.68 -23.65 -14.23
C GLY A 934 -3.28 -23.58 -13.60
N ILE A 935 -3.01 -22.55 -12.79
CA ILE A 935 -1.72 -22.39 -12.09
C ILE A 935 -1.48 -23.54 -11.11
N VAL A 936 -2.48 -23.91 -10.29
CA VAL A 936 -2.34 -25.03 -9.33
C VAL A 936 -2.09 -26.35 -10.08
N GLY A 937 -2.89 -26.64 -11.11
CA GLY A 937 -2.72 -27.82 -11.95
C GLY A 937 -1.35 -27.86 -12.61
N SER A 938 -0.92 -26.75 -13.22
CA SER A 938 0.41 -26.65 -13.84
C SER A 938 1.56 -26.75 -12.83
N THR A 939 1.41 -26.24 -11.62
CA THR A 939 2.41 -26.36 -10.55
C THR A 939 2.55 -27.81 -10.08
N VAL A 940 1.41 -28.50 -9.87
CA VAL A 940 1.40 -29.93 -9.55
C VAL A 940 2.02 -30.75 -10.67
N GLY A 941 1.68 -30.46 -11.94
CA GLY A 941 2.25 -31.14 -13.11
C GLY A 941 3.77 -30.96 -13.23
N MET A 942 4.27 -29.73 -13.05
CA MET A 942 5.70 -29.43 -13.01
C MET A 942 6.41 -30.20 -11.89
N SER A 943 5.83 -30.21 -10.68
CA SER A 943 6.42 -30.91 -9.54
C SER A 943 6.42 -32.42 -9.72
N MET A 944 5.31 -32.99 -10.24
CA MET A 944 5.21 -34.41 -10.54
C MET A 944 6.21 -34.87 -11.60
N ALA A 945 6.50 -34.04 -12.60
CA ALA A 945 7.49 -34.34 -13.64
C ALA A 945 8.92 -34.45 -13.08
N MET A 946 9.24 -33.70 -12.02
CA MET A 946 10.62 -33.58 -11.50
C MET A 946 10.88 -34.34 -10.21
N LYS A 947 9.96 -34.25 -9.25
CA LYS A 947 10.09 -34.83 -7.90
C LYS A 947 8.95 -35.80 -7.56
N GLY A 948 8.10 -36.14 -8.53
CA GLY A 948 6.95 -37.02 -8.30
C GLY A 948 5.97 -36.41 -7.29
N PHE A 949 5.49 -37.22 -6.34
CA PHE A 949 4.54 -36.77 -5.32
C PHE A 949 5.21 -36.07 -4.12
N GLU A 950 6.53 -36.03 -4.07
CA GLU A 950 7.30 -35.44 -2.96
C GLU A 950 7.29 -33.90 -3.04
N GLY A 951 7.04 -33.23 -1.91
CA GLY A 951 6.99 -31.77 -1.83
C GLY A 951 5.67 -31.10 -2.14
N ILE A 952 4.70 -31.85 -2.66
CA ILE A 952 3.36 -31.35 -2.95
C ILE A 952 2.60 -31.20 -1.63
N GLN A 953 2.19 -29.98 -1.30
CA GLN A 953 1.46 -29.69 -0.06
C GLN A 953 -0.03 -30.04 -0.22
N TRP A 954 -0.36 -31.33 -0.14
CA TRP A 954 -1.71 -31.84 -0.35
C TRP A 954 -2.78 -31.17 0.51
N MET A 955 -2.48 -30.86 1.77
CA MET A 955 -3.44 -30.18 2.66
C MET A 955 -3.75 -28.76 2.20
N GLU A 956 -2.78 -28.03 1.66
CA GLU A 956 -3.02 -26.72 1.08
C GLU A 956 -3.84 -26.86 -0.21
N ILE A 957 -3.49 -27.80 -1.09
CA ILE A 957 -4.27 -28.07 -2.32
C ILE A 957 -5.71 -28.45 -1.99
N VAL A 958 -5.96 -29.26 -0.95
CA VAL A 958 -7.32 -29.61 -0.50
C VAL A 958 -8.08 -28.37 -0.02
N LYS A 959 -7.46 -27.45 0.73
CA LYS A 959 -8.09 -26.17 1.10
C LYS A 959 -8.46 -25.35 -0.14
N ILE A 960 -7.58 -25.29 -1.15
CA ILE A 960 -7.85 -24.62 -2.42
C ILE A 960 -8.99 -25.33 -3.17
N ALA A 961 -9.01 -26.66 -3.20
CA ALA A 961 -10.03 -27.45 -3.89
C ALA A 961 -11.42 -27.30 -3.24
N ILE A 962 -11.50 -27.27 -1.91
CA ILE A 962 -12.74 -26.96 -1.17
C ILE A 962 -13.27 -25.60 -1.61
N SER A 963 -12.38 -24.62 -1.80
CA SER A 963 -12.76 -23.29 -2.27
C SER A 963 -13.46 -23.33 -3.64
N TRP A 964 -13.08 -24.23 -4.55
CA TRP A 964 -13.68 -24.30 -5.90
C TRP A 964 -15.15 -24.72 -5.87
N VAL A 965 -15.55 -25.52 -4.87
CA VAL A 965 -16.94 -25.94 -4.64
C VAL A 965 -17.69 -24.91 -3.79
N ALA A 966 -17.04 -24.36 -2.76
CA ALA A 966 -17.65 -23.41 -1.84
C ALA A 966 -17.90 -22.04 -2.49
N SER A 967 -17.02 -21.58 -3.39
CA SER A 967 -17.09 -20.26 -4.04
C SER A 967 -18.37 -20.01 -4.84
N PRO A 968 -18.80 -20.90 -5.78
CA PRO A 968 -20.03 -20.69 -6.53
C PRO A 968 -21.27 -20.75 -5.63
N LEU A 969 -21.26 -21.59 -4.59
CA LEU A 969 -22.36 -21.69 -3.63
C LEU A 969 -22.47 -20.44 -2.76
N LEU A 970 -21.36 -19.98 -2.17
CA LEU A 970 -21.33 -18.81 -1.28
C LEU A 970 -21.74 -17.54 -2.03
N SER A 971 -21.14 -17.30 -3.19
CA SER A 971 -21.47 -16.15 -4.04
C SER A 971 -22.89 -16.22 -4.59
N GLY A 972 -23.36 -17.42 -4.96
CA GLY A 972 -24.73 -17.70 -5.33
C GLY A 972 -25.71 -17.34 -4.22
N CYS A 973 -25.45 -17.77 -2.98
CA CYS A 973 -26.25 -17.43 -1.82
C CYS A 973 -26.29 -15.91 -1.55
N VAL A 974 -25.14 -15.24 -1.58
CA VAL A 974 -25.07 -13.77 -1.39
C VAL A 974 -25.88 -13.06 -2.48
N SER A 975 -25.70 -13.44 -3.75
CA SER A 975 -26.44 -12.85 -4.87
C SER A 975 -27.95 -13.10 -4.78
N VAL A 976 -28.38 -14.29 -4.36
CA VAL A 976 -29.79 -14.63 -4.12
C VAL A 976 -30.38 -13.80 -2.97
N ILE A 977 -29.65 -13.60 -1.87
CA ILE A 977 -30.09 -12.74 -0.76
C ILE A 977 -30.29 -11.30 -1.25
N ILE A 978 -29.32 -10.75 -1.98
CA ILE A 978 -29.41 -9.38 -2.51
C ILE A 978 -30.56 -9.27 -3.51
N TYR A 979 -30.73 -10.25 -4.41
CA TYR A 979 -31.82 -10.24 -5.39
C TYR A 979 -33.19 -10.35 -4.71
N THR A 980 -33.30 -11.16 -3.67
CA THR A 980 -34.53 -11.27 -2.86
C THR A 980 -34.86 -9.95 -2.17
N ILE A 981 -33.85 -9.23 -1.65
CA ILE A 981 -34.02 -7.88 -1.09
C ILE A 981 -34.50 -6.91 -2.18
N VAL A 982 -33.86 -6.89 -3.35
CA VAL A 982 -34.26 -6.05 -4.50
C VAL A 982 -35.71 -6.34 -4.91
N ASP A 983 -36.08 -7.62 -4.96
CA ASP A 983 -37.42 -8.07 -5.32
C ASP A 983 -38.47 -7.59 -4.30
N HIS A 984 -38.23 -7.77 -3.00
CA HIS A 984 -39.16 -7.38 -1.92
C HIS A 984 -39.25 -5.86 -1.71
N THR A 985 -38.16 -5.13 -1.91
CA THR A 985 -38.09 -3.69 -1.65
C THR A 985 -38.48 -2.86 -2.86
N VAL A 986 -38.26 -3.35 -4.08
CA VAL A 986 -38.47 -2.60 -5.32
C VAL A 986 -39.43 -3.32 -6.27
N LEU A 987 -39.08 -4.51 -6.76
CA LEU A 987 -39.76 -5.11 -7.93
C LEU A 987 -41.20 -5.56 -7.65
N ARG A 988 -41.49 -6.01 -6.43
CA ARG A 988 -42.82 -6.48 -5.99
C ARG A 988 -43.75 -5.39 -5.49
N ARG A 989 -43.27 -4.16 -5.35
CA ARG A 989 -44.07 -3.04 -4.84
C ARG A 989 -45.04 -2.52 -5.89
N ASP A 990 -46.14 -1.94 -5.44
CA ASP A 990 -47.19 -1.41 -6.32
C ASP A 990 -46.68 -0.26 -7.21
N ASN A 991 -45.72 0.54 -6.72
CA ASN A 991 -45.03 1.59 -7.49
C ASN A 991 -43.51 1.34 -7.51
N PRO A 992 -43.05 0.41 -8.36
CA PRO A 992 -41.66 -0.05 -8.34
C PRO A 992 -40.68 1.04 -8.82
N PHE A 993 -41.12 1.97 -9.67
CA PHE A 993 -40.30 3.12 -10.10
C PHE A 993 -39.97 4.03 -8.92
N HIS A 994 -40.98 4.44 -8.13
CA HIS A 994 -40.76 5.29 -6.96
C HIS A 994 -39.96 4.53 -5.88
N CYS A 995 -40.27 3.26 -5.63
CA CYS A 995 -39.51 2.43 -4.69
C CYS A 995 -38.06 2.29 -5.11
N GLY A 996 -37.78 2.07 -6.41
CA GLY A 996 -36.42 2.00 -6.95
C GLY A 996 -35.64 3.28 -6.72
N LEU A 997 -36.21 4.44 -7.03
CA LEU A 997 -35.57 5.75 -6.78
C LEU A 997 -35.37 6.04 -5.29
N ARG A 998 -36.16 5.43 -4.39
CA ARG A 998 -36.02 5.57 -2.94
C ARG A 998 -34.88 4.71 -2.41
N VAL A 999 -34.72 3.48 -2.92
CA VAL A 999 -33.74 2.51 -2.42
C VAL A 999 -32.35 2.70 -3.06
N ILE A 1000 -32.26 3.27 -4.28
CA ILE A 1000 -30.98 3.41 -5.00
C ILE A 1000 -29.82 4.04 -4.19
N PRO A 1001 -30.03 5.09 -3.34
CA PRO A 1001 -28.93 5.64 -2.54
C PRO A 1001 -28.36 4.66 -1.52
N TYR A 1002 -29.18 3.75 -0.99
CA TYR A 1002 -28.74 2.71 -0.06
C TYR A 1002 -27.86 1.67 -0.74
N PHE A 1003 -28.17 1.29 -1.98
CA PHE A 1003 -27.32 0.34 -2.70
C PHE A 1003 -25.95 0.95 -3.03
N TYR A 1004 -25.89 2.21 -3.48
CA TYR A 1004 -24.61 2.92 -3.67
C TYR A 1004 -23.83 3.06 -2.36
N PHE A 1005 -24.52 3.38 -1.25
CA PHE A 1005 -23.93 3.42 0.09
C PHE A 1005 -23.26 2.10 0.45
N VAL A 1006 -23.97 0.97 0.35
CA VAL A 1006 -23.43 -0.36 0.70
C VAL A 1006 -22.25 -0.72 -0.21
N CYS A 1007 -22.39 -0.51 -1.51
CA CYS A 1007 -21.34 -0.88 -2.47
C CYS A 1007 -20.05 -0.07 -2.24
N LEU A 1008 -20.14 1.26 -2.07
CA LEU A 1008 -18.95 2.08 -1.88
C LEU A 1008 -18.36 1.93 -0.47
N THR A 1009 -19.19 1.73 0.57
CA THR A 1009 -18.69 1.42 1.92
C THR A 1009 -17.84 0.16 1.89
N PHE A 1010 -18.35 -0.91 1.27
CA PHE A 1010 -17.62 -2.17 1.21
C PHE A 1010 -16.33 -2.05 0.36
N ASN A 1011 -16.39 -1.40 -0.80
CA ASN A 1011 -15.20 -1.18 -1.64
C ASN A 1011 -14.13 -0.34 -0.89
N THR A 1012 -14.55 0.75 -0.25
CA THR A 1012 -13.65 1.61 0.54
C THR A 1012 -13.02 0.84 1.69
N PHE A 1013 -13.81 0.02 2.40
CA PHE A 1013 -13.30 -0.85 3.46
C PHE A 1013 -12.25 -1.85 2.91
N ALA A 1014 -12.53 -2.50 1.77
CA ALA A 1014 -11.62 -3.47 1.16
C ALA A 1014 -10.26 -2.84 0.79
N VAL A 1015 -10.27 -1.59 0.30
CA VAL A 1015 -9.05 -0.82 -0.04
C VAL A 1015 -8.30 -0.39 1.23
N ILE A 1016 -8.97 0.27 2.17
CA ILE A 1016 -8.32 0.85 3.36
C ILE A 1016 -7.78 -0.22 4.31
N TYR A 1017 -8.58 -1.26 4.59
CA TYR A 1017 -8.20 -2.33 5.52
C TYR A 1017 -7.05 -3.19 4.98
N SER A 1018 -6.79 -3.16 3.67
CA SER A 1018 -5.63 -3.83 3.06
C SER A 1018 -4.33 -3.06 3.21
N GLY A 1019 -4.41 -1.76 3.53
CA GLY A 1019 -3.31 -0.84 3.32
C GLY A 1019 -3.05 -0.67 1.81
N SER A 1020 -2.32 0.38 1.46
CA SER A 1020 -1.80 0.54 0.10
C SER A 1020 -0.39 1.09 0.19
N VAL A 1021 0.58 0.36 -0.35
CA VAL A 1021 1.99 0.81 -0.43
C VAL A 1021 2.08 2.11 -1.23
N ILE A 1022 1.23 2.28 -2.25
CA ILE A 1022 1.27 3.41 -3.19
C ILE A 1022 0.64 4.67 -2.59
N ILE A 1023 -0.48 4.53 -1.87
CA ILE A 1023 -1.06 5.68 -1.13
C ILE A 1023 -0.27 5.97 0.16
N GLY A 1024 0.70 5.13 0.52
CA GLY A 1024 1.47 5.27 1.76
C GLY A 1024 0.62 5.05 3.03
N ILE A 1025 -0.52 4.35 2.91
CA ILE A 1025 -1.40 4.06 4.04
C ILE A 1025 -0.88 2.82 4.76
N PRO A 1026 -0.31 2.94 5.98
CA PRO A 1026 0.05 1.78 6.79
C PRO A 1026 -1.20 0.96 7.14
N LYS A 1027 -1.04 -0.32 7.52
CA LYS A 1027 -2.18 -1.14 7.98
C LYS A 1027 -2.90 -0.42 9.15
N ILE A 1028 -4.07 0.13 8.86
CA ILE A 1028 -4.90 0.85 9.83
C ILE A 1028 -5.64 -0.19 10.70
N PRO A 1029 -5.81 0.04 12.02
CA PRO A 1029 -6.68 -0.76 12.87
C PRO A 1029 -8.09 -0.93 12.29
N ILE A 1030 -8.70 -2.09 12.50
CA ILE A 1030 -9.99 -2.45 11.87
C ILE A 1030 -11.12 -1.46 12.20
N GLY A 1031 -11.19 -0.96 13.44
CA GLY A 1031 -12.22 0.00 13.86
C GLY A 1031 -12.16 1.33 13.11
N ILE A 1032 -10.96 1.87 12.91
CA ILE A 1032 -10.76 3.12 12.14
C ILE A 1032 -11.07 2.88 10.66
N SER A 1033 -10.67 1.73 10.11
CA SER A 1033 -10.96 1.36 8.72
C SER A 1033 -12.47 1.29 8.44
N ILE A 1034 -13.24 0.69 9.36
CA ILE A 1034 -14.71 0.67 9.30
C ILE A 1034 -15.28 2.09 9.39
N GLY A 1035 -14.77 2.91 10.31
CA GLY A 1035 -15.21 4.30 10.47
C GLY A 1035 -15.03 5.15 9.20
N ILE A 1036 -13.86 5.10 8.56
CA ILE A 1036 -13.60 5.85 7.32
C ILE A 1036 -14.47 5.32 6.18
N ALA A 1037 -14.58 3.99 6.04
CA ALA A 1037 -15.42 3.39 5.01
C ALA A 1037 -16.89 3.80 5.16
N PHE A 1038 -17.41 3.82 6.38
CA PHE A 1038 -18.78 4.26 6.67
C PHE A 1038 -18.97 5.76 6.38
N ALA A 1039 -17.99 6.60 6.70
CA ALA A 1039 -18.02 8.04 6.38
C ALA A 1039 -18.07 8.29 4.86
N VAL A 1040 -17.22 7.63 4.08
CA VAL A 1040 -17.23 7.68 2.61
C VAL A 1040 -18.56 7.15 2.05
N GLY A 1041 -19.09 6.10 2.67
CA GLY A 1041 -20.44 5.60 2.44
C GLY A 1041 -21.50 6.69 2.62
N ILE A 1042 -21.55 7.35 3.78
CA ILE A 1042 -22.53 8.41 4.09
C ILE A 1042 -22.43 9.55 3.06
N ILE A 1043 -21.22 10.00 2.73
CA ILE A 1043 -21.03 11.04 1.70
C ILE A 1043 -21.66 10.60 0.38
N THR A 1044 -21.46 9.36 -0.02
CA THR A 1044 -21.99 8.80 -1.26
C THR A 1044 -23.49 8.62 -1.22
N PHE A 1045 -24.05 8.27 -0.06
CA PHE A 1045 -25.49 8.27 0.16
C PHE A 1045 -26.08 9.66 -0.07
N LEU A 1046 -25.47 10.70 0.52
CA LEU A 1046 -25.92 12.09 0.38
C LEU A 1046 -25.81 12.57 -1.07
N LEU A 1047 -24.67 12.32 -1.73
CA LEU A 1047 -24.49 12.66 -3.15
C LEU A 1047 -25.52 11.93 -4.04
N THR A 1048 -25.77 10.66 -3.76
CA THR A 1048 -26.74 9.89 -4.54
C THR A 1048 -28.17 10.39 -4.29
N MET A 1049 -28.50 10.74 -3.05
CA MET A 1049 -29.83 11.20 -2.66
C MET A 1049 -30.16 12.58 -3.21
N PHE A 1050 -29.22 13.54 -3.14
CA PHE A 1050 -29.45 14.94 -3.53
C PHE A 1050 -29.05 15.26 -4.97
N ILE A 1051 -28.13 14.51 -5.58
CA ILE A 1051 -27.62 14.79 -6.94
C ILE A 1051 -28.04 13.71 -7.94
N LEU A 1052 -27.69 12.45 -7.68
CA LEU A 1052 -27.92 11.38 -8.66
C LEU A 1052 -29.41 11.07 -8.83
N LYS A 1053 -30.16 10.94 -7.73
CA LYS A 1053 -31.59 10.57 -7.75
C LYS A 1053 -32.45 11.57 -8.53
N PRO A 1054 -32.36 12.90 -8.32
CA PRO A 1054 -33.10 13.87 -9.14
C PRO A 1054 -32.72 13.80 -10.62
N ARG A 1055 -31.42 13.69 -10.94
CA ARG A 1055 -30.94 13.57 -12.32
C ARG A 1055 -31.40 12.29 -13.00
N LEU A 1056 -31.35 11.17 -12.28
CA LEU A 1056 -31.78 9.86 -12.75
C LEU A 1056 -33.27 9.85 -13.05
N ARG A 1057 -34.09 10.46 -12.17
CA ARG A 1057 -35.53 10.63 -12.41
C ARG A 1057 -35.80 11.36 -13.73
N VAL A 1058 -35.19 12.54 -13.91
CA VAL A 1058 -35.35 13.36 -15.12
C VAL A 1058 -34.85 12.61 -16.37
N TRP A 1059 -33.73 11.91 -16.27
CA TRP A 1059 -33.19 11.12 -17.38
C TRP A 1059 -34.13 9.99 -17.80
N ILE A 1060 -34.71 9.25 -16.85
CA ILE A 1060 -35.65 8.15 -17.15
C ILE A 1060 -36.95 8.68 -17.74
N GLU A 1061 -37.52 9.73 -17.16
CA GLU A 1061 -38.75 10.38 -17.65
C GLU A 1061 -38.58 10.91 -19.09
N LYS A 1062 -37.36 11.32 -19.48
CA LYS A 1062 -37.03 11.73 -20.86
C LYS A 1062 -36.77 10.55 -21.80
N THR A 1063 -36.18 9.46 -21.29
CA THR A 1063 -35.70 8.33 -22.12
C THR A 1063 -36.81 7.31 -22.38
N VAL A 1064 -37.76 7.14 -21.45
CA VAL A 1064 -38.88 6.21 -21.58
C VAL A 1064 -40.11 6.96 -22.11
N PRO A 1065 -40.60 6.67 -23.33
CA PRO A 1065 -41.75 7.35 -23.93
C PRO A 1065 -43.00 7.21 -23.07
N LYS A 1066 -43.81 8.28 -22.92
CA LYS A 1066 -45.08 8.27 -22.15
C LYS A 1066 -46.07 7.18 -22.62
N ASP A 1067 -45.97 6.75 -23.88
CA ASP A 1067 -46.84 5.72 -24.46
C ASP A 1067 -46.48 4.30 -23.97
N ALA A 1068 -45.22 4.06 -23.59
CA ALA A 1068 -44.78 2.81 -22.98
C ALA A 1068 -45.41 2.57 -21.58
N TYR A 1069 -46.05 3.59 -21.00
CA TYR A 1069 -46.77 3.54 -19.72
C TYR A 1069 -48.23 3.13 -19.92
N LEU A 1070 -48.79 3.36 -21.13
CA LEU A 1070 -50.19 3.12 -21.47
C LEU A 1070 -50.40 1.70 -22.02
N ASP A 1071 -49.45 1.11 -22.74
CA ASP A 1071 -49.57 -0.26 -23.26
C ASP A 1071 -49.85 -1.29 -22.15
N MET A 1072 -49.19 -1.20 -20.99
CA MET A 1072 -49.45 -2.14 -19.89
C MET A 1072 -50.85 -1.99 -19.26
N LYS A 1073 -51.46 -0.80 -19.35
CA LYS A 1073 -52.77 -0.50 -18.73
C LYS A 1073 -53.93 -0.66 -19.72
N ASN A 1074 -53.70 -0.41 -21.01
CA ASN A 1074 -54.69 -0.57 -22.06
C ASN A 1074 -54.80 -2.03 -22.53
N ILE A 1075 -53.69 -2.81 -22.55
CA ILE A 1075 -53.76 -4.26 -22.81
C ILE A 1075 -54.58 -4.96 -21.71
N SER A 1076 -54.54 -4.49 -20.46
CA SER A 1076 -55.40 -5.04 -19.39
C SER A 1076 -56.89 -4.70 -19.51
N LEU A 1077 -57.27 -3.72 -20.33
CA LEU A 1077 -58.66 -3.26 -20.45
C LEU A 1077 -59.33 -3.64 -21.79
N GLU A 1078 -58.58 -3.81 -22.89
CA GLU A 1078 -59.19 -3.98 -24.22
C GLU A 1078 -59.03 -5.36 -24.89
N SER A 1079 -58.23 -6.30 -24.37
CA SER A 1079 -58.12 -7.63 -24.99
C SER A 1079 -59.04 -8.67 -24.33
N ASN A 1080 -60.14 -9.03 -25.01
CA ASN A 1080 -60.95 -10.21 -24.68
C ASN A 1080 -60.26 -11.55 -25.03
N ASP A 1081 -59.09 -11.53 -25.67
CA ASP A 1081 -58.28 -12.72 -25.95
C ASP A 1081 -57.54 -13.20 -24.68
N GLU A 1082 -57.86 -14.39 -24.20
CA GLU A 1082 -57.23 -15.02 -23.02
C GLU A 1082 -55.70 -15.14 -23.14
N LYS A 1083 -55.15 -15.17 -24.36
CA LYS A 1083 -53.70 -15.28 -24.59
C LYS A 1083 -52.92 -13.99 -24.34
N ASN A 1084 -53.58 -12.82 -24.33
CA ASN A 1084 -52.92 -11.52 -24.16
C ASN A 1084 -53.30 -10.79 -22.86
N LYS A 1085 -54.05 -11.42 -21.95
CA LYS A 1085 -54.23 -10.89 -20.60
C LYS A 1085 -52.87 -10.76 -19.92
N VAL A 1086 -52.43 -9.52 -19.69
CA VAL A 1086 -51.31 -9.24 -18.77
C VAL A 1086 -51.69 -9.86 -17.42
N PRO A 1087 -50.90 -10.78 -16.85
CA PRO A 1087 -51.23 -11.39 -15.58
C PRO A 1087 -51.33 -10.30 -14.51
N VAL A 1088 -52.55 -10.09 -14.00
CA VAL A 1088 -52.75 -9.32 -12.77
C VAL A 1088 -52.22 -10.20 -11.64
N TYR A 1089 -50.96 -9.99 -11.25
CA TYR A 1089 -50.35 -10.78 -10.18
C TYR A 1089 -51.05 -10.48 -8.85
N GLU A 1090 -51.82 -11.44 -8.34
CA GLU A 1090 -52.28 -11.40 -6.95
C GLU A 1090 -51.09 -11.26 -6.00
N LYS A 1091 -51.21 -10.36 -5.02
CA LYS A 1091 -50.24 -10.26 -3.92
C LYS A 1091 -50.22 -11.60 -3.18
N GLN A 1092 -49.11 -12.34 -3.31
CA GLN A 1092 -48.89 -13.59 -2.59
C GLN A 1092 -49.01 -13.36 -1.08
N LYS A 1093 -50.03 -13.93 -0.45
CA LYS A 1093 -50.17 -13.98 1.02
C LYS A 1093 -49.48 -15.23 1.54
N MET A 1094 -48.77 -15.12 2.67
CA MET A 1094 -48.23 -16.29 3.37
C MET A 1094 -49.38 -17.12 3.94
N ASP A 1095 -49.44 -18.41 3.58
CA ASP A 1095 -50.45 -19.36 4.06
C ASP A 1095 -50.03 -20.09 5.36
N GLY A 1096 -48.96 -19.64 6.02
CA GLY A 1096 -48.43 -20.24 7.26
C GLY A 1096 -47.62 -21.54 7.06
N THR A 1097 -47.60 -22.11 5.86
CA THR A 1097 -46.80 -23.32 5.57
C THR A 1097 -45.36 -22.98 5.18
N VAL A 1098 -44.43 -23.91 5.38
CA VAL A 1098 -43.03 -23.75 4.90
C VAL A 1098 -43.00 -23.53 3.37
N LYS A 1099 -43.84 -24.25 2.63
CA LYS A 1099 -43.96 -24.10 1.17
C LYS A 1099 -44.49 -22.73 0.78
N GLY A 1100 -45.49 -22.20 1.51
CA GLY A 1100 -46.00 -20.85 1.31
C GLY A 1100 -45.03 -19.77 1.73
N PHE A 1101 -44.22 -19.98 2.77
CA PHE A 1101 -43.10 -19.10 3.10
C PHE A 1101 -42.08 -19.04 1.96
N PHE A 1102 -41.63 -20.17 1.41
CA PHE A 1102 -40.72 -20.17 0.26
C PHE A 1102 -41.35 -19.55 -0.99
N LYS A 1103 -42.64 -19.83 -1.25
CA LYS A 1103 -43.38 -19.24 -2.37
C LYS A 1103 -43.49 -17.71 -2.21
N TRP A 1104 -43.68 -17.23 -0.99
CA TRP A 1104 -43.70 -15.80 -0.66
C TRP A 1104 -42.29 -15.17 -0.74
N LEU A 1105 -41.26 -15.85 -0.25
CA LEU A 1105 -39.89 -15.35 -0.19
C LEU A 1105 -39.21 -15.32 -1.57
N LEU A 1106 -39.53 -16.26 -2.46
CA LEU A 1106 -38.90 -16.34 -3.78
C LEU A 1106 -39.58 -15.41 -4.79
N PRO A 1107 -38.84 -14.80 -5.72
CA PRO A 1107 -39.39 -13.94 -6.78
C PRO A 1107 -40.48 -14.60 -7.64
N LEU A 1108 -41.36 -13.78 -8.23
CA LEU A 1108 -42.35 -14.27 -9.20
C LEU A 1108 -41.65 -14.54 -10.55
N ARG A 1109 -41.62 -15.80 -10.99
CA ARG A 1109 -40.92 -16.23 -12.21
C ARG A 1109 -41.39 -15.54 -13.49
N ASP A 1110 -42.70 -15.29 -13.61
CA ASP A 1110 -43.26 -14.72 -14.85
C ASP A 1110 -43.34 -13.18 -14.84
N ARG A 1111 -42.80 -12.49 -13.82
CA ARG A 1111 -42.93 -11.03 -13.68
C ARG A 1111 -42.07 -10.28 -14.69
N GLN A 1112 -42.72 -9.58 -15.62
CA GLN A 1112 -42.03 -8.57 -16.44
C GLN A 1112 -41.72 -7.32 -15.61
N SER A 1113 -40.45 -6.95 -15.55
CA SER A 1113 -40.00 -5.76 -14.82
C SER A 1113 -40.23 -4.50 -15.67
N PRO A 1114 -40.85 -3.43 -15.11
CA PRO A 1114 -41.10 -2.20 -15.87
C PRO A 1114 -39.80 -1.58 -16.40
N LEU A 1115 -39.82 -1.09 -17.64
CA LEU A 1115 -38.64 -0.53 -18.32
C LEU A 1115 -37.99 0.62 -17.52
N GLN A 1116 -38.79 1.45 -16.85
CA GLN A 1116 -38.29 2.51 -15.99
C GLN A 1116 -37.42 1.99 -14.84
N VAL A 1117 -37.84 0.87 -14.23
CA VAL A 1117 -37.14 0.25 -13.10
C VAL A 1117 -35.81 -0.34 -13.57
N LEU A 1118 -35.80 -0.99 -14.74
CA LEU A 1118 -34.58 -1.50 -15.35
C LEU A 1118 -33.58 -0.38 -15.65
N LYS A 1119 -34.05 0.81 -16.05
CA LYS A 1119 -33.19 1.99 -16.25
C LYS A 1119 -32.63 2.56 -14.94
N ILE A 1120 -33.33 2.43 -13.82
CA ILE A 1120 -32.77 2.74 -12.49
C ILE A 1120 -31.62 1.78 -12.22
N PHE A 1121 -31.86 0.48 -12.33
CA PHE A 1121 -30.84 -0.54 -12.06
C PHE A 1121 -29.67 -0.50 -13.03
N SER A 1122 -29.87 -0.04 -14.28
CA SER A 1122 -28.75 0.13 -15.21
C SER A 1122 -27.70 1.12 -14.70
N SER A 1123 -28.11 2.16 -13.95
CA SER A 1123 -27.16 3.13 -13.41
C SER A 1123 -26.21 2.51 -12.37
N ILE A 1124 -26.76 1.73 -11.44
CA ILE A 1124 -25.97 1.07 -10.41
C ILE A 1124 -25.24 -0.14 -10.94
N GLN A 1125 -25.77 -0.83 -11.95
CA GLN A 1125 -25.05 -1.93 -12.57
C GLN A 1125 -23.76 -1.47 -13.24
N VAL A 1126 -23.74 -0.30 -13.91
CA VAL A 1126 -22.47 0.26 -14.42
C VAL A 1126 -21.46 0.41 -13.27
N PHE A 1127 -21.91 0.86 -12.11
CA PHE A 1127 -21.07 1.00 -10.92
C PHE A 1127 -20.59 -0.35 -10.37
N THR A 1128 -21.45 -1.38 -10.31
CA THR A 1128 -21.05 -2.72 -9.85
C THR A 1128 -20.17 -3.46 -10.84
N ALA A 1129 -20.31 -3.22 -12.15
CA ALA A 1129 -19.42 -3.74 -13.17
C ALA A 1129 -18.00 -3.17 -12.99
N CYS A 1130 -17.90 -1.87 -12.68
CA CYS A 1130 -16.63 -1.24 -12.32
C CYS A 1130 -16.04 -1.87 -11.04
N PHE A 1131 -16.88 -2.14 -10.04
CA PHE A 1131 -16.45 -2.79 -8.81
C PHE A 1131 -16.03 -4.26 -9.02
N ALA A 1132 -16.72 -5.00 -9.90
CA ALA A 1132 -16.35 -6.35 -10.29
C ALA A 1132 -15.00 -6.38 -11.01
N GLY A 1133 -14.75 -5.46 -11.95
CA GLY A 1133 -13.44 -5.30 -12.58
C GLY A 1133 -12.34 -4.89 -11.59
N PHE A 1134 -12.67 -4.06 -10.59
CA PHE A 1134 -11.74 -3.73 -9.51
C PHE A 1134 -11.39 -4.96 -8.64
N ALA A 1135 -12.40 -5.72 -8.22
CA ALA A 1135 -12.23 -6.92 -7.41
C ALA A 1135 -11.45 -8.01 -8.17
N HIS A 1136 -11.71 -8.13 -9.46
CA HIS A 1136 -11.00 -9.04 -10.36
C HIS A 1136 -9.54 -8.61 -10.50
N GLY A 1137 -9.24 -7.36 -10.87
CA GLY A 1137 -7.86 -6.85 -10.98
C GLY A 1137 -7.05 -6.96 -9.70
N ALA A 1138 -7.69 -6.85 -8.53
CA ALA A 1138 -7.07 -7.03 -7.23
C ALA A 1138 -6.63 -8.48 -6.93
N ASN A 1139 -7.31 -9.48 -7.49
CA ASN A 1139 -7.03 -10.90 -7.23
C ASN A 1139 -6.23 -11.55 -8.37
N ASP A 1140 -6.67 -11.32 -9.61
CA ASP A 1140 -6.30 -12.14 -10.75
C ASP A 1140 -5.02 -11.67 -11.43
N VAL A 1141 -4.75 -10.37 -11.48
CA VAL A 1141 -3.45 -9.87 -11.98
C VAL A 1141 -2.29 -10.45 -11.16
N ALA A 1142 -2.46 -10.56 -9.86
CA ALA A 1142 -1.48 -11.16 -8.96
C ALA A 1142 -1.24 -12.64 -9.26
N ASN A 1143 -2.28 -13.38 -9.65
CA ASN A 1143 -2.17 -14.78 -10.07
C ASN A 1143 -1.37 -14.89 -11.37
N ALA A 1144 -1.66 -14.06 -12.38
CA ALA A 1144 -0.97 -14.11 -13.68
C ALA A 1144 0.54 -13.80 -13.58
N ILE A 1145 0.92 -12.86 -12.71
CA ILE A 1145 2.31 -12.41 -12.61
C ILE A 1145 3.13 -13.14 -11.53
N ALA A 1146 2.52 -13.96 -10.67
CA ALA A 1146 3.24 -14.64 -9.59
C ALA A 1146 4.43 -15.51 -10.08
N PRO A 1147 4.30 -16.33 -11.14
CA PRO A 1147 5.45 -17.09 -11.66
C PRO A 1147 6.53 -16.18 -12.26
N LEU A 1148 6.14 -15.08 -12.91
CA LEU A 1148 7.09 -14.08 -13.44
C LEU A 1148 7.82 -13.36 -12.30
N ALA A 1149 7.12 -12.99 -11.24
CA ALA A 1149 7.72 -12.39 -10.06
C ALA A 1149 8.70 -13.35 -9.37
N ALA A 1150 8.40 -14.66 -9.35
CA ALA A 1150 9.33 -15.68 -8.89
C ALA A 1150 10.59 -15.75 -9.78
N LEU A 1151 10.43 -15.75 -11.11
CA LEU A 1151 11.55 -15.70 -12.07
C LEU A 1151 12.44 -14.46 -11.87
N ILE A 1152 11.85 -13.29 -11.71
CA ILE A 1152 12.58 -12.04 -11.46
C ILE A 1152 13.35 -12.13 -10.14
N SER A 1153 12.74 -12.65 -9.07
CA SER A 1153 13.42 -12.84 -7.78
C SER A 1153 14.59 -13.82 -7.92
N PHE A 1154 14.41 -14.94 -8.63
CA PHE A 1154 15.50 -15.90 -8.86
C PHE A 1154 16.65 -15.27 -9.66
N TYR A 1155 16.33 -14.49 -10.69
CA TYR A 1155 17.32 -13.75 -11.49
C TYR A 1155 18.09 -12.71 -10.68
N GLN A 1156 17.40 -11.96 -9.81
CA GLN A 1156 17.99 -10.90 -8.99
C GLN A 1156 18.82 -11.45 -7.83
N ASP A 1157 18.28 -12.43 -7.09
CA ASP A 1157 18.86 -12.93 -5.85
C ASP A 1157 19.85 -14.09 -6.08
N GLY A 1158 19.85 -14.70 -7.27
CA GLY A 1158 20.66 -15.88 -7.60
C GLY A 1158 20.32 -17.12 -6.78
N ASN A 1159 19.21 -17.11 -6.06
CA ASN A 1159 18.80 -18.17 -5.15
C ASN A 1159 17.27 -18.35 -5.19
N ILE A 1160 16.77 -19.43 -4.56
CA ILE A 1160 15.33 -19.73 -4.50
C ILE A 1160 14.56 -18.86 -3.48
N ASN A 1161 15.21 -17.92 -2.79
CA ASN A 1161 14.61 -17.19 -1.68
C ASN A 1161 13.91 -15.94 -2.15
N GLN A 1162 12.59 -16.07 -2.24
CA GLN A 1162 11.67 -15.06 -2.72
C GLN A 1162 11.37 -14.00 -1.64
N ASN A 1163 12.38 -13.20 -1.28
CA ASN A 1163 12.31 -12.27 -0.15
C ASN A 1163 11.83 -10.86 -0.53
N GLY A 1164 11.91 -10.48 -1.82
CA GLY A 1164 11.46 -9.17 -2.31
C GLY A 1164 9.94 -9.07 -2.47
N ALA A 1165 9.41 -7.86 -2.20
CA ALA A 1165 8.07 -7.47 -2.61
C ALA A 1165 8.01 -7.34 -4.14
N THR A 1166 6.88 -7.68 -4.74
CA THR A 1166 6.72 -7.61 -6.19
C THR A 1166 6.75 -6.15 -6.66
N PRO A 1167 7.66 -5.78 -7.59
CA PRO A 1167 7.72 -4.42 -8.09
C PRO A 1167 6.45 -4.02 -8.87
N ILE A 1168 6.04 -2.75 -8.76
CA ILE A 1168 4.81 -2.24 -9.38
C ILE A 1168 4.82 -2.38 -10.91
N TYR A 1169 5.99 -2.23 -11.55
CA TYR A 1169 6.09 -2.39 -13.00
C TYR A 1169 5.73 -3.81 -13.48
N VAL A 1170 5.93 -4.84 -12.64
CA VAL A 1170 5.54 -6.22 -12.96
C VAL A 1170 4.02 -6.37 -12.90
N LEU A 1171 3.36 -5.71 -11.94
CA LEU A 1171 1.90 -5.64 -11.88
C LEU A 1171 1.34 -4.90 -13.11
N LEU A 1172 1.90 -3.75 -13.47
CA LEU A 1172 1.52 -2.99 -14.67
C LEU A 1172 1.70 -3.80 -15.96
N PHE A 1173 2.77 -4.60 -16.05
CA PHE A 1173 2.98 -5.52 -17.16
C PHE A 1173 1.86 -6.56 -17.24
N GLY A 1174 1.48 -7.16 -16.11
CA GLY A 1174 0.34 -8.11 -16.05
C GLY A 1174 -0.99 -7.47 -16.47
N VAL A 1175 -1.28 -6.27 -15.96
CA VAL A 1175 -2.49 -5.52 -16.34
C VAL A 1175 -2.52 -5.23 -17.84
N LEU A 1176 -1.38 -4.81 -18.43
CA LEU A 1176 -1.28 -4.55 -19.86
C LEU A 1176 -1.62 -5.81 -20.67
N SER A 1177 -1.02 -6.95 -20.32
CA SER A 1177 -1.30 -8.24 -20.98
C SER A 1177 -2.78 -8.63 -20.90
N ILE A 1178 -3.38 -8.45 -19.71
CA ILE A 1178 -4.80 -8.71 -19.46
C ILE A 1178 -5.69 -7.80 -20.31
N CYS A 1179 -5.41 -6.50 -20.37
CA CYS A 1179 -6.16 -5.58 -21.20
C CYS A 1179 -6.08 -5.96 -22.68
N VAL A 1180 -4.89 -6.28 -23.19
CA VAL A 1180 -4.70 -6.71 -24.58
C VAL A 1180 -5.53 -7.97 -24.88
N GLY A 1181 -5.50 -8.97 -23.98
CA GLY A 1181 -6.30 -10.19 -24.10
C GLY A 1181 -7.80 -9.95 -24.19
N LEU A 1182 -8.33 -9.12 -23.28
CA LEU A 1182 -9.74 -8.75 -23.25
C LEU A 1182 -10.17 -8.09 -24.56
N TRP A 1183 -9.41 -7.12 -25.05
CA TRP A 1183 -9.74 -6.36 -26.25
C TRP A 1183 -9.70 -7.22 -27.52
N VAL A 1184 -8.81 -8.22 -27.60
CA VAL A 1184 -8.65 -9.06 -28.80
C VAL A 1184 -9.64 -10.23 -28.81
N MET A 1185 -9.80 -10.95 -27.69
CA MET A 1185 -10.56 -12.21 -27.64
C MET A 1185 -11.74 -12.23 -26.66
N GLY A 1186 -11.91 -11.21 -25.82
CA GLY A 1186 -12.87 -11.26 -24.72
C GLY A 1186 -14.35 -11.36 -25.10
N HIS A 1187 -14.72 -10.91 -26.32
CA HIS A 1187 -16.11 -10.99 -26.81
C HIS A 1187 -16.68 -12.42 -26.80
N ARG A 1188 -15.83 -13.45 -26.97
CA ARG A 1188 -16.27 -14.84 -27.04
C ARG A 1188 -16.84 -15.33 -25.72
N VAL A 1189 -16.19 -15.01 -24.62
CA VAL A 1189 -16.56 -15.45 -23.28
C VAL A 1189 -17.67 -14.54 -22.70
N ILE A 1190 -17.62 -13.23 -22.98
CA ILE A 1190 -18.69 -12.28 -22.63
C ILE A 1190 -20.05 -12.76 -23.16
N GLN A 1191 -20.11 -13.25 -24.40
CA GLN A 1191 -21.34 -13.77 -24.99
C GLN A 1191 -21.87 -15.01 -24.26
N THR A 1192 -20.98 -15.96 -23.92
CA THR A 1192 -21.38 -17.19 -23.22
C THR A 1192 -22.00 -16.89 -21.85
N VAL A 1193 -21.32 -16.08 -21.04
CA VAL A 1193 -21.77 -15.77 -19.67
C VAL A 1193 -22.97 -14.81 -19.66
N GLY A 1194 -22.96 -13.80 -20.54
CA GLY A 1194 -23.95 -12.72 -20.53
C GLY A 1194 -25.25 -13.04 -21.27
N GLN A 1195 -25.22 -13.88 -22.31
CA GLN A 1195 -26.36 -14.06 -23.22
C GLN A 1195 -26.82 -15.51 -23.32
N ASN A 1196 -25.91 -16.48 -23.27
CA ASN A 1196 -26.26 -17.86 -23.58
C ASN A 1196 -26.67 -18.69 -22.35
N MET A 1197 -26.16 -18.37 -21.15
CA MET A 1197 -26.40 -19.20 -19.96
C MET A 1197 -27.74 -18.92 -19.27
N SER A 1198 -28.10 -17.65 -19.14
CA SER A 1198 -29.37 -17.19 -18.58
C SER A 1198 -29.65 -15.80 -19.14
N GLU A 1199 -30.91 -15.45 -19.31
CA GLU A 1199 -31.25 -14.06 -19.62
C GLU A 1199 -30.90 -13.18 -18.41
N ILE A 1200 -30.19 -12.08 -18.62
CA ILE A 1200 -29.78 -11.17 -17.55
C ILE A 1200 -30.42 -9.81 -17.78
N ASN A 1201 -31.17 -9.31 -16.80
CA ASN A 1201 -31.67 -7.93 -16.81
C ASN A 1201 -30.79 -7.04 -15.91
N PRO A 1202 -30.94 -5.71 -15.96
CA PRO A 1202 -30.10 -4.83 -15.16
C PRO A 1202 -30.15 -5.04 -13.64
N ALA A 1203 -31.29 -5.44 -13.09
CA ALA A 1203 -31.43 -5.70 -11.66
C ALA A 1203 -30.72 -6.98 -11.25
N SER A 1204 -30.88 -8.08 -12.00
CA SER A 1204 -30.15 -9.32 -11.75
C SER A 1204 -28.65 -9.14 -11.97
N GLY A 1205 -28.25 -8.42 -13.03
CA GLY A 1205 -26.85 -8.15 -13.33
C GLY A 1205 -26.14 -7.40 -12.19
N PHE A 1206 -26.78 -6.35 -11.65
CA PHE A 1206 -26.32 -5.67 -10.44
C PHE A 1206 -26.05 -6.65 -9.28
N THR A 1207 -27.02 -7.53 -8.98
CA THR A 1207 -26.89 -8.46 -7.85
C THR A 1207 -25.83 -9.53 -8.06
N ILE A 1208 -25.68 -10.02 -9.29
CA ILE A 1208 -24.67 -11.01 -9.67
C ILE A 1208 -23.27 -10.42 -9.55
N GLU A 1209 -23.05 -9.24 -10.12
CA GLU A 1209 -21.76 -8.54 -10.09
C GLU A 1209 -21.36 -8.20 -8.66
N PHE A 1210 -22.29 -7.67 -7.87
CA PHE A 1210 -22.02 -7.28 -6.50
C PHE A 1210 -21.78 -8.48 -5.58
N GLY A 1211 -22.61 -9.52 -5.66
CA GLY A 1211 -22.46 -10.73 -4.84
C GLY A 1211 -21.16 -11.50 -5.16
N ALA A 1212 -20.80 -11.60 -6.43
CA ALA A 1212 -19.54 -12.19 -6.85
C ALA A 1212 -18.33 -11.36 -6.35
N ALA A 1213 -18.35 -10.03 -6.53
CA ALA A 1213 -17.26 -9.14 -6.12
C ALA A 1213 -17.05 -9.12 -4.60
N VAL A 1214 -18.14 -9.08 -3.81
CA VAL A 1214 -18.08 -9.13 -2.34
C VAL A 1214 -17.46 -10.45 -1.87
N THR A 1215 -17.91 -11.56 -2.44
CA THR A 1215 -17.39 -12.90 -2.09
C THR A 1215 -15.91 -13.02 -2.43
N ALA A 1216 -15.52 -12.56 -3.63
CA ALA A 1216 -14.12 -12.49 -4.09
C ALA A 1216 -13.24 -11.74 -3.10
N LEU A 1217 -13.60 -10.50 -2.74
CA LEU A 1217 -12.78 -9.66 -1.89
C LEU A 1217 -12.66 -10.18 -0.45
N ILE A 1218 -13.74 -10.74 0.12
CA ILE A 1218 -13.69 -11.35 1.47
C ILE A 1218 -12.70 -12.52 1.49
N ALA A 1219 -12.77 -13.40 0.48
CA ALA A 1219 -11.89 -14.56 0.42
C ALA A 1219 -10.44 -14.19 0.10
N SER A 1220 -10.19 -13.26 -0.84
CA SER A 1220 -8.86 -12.72 -1.12
C SER A 1220 -8.23 -12.16 0.17
N LYS A 1221 -9.03 -11.52 1.03
CA LYS A 1221 -8.55 -11.01 2.32
C LYS A 1221 -8.33 -12.11 3.36
N ALA A 1222 -9.16 -13.15 3.37
CA ALA A 1222 -8.93 -14.34 4.19
C ALA A 1222 -7.69 -15.15 3.77
N GLY A 1223 -7.02 -14.75 2.67
CA GLY A 1223 -5.90 -15.49 2.10
C GLY A 1223 -6.32 -16.80 1.46
N ILE A 1224 -7.62 -16.98 1.19
CA ILE A 1224 -8.17 -18.16 0.57
C ILE A 1224 -8.20 -17.89 -0.94
N PRO A 1225 -7.41 -18.61 -1.75
CA PRO A 1225 -7.46 -18.45 -3.20
C PRO A 1225 -8.78 -19.01 -3.71
N ILE A 1226 -9.71 -18.11 -4.01
CA ILE A 1226 -10.96 -18.46 -4.69
C ILE A 1226 -10.90 -18.06 -6.16
N SER A 1227 -11.69 -18.76 -6.95
CA SER A 1227 -11.89 -18.46 -8.36
C SER A 1227 -13.00 -17.41 -8.52
N THR A 1228 -12.63 -16.23 -9.01
CA THR A 1228 -13.58 -15.15 -9.40
C THR A 1228 -14.56 -15.64 -10.46
N THR A 1229 -14.08 -16.43 -11.43
CA THR A 1229 -14.90 -17.10 -12.44
C THR A 1229 -15.98 -17.99 -11.80
N HIS A 1230 -15.63 -18.78 -10.79
CA HIS A 1230 -16.63 -19.63 -10.12
C HIS A 1230 -17.64 -18.80 -9.34
N CYS A 1231 -17.18 -17.73 -8.68
CA CYS A 1231 -18.08 -16.83 -7.97
C CYS A 1231 -19.12 -16.19 -8.89
N LEU A 1232 -18.68 -15.74 -10.06
CA LEU A 1232 -19.55 -15.10 -11.02
C LEU A 1232 -20.52 -16.10 -11.66
N VAL A 1233 -20.02 -17.23 -12.17
CA VAL A 1233 -20.88 -18.26 -12.78
C VAL A 1233 -21.89 -18.81 -11.77
N GLY A 1234 -21.46 -19.08 -10.52
CA GLY A 1234 -22.35 -19.49 -9.44
C GLY A 1234 -23.45 -18.45 -9.14
N SER A 1235 -23.07 -17.18 -9.12
CA SER A 1235 -24.02 -16.07 -8.95
C SER A 1235 -25.04 -15.98 -10.09
N VAL A 1236 -24.61 -16.11 -11.35
CA VAL A 1236 -25.52 -16.09 -12.51
C VAL A 1236 -26.51 -17.26 -12.45
N VAL A 1237 -26.03 -18.47 -12.15
CA VAL A 1237 -26.89 -19.66 -12.07
C VAL A 1237 -27.89 -19.55 -10.94
N CYS A 1238 -27.46 -19.22 -9.71
CA CYS A 1238 -28.36 -19.12 -8.56
C CYS A 1238 -29.41 -18.02 -8.72
N VAL A 1239 -29.04 -16.85 -9.25
CA VAL A 1239 -30.00 -15.77 -9.54
C VAL A 1239 -30.92 -16.15 -10.70
N GLY A 1240 -30.39 -16.81 -11.73
CA GLY A 1240 -31.17 -17.35 -12.84
C GLY A 1240 -32.25 -18.33 -12.38
N MET A 1241 -31.93 -19.24 -11.44
CA MET A 1241 -32.84 -20.28 -10.92
C MET A 1241 -34.07 -19.70 -10.19
N ILE A 1242 -33.91 -18.55 -9.55
CA ILE A 1242 -34.99 -17.90 -8.78
C ILE A 1242 -35.77 -16.86 -9.61
N ARG A 1243 -35.15 -16.30 -10.66
CA ARG A 1243 -35.73 -15.21 -11.46
C ARG A 1243 -36.48 -15.71 -12.69
N SER A 1244 -35.86 -16.53 -13.51
CA SER A 1244 -36.31 -16.74 -14.90
C SER A 1244 -37.47 -17.73 -14.96
N GLY A 1245 -38.53 -17.37 -15.68
CA GLY A 1245 -39.54 -18.31 -16.18
C GLY A 1245 -39.03 -19.16 -17.35
N GLU A 1246 -37.99 -18.71 -18.06
CA GLU A 1246 -37.30 -19.46 -19.11
C GLU A 1246 -36.02 -20.09 -18.58
N ASP A 1247 -35.89 -21.41 -18.79
CA ASP A 1247 -34.90 -22.29 -18.19
C ASP A 1247 -33.46 -21.83 -18.37
N ILE A 1248 -32.65 -21.95 -17.31
CA ILE A 1248 -31.19 -21.96 -17.42
C ILE A 1248 -30.79 -22.99 -18.47
N ASP A 1249 -29.88 -22.63 -19.38
CA ASP A 1249 -29.32 -23.62 -20.30
C ASP A 1249 -28.37 -24.55 -19.54
N TRP A 1250 -28.94 -25.63 -19.00
CA TRP A 1250 -28.23 -26.67 -18.26
C TRP A 1250 -27.19 -27.40 -19.11
N LYS A 1251 -27.33 -27.41 -20.45
CA LYS A 1251 -26.34 -28.04 -21.33
C LYS A 1251 -25.07 -27.20 -21.36
N ILE A 1252 -25.20 -25.87 -21.44
CA ILE A 1252 -24.07 -24.93 -21.35
C ILE A 1252 -23.45 -25.00 -19.96
N PHE A 1253 -24.26 -24.91 -18.90
CA PHE A 1253 -23.74 -24.96 -17.53
C PHE A 1253 -22.98 -26.27 -17.24
N ARG A 1254 -23.51 -27.42 -17.67
CA ARG A 1254 -22.82 -28.71 -17.56
C ARG A 1254 -21.48 -28.70 -18.32
N GLY A 1255 -21.43 -28.08 -19.50
CA GLY A 1255 -20.19 -27.89 -20.24
C GLY A 1255 -19.16 -27.04 -19.49
N ILE A 1256 -19.61 -25.99 -18.79
CA ILE A 1256 -18.76 -25.14 -17.96
C ILE A 1256 -18.19 -25.93 -16.78
N VAL A 1257 -19.02 -26.64 -16.01
CA VAL A 1257 -18.56 -27.46 -14.87
C VAL A 1257 -17.58 -28.54 -15.32
N PHE A 1258 -17.85 -29.19 -16.45
CA PHE A 1258 -16.92 -30.15 -17.04
C PHE A 1258 -15.57 -29.51 -17.41
N SER A 1259 -15.57 -28.29 -17.95
CA SER A 1259 -14.35 -27.55 -18.23
C SER A 1259 -13.54 -27.23 -16.96
N TRP A 1260 -14.19 -26.95 -15.83
CA TRP A 1260 -13.52 -26.74 -14.53
C TRP A 1260 -12.83 -27.99 -14.02
N ILE A 1261 -13.45 -29.17 -14.19
CA ILE A 1261 -12.87 -30.45 -13.80
C ILE A 1261 -11.65 -30.79 -14.67
N ILE A 1262 -11.73 -30.54 -15.98
CA ILE A 1262 -10.65 -30.83 -16.93
C ILE A 1262 -9.50 -29.83 -16.86
N THR A 1263 -9.74 -28.60 -16.41
CA THR A 1263 -8.71 -27.55 -16.35
C THR A 1263 -7.48 -27.96 -15.55
N LEU A 1264 -7.66 -28.56 -14.37
CA LEU A 1264 -6.55 -28.99 -13.52
C LEU A 1264 -5.66 -30.05 -14.19
N PRO A 1265 -6.19 -31.22 -14.62
CA PRO A 1265 -5.35 -32.26 -15.23
C PRO A 1265 -4.75 -31.81 -16.57
N THR A 1266 -5.45 -31.03 -17.40
CA THR A 1266 -4.90 -30.57 -18.68
C THR A 1266 -3.76 -29.58 -18.49
N CYS A 1267 -3.92 -28.58 -17.62
CA CYS A 1267 -2.85 -27.64 -17.27
C CYS A 1267 -1.65 -28.37 -16.66
N GLY A 1268 -1.90 -29.39 -15.84
CA GLY A 1268 -0.88 -30.25 -15.26
C GLY A 1268 -0.12 -31.07 -16.30
N LEU A 1269 -0.82 -31.73 -17.23
CA LEU A 1269 -0.21 -32.54 -18.29
C LEU A 1269 0.62 -31.68 -19.25
N ILE A 1270 0.11 -30.51 -19.66
CA ILE A 1270 0.87 -29.60 -20.54
C ILE A 1270 2.11 -29.10 -19.81
N SER A 1271 1.97 -28.65 -18.55
CA SER A 1271 3.11 -28.20 -17.73
C SER A 1271 4.15 -29.31 -17.52
N ALA A 1272 3.72 -30.54 -17.21
CA ALA A 1272 4.61 -31.68 -17.06
C ALA A 1272 5.38 -32.00 -18.35
N GLY A 1273 4.69 -31.95 -19.51
CA GLY A 1273 5.31 -32.15 -20.82
C GLY A 1273 6.33 -31.06 -21.17
N VAL A 1274 5.96 -29.78 -20.96
CA VAL A 1274 6.87 -28.65 -21.17
C VAL A 1274 8.06 -28.73 -20.20
N MET A 1275 7.82 -29.06 -18.93
CA MET A 1275 8.89 -29.22 -17.94
C MET A 1275 9.86 -30.31 -18.36
N ARG A 1276 9.36 -31.46 -18.83
CA ARG A 1276 10.21 -32.56 -19.29
C ARG A 1276 11.05 -32.16 -20.50
N LEU A 1277 10.49 -31.41 -21.44
CA LEU A 1277 11.23 -30.90 -22.61
C LEU A 1277 12.29 -29.88 -22.21
N LEU A 1278 11.94 -28.91 -21.36
CA LEU A 1278 12.88 -27.88 -20.92
C LEU A 1278 13.99 -28.49 -20.05
N TYR A 1279 13.69 -29.47 -19.22
CA TYR A 1279 14.69 -30.18 -18.43
C TYR A 1279 15.67 -30.99 -19.29
N LEU A 1280 15.24 -31.53 -20.43
CA LEU A 1280 16.14 -32.17 -21.40
C LEU A 1280 17.01 -31.17 -22.18
N ALA A 1281 16.57 -29.91 -22.26
CA ALA A 1281 17.27 -28.85 -22.98
C ALA A 1281 18.32 -28.12 -22.13
N ILE A 1282 18.19 -28.15 -20.80
CA ILE A 1282 19.22 -27.72 -19.82
C ILE A 1282 20.20 -28.86 -19.63
#